data_AF-A0AAD8YH70-F1
#
_entry.id   AF-A0AAD8YH70-F1
#
_cell.length_a   1.000
_cell.length_b   1.000
_cell.length_c   1.000
_cell.angle_alpha   90.00
_cell.angle_beta   90.00
_cell.angle_gamma   90.00
#
_symmetry.space_group_name_H-M   'P 1'
#
loop_
_entity.id
_entity.type
_entity.pdbx_description
1 polymer ?
#
loop_
_entity_poly.entity_id
_entity_poly.type
_entity_poly.pdbx_seq_one_letter_code
_entity_poly.pdbx_strand_id
1 'polypeptide(L)'
;MLEWKPKHKHIREAALHLLGSPEAKGKLYTMGAFAEVITAVVNKRWADSNKGDSKKVTENMLKLAFGVPEKHGHMYSTALNIKGCNDVAVIGIGIQRAKGSARAAYIGRFNSLEDGDNCNAPVQKIPSLNRHVNKWRDLSVELERQVHQYIAKESKNKKKSKQEAAVEREAKRKRPSPEEIEAGREAKRLKHLEDEKKKIEARIVTESKKTRESLNALKQAEEEYRALLQSNPSLGSLSTRPSPMMDYSNDPNDEPVHLDTMLRFIYKGRAGEIPLPSTRKVVLVEELLDSSHFKELPEGTDNEKADEMRERRGYHVSNFGVSQGWTPNGSTNNASNKQSTKEDSHAIVTAIRDLFGGKQCKFDEESLRYFAAFTSQAYGASDEAVEMIIAGWTKALFHQVGLDDISARDIANGLPSKSLLARLEVRLAADCLATRLMEIIDDGATFFALVTDHGKRAGMEHFVKLLCWFGKDKNGNETIKYHCIDVDTSNHTGRDCARAIERSLAIFTGQDGFEVTCITGDAGGGAAVQHLLPHLQRLGAVAIDCSKINCNLHALNKCLESSLQDVLGKQGIGRRTPFQLLFVFNQLWKRLKEEAGDKYLDEIFALTMNELATNDVWKDEAEKKFPQAFRELMDKFAELESEEDDDGIDGLVSLLTERPKNLQDPVFSRWQTILKLTKTVTEHWVVIYFVAVAVKQDTTSGSYLWQLSCALLSLMNTSAEPIEDENTLDEYIESFNDNNTNEGYDLPSTKEKTPTFYAMLLWIQGFAESYFDDMFEFLMRSDPVLGNGSWGQTARLAVERCYVMHDKLKELENGGWKNKPQFAPYLKALEKVPNAGDVSNAGKEFFNEMPEKILKKFRSIFEKHVVSCWCSDDILHYIIGGNPTLAKHFAAWLVHYKTNEDAASLLAAGSSSVNEDIEVEAYEFPNESITLEHHKVRNGDVVVNIRDCMTYLTANADIDYILKRRFVKNHWEQIMAISIAEETVDLFDEDTWVGHDFTSLKEAVLKEICIHPVHQQRCENYVQLAALISQTHVGEVRRTARAIIISTIIRLFNKEALEEKKRRVADPNTKDKAKKARRVEGADRTELLIKFLDVFNDDVLKAKRHLGDDTYGAIKKHVSNKKSKMSEEEIKKRIQRFEKSIKMTRTEVKAEQSAGVDVTATMGGRVTLSLLQKQYTCASCKKDPDRDCTAEHCAMAAVHEEIRFRQIKTKNKNWKKELTIQKKRDVLRKDELKLVAADGDKAKQGIKLDDIKDIKPQSDKMKAMLQHQEQLRAES
;
A
#
# COMPACT_ATOMS: atom_id res chain seq x y z
N MET A 1 -13.99 -18.37 29.87
CA MET A 1 -14.69 -18.60 28.60
C MET A 1 -14.92 -20.10 28.42
N LEU A 2 -16.11 -20.58 28.78
CA LEU A 2 -16.83 -21.74 28.23
C LEU A 2 -18.19 -21.74 28.94
N GLU A 3 -19.13 -20.92 28.46
CA GLU A 3 -20.51 -20.92 28.96
C GLU A 3 -21.20 -22.20 28.52
N TRP A 4 -21.22 -23.20 29.41
CA TRP A 4 -22.05 -24.39 29.22
C TRP A 4 -23.50 -24.03 29.53
N LYS A 5 -24.43 -24.37 28.63
CA LYS A 5 -25.86 -24.07 28.81
C LYS A 5 -26.36 -24.68 30.14
N PRO A 6 -27.24 -24.00 30.91
CA PRO A 6 -27.68 -24.40 32.26
C PRO A 6 -28.16 -25.85 32.40
N LYS A 7 -28.69 -26.42 31.32
CA LYS A 7 -29.24 -27.78 31.21
C LYS A 7 -28.24 -28.95 31.36
N HIS A 8 -26.96 -28.70 31.59
CA HIS A 8 -25.94 -29.76 31.78
C HIS A 8 -25.19 -29.68 33.12
N LYS A 9 -25.63 -28.82 34.05
CA LYS A 9 -25.03 -28.65 35.39
C LYS A 9 -25.04 -29.97 36.19
N HIS A 10 -26.12 -30.73 36.13
CA HIS A 10 -26.32 -31.90 36.99
C HIS A 10 -25.53 -33.14 36.57
N ILE A 11 -25.24 -33.32 35.26
CA ILE A 11 -24.39 -34.42 34.77
C ILE A 11 -22.93 -34.18 35.19
N ARG A 12 -22.48 -32.92 35.15
CA ARG A 12 -21.18 -32.50 35.68
C ARG A 12 -21.10 -32.73 37.19
N GLU A 13 -22.12 -32.36 37.94
CA GLU A 13 -22.17 -32.56 39.40
C GLU A 13 -22.12 -34.04 39.78
N ALA A 14 -22.83 -34.92 39.05
CA ALA A 14 -22.79 -36.36 39.29
C ALA A 14 -21.41 -36.98 39.00
N ALA A 15 -20.77 -36.60 37.89
CA ALA A 15 -19.42 -37.08 37.55
C ALA A 15 -18.36 -36.58 38.54
N LEU A 16 -18.45 -35.31 38.97
CA LEU A 16 -17.54 -34.74 39.96
C LEU A 16 -17.77 -35.33 41.36
N HIS A 17 -19.01 -35.63 41.74
CA HIS A 17 -19.32 -36.30 43.00
C HIS A 17 -18.76 -37.73 43.03
N LEU A 18 -18.79 -38.45 41.90
CA LEU A 18 -18.25 -39.81 41.81
C LEU A 18 -16.70 -39.82 41.91
N LEU A 19 -16.05 -38.87 41.26
CA LEU A 19 -14.58 -38.76 41.22
C LEU A 19 -14.00 -38.11 42.50
N GLY A 20 -14.81 -37.31 43.20
CA GLY A 20 -14.45 -36.69 44.47
C GLY A 20 -14.72 -37.53 45.71
N SER A 21 -15.26 -38.75 45.58
CA SER A 21 -15.58 -39.60 46.73
C SER A 21 -14.31 -40.07 47.47
N PRO A 22 -14.36 -40.24 48.81
CA PRO A 22 -13.21 -40.73 49.57
C PRO A 22 -12.70 -42.09 49.10
N GLU A 23 -13.58 -42.96 48.57
CA GLU A 23 -13.17 -44.29 48.08
C GLU A 23 -12.37 -44.25 46.77
N ALA A 24 -12.38 -43.12 46.07
CA ALA A 24 -11.69 -42.89 44.79
C ALA A 24 -10.25 -42.36 44.96
N LYS A 25 -9.93 -41.74 46.10
CA LYS A 25 -8.57 -41.22 46.37
C LYS A 25 -7.56 -42.34 46.57
N GLY A 26 -6.50 -42.37 45.75
CA GLY A 26 -5.35 -43.26 45.91
C GLY A 26 -5.46 -44.64 45.24
N LYS A 27 -6.41 -44.85 44.31
CA LYS A 27 -6.56 -46.13 43.59
C LYS A 27 -6.19 -46.01 42.11
N LEU A 28 -5.67 -47.10 41.53
CA LEU A 28 -5.41 -47.24 40.09
C LEU A 28 -6.72 -47.50 39.32
N TYR A 29 -6.94 -46.77 38.24
CA TYR A 29 -8.08 -46.97 37.34
C TYR A 29 -7.62 -47.59 36.01
N THR A 30 -8.40 -48.52 35.45
CA THR A 30 -8.19 -48.99 34.07
C THR A 30 -8.78 -47.96 33.09
N MET A 31 -8.03 -47.63 32.05
CA MET A 31 -8.47 -46.70 31.00
C MET A 31 -9.83 -47.08 30.37
N GLY A 32 -10.21 -48.36 30.35
CA GLY A 32 -11.51 -48.82 29.82
C GLY A 32 -12.71 -48.27 30.60
N ALA A 33 -12.71 -48.39 31.92
CA ALA A 33 -13.81 -47.90 32.75
C ALA A 33 -13.93 -46.37 32.71
N PHE A 34 -12.79 -45.67 32.68
CA PHE A 34 -12.77 -44.21 32.59
C PHE A 34 -13.18 -43.71 31.19
N ALA A 35 -12.75 -44.42 30.14
CA ALA A 35 -13.14 -44.13 28.76
C ALA A 35 -14.65 -44.34 28.54
N GLU A 36 -15.28 -45.35 29.16
CA GLU A 36 -16.73 -45.54 29.06
C GLU A 36 -17.51 -44.41 29.75
N VAL A 37 -17.04 -43.93 30.91
CA VAL A 37 -17.65 -42.76 31.59
C VAL A 37 -17.52 -41.48 30.73
N ILE A 38 -16.32 -41.22 30.18
CA ILE A 38 -16.10 -40.09 29.27
C ILE A 38 -16.94 -40.24 27.99
N THR A 39 -16.99 -41.45 27.42
CA THR A 39 -17.74 -41.75 26.20
C THR A 39 -19.24 -41.58 26.41
N ALA A 40 -19.80 -42.00 27.55
CA ALA A 40 -21.20 -41.75 27.91
C ALA A 40 -21.52 -40.25 28.07
N VAL A 41 -20.56 -39.46 28.56
CA VAL A 41 -20.67 -38.00 28.70
C VAL A 41 -20.53 -37.27 27.36
N VAL A 42 -19.67 -37.77 26.46
CA VAL A 42 -19.27 -37.07 25.21
C VAL A 42 -20.08 -37.53 23.98
N ASN A 43 -20.47 -38.80 23.87
CA ASN A 43 -21.04 -39.34 22.62
C ASN A 43 -22.52 -39.04 22.36
N LYS A 44 -23.26 -38.37 23.25
CA LYS A 44 -24.67 -38.06 22.95
C LYS A 44 -24.90 -36.80 22.12
N ARG A 45 -23.85 -36.12 21.59
CA ARG A 45 -24.07 -35.06 20.58
C ARG A 45 -22.90 -34.57 19.72
N TRP A 46 -21.77 -35.29 19.66
CA TRP A 46 -20.60 -34.85 18.87
C TRP A 46 -20.38 -35.64 17.58
N ALA A 47 -21.47 -35.98 16.89
CA ALA A 47 -21.40 -36.55 15.54
C ALA A 47 -21.20 -35.50 14.43
N ASP A 48 -21.21 -34.20 14.72
CA ASP A 48 -21.01 -33.14 13.71
C ASP A 48 -20.16 -31.98 14.27
N SER A 49 -18.83 -32.15 14.34
CA SER A 49 -17.79 -31.11 14.05
C SER A 49 -16.39 -31.45 14.61
N ASN A 50 -15.38 -31.30 13.74
CA ASN A 50 -13.93 -31.13 13.95
C ASN A 50 -13.19 -31.86 15.09
N LYS A 51 -12.34 -32.83 14.70
CA LYS A 51 -11.44 -33.69 15.50
C LYS A 51 -10.31 -32.98 16.30
N GLY A 52 -10.34 -31.66 16.47
CA GLY A 52 -9.20 -30.89 17.03
C GLY A 52 -9.17 -30.72 18.55
N ASP A 53 -10.31 -30.77 19.25
CA ASP A 53 -10.41 -30.22 20.62
C ASP A 53 -10.67 -31.25 21.73
N SER A 54 -10.74 -32.55 21.42
CA SER A 54 -11.01 -33.60 22.41
C SER A 54 -9.87 -33.80 23.42
N LYS A 55 -8.62 -33.53 23.01
CA LYS A 55 -7.43 -33.76 23.85
C LYS A 55 -7.37 -32.76 25.01
N LYS A 56 -7.68 -31.48 24.75
CA LYS A 56 -7.62 -30.40 25.75
C LYS A 56 -8.77 -30.47 26.76
N VAL A 57 -9.96 -30.88 26.31
CA VAL A 57 -11.11 -31.13 27.20
C VAL A 57 -10.83 -32.33 28.10
N THR A 58 -10.29 -33.42 27.56
CA THR A 58 -9.89 -34.60 28.34
C THR A 58 -8.81 -34.25 29.37
N GLU A 59 -7.79 -33.48 28.97
CA GLU A 59 -6.72 -33.02 29.87
C GLU A 59 -7.27 -32.17 31.02
N ASN A 60 -8.13 -31.20 30.73
CA ASN A 60 -8.72 -30.35 31.78
C ASN A 60 -9.63 -31.13 32.73
N MET A 61 -10.39 -32.11 32.22
CA MET A 61 -11.21 -32.99 33.07
C MET A 61 -10.34 -33.88 33.96
N LEU A 62 -9.22 -34.39 33.46
CA LEU A 62 -8.27 -35.17 34.25
C LEU A 62 -7.61 -34.30 35.34
N LYS A 63 -7.16 -33.09 35.01
CA LYS A 63 -6.60 -32.15 36.00
C LYS A 63 -7.59 -31.82 37.11
N LEU A 64 -8.86 -31.59 36.75
CA LEU A 64 -9.93 -31.34 37.73
C LEU A 64 -10.22 -32.58 38.59
N ALA A 65 -10.36 -33.75 37.97
CA ALA A 65 -10.71 -35.01 38.65
C ALA A 65 -9.66 -35.41 39.69
N PHE A 66 -8.38 -35.17 39.40
CA PHE A 66 -7.28 -35.49 40.31
C PHE A 66 -6.86 -34.33 41.21
N GLY A 67 -7.58 -33.20 41.17
CA GLY A 67 -7.34 -32.05 42.04
C GLY A 67 -5.99 -31.38 41.82
N VAL A 68 -5.56 -31.25 40.57
CA VAL A 68 -4.28 -30.61 40.18
C VAL A 68 -4.53 -29.13 39.86
N PRO A 69 -3.87 -28.16 40.52
CA PRO A 69 -4.04 -26.73 40.26
C PRO A 69 -3.65 -26.34 38.83
N GLU A 70 -4.47 -25.50 38.20
CA GLU A 70 -4.41 -25.17 36.76
C GLU A 70 -3.07 -24.55 36.30
N LYS A 71 -2.31 -23.94 37.21
CA LYS A 71 -1.04 -23.23 36.92
C LYS A 71 0.23 -24.07 37.05
N HIS A 72 0.17 -25.26 37.66
CA HIS A 72 1.39 -26.00 38.04
C HIS A 72 1.40 -27.50 37.68
N GLY A 73 0.37 -27.99 36.97
CA GLY A 73 0.28 -29.40 36.55
C GLY A 73 0.62 -29.63 35.08
N HIS A 74 1.72 -30.35 34.80
CA HIS A 74 2.07 -30.85 33.48
C HIS A 74 1.68 -32.34 33.34
N MET A 75 1.05 -32.71 32.22
CA MET A 75 0.69 -34.10 31.92
C MET A 75 1.77 -34.67 30.98
N TYR A 76 2.52 -35.68 31.43
CA TYR A 76 3.62 -36.26 30.64
C TYR A 76 3.23 -37.63 30.06
N SER A 77 3.41 -37.82 28.76
CA SER A 77 3.44 -39.15 28.16
C SER A 77 4.91 -39.53 27.94
N THR A 78 5.33 -40.61 28.60
CA THR A 78 6.60 -41.34 28.57
C THR A 78 7.75 -40.89 27.63
N ALA A 79 8.95 -40.89 28.24
CA ALA A 79 10.33 -40.81 27.72
C ALA A 79 10.91 -39.40 27.48
N LEU A 80 11.58 -38.84 28.51
CA LEU A 80 12.89 -38.15 28.45
C LEU A 80 13.32 -37.64 29.84
N ASN A 81 14.62 -37.77 30.14
CA ASN A 81 15.29 -37.36 31.37
C ASN A 81 15.14 -35.87 31.67
N ILE A 82 14.66 -35.50 32.85
CA ILE A 82 14.69 -34.12 33.36
C ILE A 82 15.18 -34.12 34.81
N LYS A 83 16.31 -33.47 35.06
CA LYS A 83 16.79 -33.15 36.42
C LYS A 83 16.19 -31.80 36.85
N GLY A 84 15.56 -31.78 38.02
CA GLY A 84 15.26 -30.58 38.79
C GLY A 84 13.82 -30.06 38.69
N CYS A 85 12.90 -30.62 39.48
CA CYS A 85 11.64 -29.96 39.84
C CYS A 85 11.10 -30.61 41.12
N ASN A 86 11.19 -29.93 42.28
CA ASN A 86 10.98 -30.55 43.59
C ASN A 86 9.57 -30.40 44.21
N ASP A 87 8.55 -29.86 43.52
CA ASP A 87 7.24 -29.61 44.17
C ASP A 87 6.00 -29.80 43.26
N VAL A 88 5.88 -30.93 42.54
CA VAL A 88 4.71 -31.17 41.68
C VAL A 88 4.19 -32.62 41.76
N ALA A 89 2.88 -32.78 42.00
CA ALA A 89 2.18 -34.06 41.91
C ALA A 89 2.15 -34.57 40.45
N VAL A 90 2.53 -35.84 40.24
CA VAL A 90 2.70 -36.43 38.90
C VAL A 90 1.53 -37.36 38.58
N ILE A 91 0.97 -37.27 37.36
CA ILE A 91 0.02 -38.25 36.83
C ILE A 91 0.78 -39.17 35.87
N GLY A 92 0.97 -40.42 36.26
CA GLY A 92 1.68 -41.42 35.45
C GLY A 92 0.72 -42.26 34.61
N ILE A 93 1.09 -42.52 33.34
CA ILE A 93 0.40 -43.47 32.46
C ILE A 93 1.34 -44.64 32.20
N GLY A 94 1.12 -45.77 32.87
CA GLY A 94 1.86 -47.01 32.64
C GLY A 94 1.17 -47.87 31.59
N ILE A 95 1.92 -48.33 30.58
CA ILE A 95 1.46 -49.33 29.60
C ILE A 95 2.28 -50.59 29.82
N GLN A 96 1.68 -51.65 30.35
CA GLN A 96 2.36 -52.94 30.51
C GLN A 96 1.92 -53.93 29.43
N ARG A 97 2.86 -54.62 28.81
CA ARG A 97 2.61 -55.80 27.98
C ARG A 97 2.69 -57.04 28.86
N ALA A 98 1.56 -57.63 29.21
CA ALA A 98 1.54 -59.03 29.65
C ALA A 98 1.72 -59.93 28.40
N LYS A 99 2.54 -60.98 28.50
CA LYS A 99 2.62 -62.01 27.45
C LYS A 99 1.24 -62.68 27.34
N GLY A 100 0.48 -62.36 26.27
CA GLY A 100 -0.70 -63.11 25.86
C GLY A 100 -2.08 -62.42 25.93
N SER A 101 -2.23 -61.15 26.36
CA SER A 101 -3.53 -60.45 26.29
C SER A 101 -3.42 -58.91 26.15
N ALA A 102 -4.54 -58.26 25.83
CA ALA A 102 -4.65 -56.85 25.41
C ALA A 102 -3.99 -55.85 26.38
N ARG A 103 -3.41 -54.78 25.81
CA ARG A 103 -2.73 -53.69 26.53
C ARG A 103 -3.67 -53.06 27.58
N ALA A 104 -3.34 -53.21 28.86
CA ALA A 104 -3.98 -52.44 29.93
C ALA A 104 -3.14 -51.19 30.21
N ALA A 105 -3.79 -50.02 30.15
CA ALA A 105 -3.20 -48.74 30.56
C ALA A 105 -3.85 -48.30 31.87
N TYR A 106 -3.02 -47.87 32.82
CA TYR A 106 -3.46 -47.43 34.14
C TYR A 106 -3.13 -45.95 34.36
N ILE A 107 -4.00 -45.25 35.10
CA ILE A 107 -3.81 -43.84 35.50
C ILE A 107 -3.92 -43.72 37.03
N GLY A 108 -3.00 -42.96 37.63
CA GLY A 108 -2.97 -42.64 39.06
C GLY A 108 -2.22 -41.34 39.36
N ARG A 109 -2.46 -40.75 40.54
CA ARG A 109 -1.75 -39.58 41.07
C ARG A 109 -0.67 -40.03 42.06
N PHE A 110 0.56 -39.57 41.84
CA PHE A 110 1.71 -39.89 42.68
C PHE A 110 2.25 -38.64 43.38
N ASN A 111 2.76 -38.81 44.60
CA ASN A 111 3.25 -37.71 45.43
C ASN A 111 4.69 -37.31 45.08
N SER A 112 5.47 -38.20 44.44
CA SER A 112 6.82 -37.96 43.96
C SER A 112 7.09 -38.68 42.63
N LEU A 113 8.17 -38.32 41.94
CA LEU A 113 8.61 -39.01 40.71
C LEU A 113 9.05 -40.45 41.00
N GLU A 114 9.73 -40.68 42.14
CA GLU A 114 10.17 -42.01 42.59
C GLU A 114 8.99 -42.96 42.88
N ASP A 115 7.87 -42.46 43.44
CA ASP A 115 6.66 -43.27 43.64
C ASP A 115 6.02 -43.73 42.32
N GLY A 116 6.09 -42.89 41.29
CA GLY A 116 5.61 -43.20 39.94
C GLY A 116 6.49 -44.24 39.25
N ASP A 117 7.81 -44.14 39.38
CA ASP A 117 8.76 -45.08 38.79
C ASP A 117 8.74 -46.46 39.47
N ASN A 118 8.53 -46.52 40.79
CA ASN A 118 8.37 -47.76 41.55
C ASN A 118 7.11 -48.57 41.16
N CYS A 119 6.12 -47.96 40.49
CA CYS A 119 4.93 -48.65 39.99
C CYS A 119 5.16 -49.43 38.67
N ASN A 120 6.34 -49.34 38.05
CA ASN A 120 6.70 -50.12 36.86
C ASN A 120 7.22 -51.54 37.15
N ALA A 121 7.32 -51.94 38.42
CA ALA A 121 7.63 -53.33 38.80
C ALA A 121 6.46 -54.29 38.43
N PRO A 122 6.72 -55.57 38.08
CA PRO A 122 5.68 -56.48 37.61
C PRO A 122 4.63 -56.80 38.70
N VAL A 123 3.44 -56.22 38.56
CA VAL A 123 2.25 -56.48 39.39
C VAL A 123 1.67 -57.85 39.02
N GLN A 124 2.26 -58.93 39.54
CA GLN A 124 1.73 -60.29 39.34
C GLN A 124 1.17 -60.98 40.59
N LYS A 125 1.03 -60.30 41.74
CA LYS A 125 0.50 -60.97 42.95
C LYS A 125 -0.40 -60.10 43.84
N ILE A 126 -1.52 -59.59 43.32
CA ILE A 126 -2.56 -58.96 44.17
C ILE A 126 -3.95 -59.58 43.90
N PRO A 127 -4.36 -60.62 44.66
CA PRO A 127 -5.68 -61.25 44.55
C PRO A 127 -6.88 -60.33 44.88
N SER A 128 -6.66 -59.17 45.52
CA SER A 128 -7.74 -58.25 45.90
C SER A 128 -8.32 -57.43 44.73
N LEU A 129 -7.66 -57.42 43.56
CA LEU A 129 -8.07 -56.59 42.42
C LEU A 129 -9.30 -57.16 41.67
N ASN A 130 -9.37 -58.48 41.47
CA ASN A 130 -10.51 -59.11 40.78
C ASN A 130 -11.84 -58.95 41.55
N ARG A 131 -11.79 -58.91 42.88
CA ARG A 131 -12.97 -58.70 43.72
C ARG A 131 -13.52 -57.26 43.60
N HIS A 132 -12.65 -56.30 43.34
CA HIS A 132 -13.05 -54.91 43.10
C HIS A 132 -13.60 -54.72 41.70
N VAL A 133 -12.99 -55.30 40.66
CA VAL A 133 -13.45 -55.17 39.27
C VAL A 133 -14.90 -55.65 39.09
N ASN A 134 -15.28 -56.76 39.73
CA ASN A 134 -16.66 -57.25 39.67
C ASN A 134 -17.65 -56.31 40.39
N LYS A 135 -17.26 -55.76 41.55
CA LYS A 135 -18.07 -54.78 42.29
C LYS A 135 -18.30 -53.49 41.48
N TRP A 136 -17.32 -53.08 40.68
CA TRP A 136 -17.42 -51.91 39.81
C TRP A 136 -18.28 -52.14 38.57
N ARG A 137 -18.28 -53.36 38.02
CA ARG A 137 -19.17 -53.75 36.93
C ARG A 137 -20.64 -53.66 37.37
N ASP A 138 -20.96 -54.17 38.55
CA ASP A 138 -22.33 -54.12 39.10
C ASP A 138 -22.79 -52.67 39.36
N LEU A 139 -21.89 -51.79 39.82
CA LEU A 139 -22.19 -50.38 40.01
C LEU A 139 -22.50 -49.65 38.69
N SER A 140 -21.83 -50.04 37.59
CA SER A 140 -22.07 -49.44 36.27
C SER A 140 -23.46 -49.78 35.71
N VAL A 141 -23.92 -51.02 35.94
CA VAL A 141 -25.25 -51.50 35.49
C VAL A 141 -26.37 -50.80 36.25
N GLU A 142 -26.20 -50.58 37.56
CA GLU A 142 -27.19 -49.81 38.35
C GLU A 142 -27.24 -48.33 37.92
N LEU A 143 -26.09 -47.76 37.54
CA LEU A 143 -26.02 -46.38 37.04
C LEU A 143 -26.76 -46.22 35.69
N GLU A 144 -26.60 -47.18 34.77
CA GLU A 144 -27.34 -47.20 33.51
C GLU A 144 -28.85 -47.26 33.74
N ARG A 145 -29.31 -48.04 34.73
CA ARG A 145 -30.72 -48.16 35.08
C ARG A 145 -31.31 -46.83 35.56
N GLN A 146 -30.59 -46.10 36.41
CA GLN A 146 -31.03 -44.81 36.94
C GLN A 146 -31.08 -43.71 35.84
N VAL A 147 -30.12 -43.71 34.92
CA VAL A 147 -30.11 -42.78 33.78
C VAL A 147 -31.31 -43.02 32.85
N HIS A 148 -31.65 -44.29 32.57
CA HIS A 148 -32.80 -44.61 31.72
C HIS A 148 -34.15 -44.23 32.35
N GLN A 149 -34.31 -44.45 33.66
CA GLN A 149 -35.51 -44.03 34.40
C GLN A 149 -35.69 -42.50 34.38
N TYR A 150 -34.60 -41.74 34.47
CA TYR A 150 -34.63 -40.28 34.41
C TYR A 150 -35.01 -39.76 33.01
N ILE A 151 -34.46 -40.36 31.94
CA ILE A 151 -34.80 -40.00 30.55
C ILE A 151 -36.28 -40.25 30.26
N ALA A 152 -36.86 -41.33 30.80
CA ALA A 152 -38.29 -41.63 30.66
C ALA A 152 -39.20 -40.62 31.40
N LYS A 153 -38.69 -39.95 32.43
CA LYS A 153 -39.40 -38.89 33.18
C LYS A 153 -39.36 -37.55 32.44
N GLU A 154 -38.22 -37.22 31.82
CA GLU A 154 -38.02 -36.01 31.01
C GLU A 154 -38.87 -35.98 29.73
N SER A 155 -39.05 -37.15 29.08
CA SER A 155 -39.88 -37.28 27.87
C SER A 155 -41.38 -37.06 28.14
N LYS A 156 -41.87 -37.39 29.34
CA LYS A 156 -43.24 -37.07 29.78
C LYS A 156 -43.44 -35.57 30.07
N ASN A 157 -42.44 -34.89 30.62
CA ASN A 157 -42.52 -33.44 30.92
C ASN A 157 -42.46 -32.55 29.67
N LYS A 158 -41.79 -33.00 28.59
CA LYS A 158 -41.72 -32.26 27.30
C LYS A 158 -43.05 -32.17 26.54
N LYS A 159 -44.03 -33.03 26.81
CA LYS A 159 -45.37 -32.90 26.23
C LYS A 159 -46.20 -31.79 26.88
N LYS A 160 -45.96 -31.48 28.16
CA LYS A 160 -46.67 -30.42 28.90
C LYS A 160 -46.20 -29.01 28.51
N SER A 161 -44.90 -28.81 28.28
CA SER A 161 -44.35 -27.49 27.93
C SER A 161 -44.65 -27.02 26.49
N LYS A 162 -45.05 -27.92 25.59
CA LYS A 162 -45.45 -27.52 24.21
C LYS A 162 -46.83 -26.87 24.17
N GLN A 163 -47.69 -27.15 25.16
CA GLN A 163 -49.03 -26.58 25.28
C GLN A 163 -48.97 -25.17 25.90
N GLU A 164 -48.06 -24.94 26.84
CA GLU A 164 -47.81 -23.62 27.46
C GLU A 164 -47.14 -22.63 26.49
N ALA A 165 -46.25 -23.11 25.60
CA ALA A 165 -45.59 -22.26 24.60
C ALA A 165 -46.52 -21.76 23.47
N ALA A 166 -47.69 -22.40 23.28
CA ALA A 166 -48.71 -21.94 22.34
C ALA A 166 -49.48 -20.73 22.90
N VAL A 167 -49.75 -20.72 24.20
CA VAL A 167 -50.45 -19.62 24.91
C VAL A 167 -49.55 -18.37 25.00
N GLU A 168 -48.24 -18.54 25.19
CA GLU A 168 -47.29 -17.41 25.26
C GLU A 168 -47.08 -16.70 23.90
N ARG A 169 -47.34 -17.40 22.78
CA ARG A 169 -47.26 -16.81 21.43
C ARG A 169 -48.43 -15.88 21.12
N GLU A 170 -49.56 -16.04 21.80
CA GLU A 170 -50.74 -15.19 21.64
C GLU A 170 -50.62 -13.88 22.43
N ALA A 171 -49.92 -13.91 23.59
CA ALA A 171 -49.63 -12.72 24.39
C ALA A 171 -48.61 -11.75 23.76
N LYS A 172 -47.71 -12.22 22.88
CA LYS A 172 -46.65 -11.40 22.25
C LYS A 172 -47.10 -10.62 21.00
N ARG A 173 -48.40 -10.58 20.69
CA ARG A 173 -48.95 -9.85 19.53
C ARG A 173 -49.18 -8.35 19.75
N LYS A 174 -49.03 -7.82 20.96
CA LYS A 174 -49.00 -6.36 21.21
C LYS A 174 -47.55 -5.87 21.16
N ARG A 175 -47.18 -5.13 20.11
CA ARG A 175 -45.88 -4.47 19.99
C ARG A 175 -45.87 -3.20 20.86
N PRO A 176 -44.83 -2.98 21.69
CA PRO A 176 -44.63 -1.70 22.36
C PRO A 176 -44.36 -0.58 21.33
N SER A 177 -44.73 0.65 21.69
CA SER A 177 -44.55 1.81 20.80
C SER A 177 -43.06 2.12 20.60
N PRO A 178 -42.68 2.82 19.51
CA PRO A 178 -41.30 3.25 19.29
C PRO A 178 -40.71 4.02 20.50
N GLU A 179 -41.52 4.83 21.18
CA GLU A 179 -41.13 5.62 22.35
C GLU A 179 -40.76 4.74 23.56
N GLU A 180 -41.48 3.64 23.79
CA GLU A 180 -41.17 2.70 24.86
C GLU A 180 -39.85 1.93 24.60
N ILE A 181 -39.52 1.71 23.34
CA ILE A 181 -38.25 1.09 22.92
C ILE A 181 -37.09 2.08 23.09
N GLU A 182 -37.30 3.35 22.74
CA GLU A 182 -36.34 4.45 22.89
C GLU A 182 -36.00 4.65 24.37
N ALA A 183 -37.02 4.81 25.23
CA ALA A 183 -36.86 5.00 26.67
C ALA A 183 -36.15 3.82 27.34
N GLY A 184 -36.45 2.58 26.91
CA GLY A 184 -35.77 1.39 27.40
C GLY A 184 -34.30 1.28 26.98
N ARG A 185 -33.92 1.87 25.83
CA ARG A 185 -32.52 1.97 25.38
C ARG A 185 -31.78 3.07 26.13
N GLU A 186 -32.43 4.20 26.36
CA GLU A 186 -31.85 5.33 27.07
C GLU A 186 -31.58 5.02 28.55
N ALA A 187 -32.52 4.35 29.24
CA ALA A 187 -32.32 3.89 30.61
C ALA A 187 -31.15 2.89 30.74
N LYS A 188 -30.96 2.01 29.75
CA LYS A 188 -29.80 1.10 29.72
C LYS A 188 -28.49 1.85 29.46
N ARG A 189 -28.51 2.88 28.62
CA ARG A 189 -27.35 3.73 28.32
C ARG A 189 -26.92 4.52 29.55
N LEU A 190 -27.86 5.15 30.25
CA LEU A 190 -27.59 5.88 31.50
C LEU A 190 -26.98 4.97 32.57
N LYS A 191 -27.58 3.79 32.80
CA LYS A 191 -27.04 2.82 33.76
C LYS A 191 -25.61 2.38 33.42
N HIS A 192 -25.32 2.17 32.13
CA HIS A 192 -23.98 1.79 31.70
C HIS A 192 -22.95 2.91 31.93
N LEU A 193 -23.31 4.15 31.63
CA LEU A 193 -22.46 5.33 31.85
C LEU A 193 -22.16 5.53 33.34
N GLU A 194 -23.13 5.27 34.20
CA GLU A 194 -22.97 5.41 35.65
C GLU A 194 -22.08 4.31 36.26
N ASP A 195 -22.18 3.08 35.75
CA ASP A 195 -21.28 1.98 36.10
C ASP A 195 -19.84 2.23 35.59
N GLU A 196 -19.67 2.87 34.43
CA GLU A 196 -18.35 3.29 33.93
C GLU A 196 -17.75 4.43 34.76
N LYS A 197 -18.56 5.44 35.12
CA LYS A 197 -18.13 6.56 35.98
C LYS A 197 -17.55 6.03 37.30
N LYS A 198 -18.26 5.11 37.97
CA LYS A 198 -17.77 4.47 39.21
C LYS A 198 -16.46 3.71 39.03
N LYS A 199 -16.26 3.04 37.89
CA LYS A 199 -14.99 2.35 37.59
C LYS A 199 -13.84 3.32 37.33
N ILE A 200 -14.11 4.46 36.70
CA ILE A 200 -13.12 5.52 36.45
C ILE A 200 -12.72 6.17 37.77
N GLU A 201 -13.68 6.53 38.63
CA GLU A 201 -13.41 7.09 39.96
C GLU A 201 -12.54 6.15 40.81
N ALA A 202 -12.85 4.86 40.84
CA ALA A 202 -12.03 3.86 41.55
C ALA A 202 -10.59 3.76 41.01
N ARG A 203 -10.41 3.91 39.69
CA ARG A 203 -9.09 3.93 39.04
C ARG A 203 -8.31 5.18 39.39
N ILE A 204 -8.94 6.35 39.38
CA ILE A 204 -8.30 7.62 39.75
C ILE A 204 -7.77 7.53 41.18
N VAL A 205 -8.58 7.06 42.13
CA VAL A 205 -8.15 6.89 43.53
C VAL A 205 -6.94 5.94 43.65
N THR A 206 -6.94 4.85 42.87
CA THR A 206 -5.84 3.88 42.89
C THR A 206 -4.54 4.46 42.30
N GLU A 207 -4.62 5.19 41.19
CA GLU A 207 -3.45 5.81 40.55
C GLU A 207 -2.92 7.03 41.32
N SER A 208 -3.79 7.84 41.92
CA SER A 208 -3.36 8.92 42.82
C SER A 208 -2.58 8.38 44.02
N LYS A 209 -2.97 7.21 44.56
CA LYS A 209 -2.22 6.55 45.65
C LYS A 209 -0.81 6.13 45.20
N LYS A 210 -0.68 5.46 44.05
CA LYS A 210 0.62 5.06 43.49
C LYS A 210 1.52 6.26 43.15
N THR A 211 0.92 7.33 42.64
CA THR A 211 1.65 8.56 42.30
C THR A 211 2.22 9.19 43.58
N ARG A 212 1.44 9.23 44.66
CA ARG A 212 1.89 9.74 45.96
C ARG A 212 3.00 8.88 46.58
N GLU A 213 2.89 7.55 46.46
CA GLU A 213 3.94 6.62 46.90
C GLU A 213 5.24 6.81 46.09
N SER A 214 5.14 7.01 44.77
CA SER A 214 6.30 7.27 43.90
C SER A 214 6.95 8.63 44.17
N LEU A 215 6.14 9.65 44.44
CA LEU A 215 6.62 10.99 44.78
C LEU A 215 7.38 10.99 46.12
N ASN A 216 6.91 10.22 47.09
CA ASN A 216 7.59 10.05 48.37
C ASN A 216 8.93 9.31 48.21
N ALA A 217 8.97 8.27 47.37
CA ALA A 217 10.22 7.55 47.05
C ALA A 217 11.25 8.45 46.34
N LEU A 218 10.81 9.32 45.43
CA LEU A 218 11.66 10.31 44.78
C LEU A 218 12.22 11.35 45.75
N LYS A 219 11.38 11.87 46.68
CA LYS A 219 11.84 12.79 47.72
C LYS A 219 12.89 12.16 48.63
N GLN A 220 12.69 10.90 49.00
CA GLN A 220 13.65 10.15 49.80
C GLN A 220 14.98 9.93 49.05
N ALA A 221 14.93 9.60 47.75
CA ALA A 221 16.12 9.48 46.92
C ALA A 221 16.87 10.82 46.72
N GLU A 222 16.13 11.94 46.65
CA GLU A 222 16.72 13.28 46.56
C GLU A 222 17.41 13.69 47.87
N GLU A 223 16.83 13.35 49.02
CA GLU A 223 17.45 13.57 50.34
C GLU A 223 18.71 12.71 50.52
N GLU A 224 18.68 11.44 50.11
CA GLU A 224 19.85 10.55 50.09
C GLU A 224 20.95 11.09 49.16
N TYR A 225 20.58 11.61 47.98
CA TYR A 225 21.53 12.20 47.03
C TYR A 225 22.13 13.53 47.53
N ARG A 226 21.35 14.38 48.20
CA ARG A 226 21.87 15.59 48.86
C ARG A 226 22.83 15.27 50.00
N ALA A 227 22.54 14.24 50.79
CA ALA A 227 23.45 13.77 51.83
C ALA A 227 24.77 13.24 51.24
N LEU A 228 24.71 12.62 50.06
CA LEU A 228 25.88 12.15 49.32
C LEU A 228 26.74 13.30 48.75
N LEU A 229 26.10 14.37 48.27
CA LEU A 229 26.79 15.58 47.80
C LEU A 229 27.43 16.37 48.94
N GLN A 230 26.82 16.39 50.14
CA GLN A 230 27.40 17.05 51.32
C GLN A 230 28.59 16.29 51.92
N SER A 231 28.75 15.00 51.59
CA SER A 231 29.84 14.15 52.10
C SER A 231 31.03 13.99 51.15
N ASN A 232 30.98 14.55 49.92
CA ASN A 232 32.08 14.46 48.95
C ASN A 232 32.18 15.72 48.06
N PRO A 233 33.08 16.68 48.36
CA PRO A 233 33.16 17.96 47.63
C PRO A 233 33.88 17.90 46.27
N SER A 234 34.41 16.75 45.83
CA SER A 234 35.37 16.67 44.71
C SER A 234 34.80 16.27 43.35
N LEU A 235 33.48 16.11 43.20
CA LEU A 235 32.84 15.76 41.92
C LEU A 235 32.03 16.94 41.38
N GLY A 236 32.74 17.90 40.77
CA GLY A 236 32.09 19.12 40.29
C GLY A 236 32.86 19.96 39.28
N SER A 237 33.60 19.39 38.32
CA SER A 237 33.80 20.03 37.01
C SER A 237 34.49 19.11 36.01
N LEU A 238 33.76 18.65 34.99
CA LEU A 238 34.35 18.26 33.71
C LEU A 238 33.63 19.05 32.62
N SER A 239 34.23 20.17 32.24
CA SER A 239 33.83 21.03 31.14
C SER A 239 34.59 20.60 29.88
N THR A 240 33.86 20.16 28.86
CA THR A 240 34.39 19.73 27.56
C THR A 240 34.49 20.90 26.58
N ARG A 241 35.48 21.78 26.77
CA ARG A 241 35.95 22.68 25.70
C ARG A 241 37.47 22.60 25.55
N PRO A 242 38.01 22.31 24.35
CA PRO A 242 39.44 22.39 24.12
C PRO A 242 39.85 23.87 24.04
N SER A 243 40.89 24.25 24.78
CA SER A 243 41.54 25.56 24.64
C SER A 243 42.50 25.58 23.44
N PRO A 244 42.71 26.74 22.79
CA PRO A 244 43.55 26.84 21.61
C PRO A 244 45.04 26.73 21.98
N MET A 245 45.80 26.01 21.14
CA MET A 245 47.26 25.95 21.21
C MET A 245 47.85 27.36 21.02
N MET A 246 48.68 27.80 21.97
CA MET A 246 49.54 28.97 21.79
C MET A 246 50.86 28.57 21.11
N ASP A 247 51.21 29.33 20.09
CA ASP A 247 52.50 29.40 19.42
C ASP A 247 53.62 29.75 20.43
N TYR A 248 54.73 29.01 20.37
CA TYR A 248 55.98 29.44 20.98
C TYR A 248 56.83 30.12 19.90
N SER A 249 56.96 31.44 20.00
CA SER A 249 57.94 32.23 19.27
C SER A 249 59.34 32.02 19.85
N ASN A 250 60.32 31.78 18.97
CA ASN A 250 61.74 31.88 19.26
C ASN A 250 62.13 33.36 19.42
N ASP A 251 62.60 33.77 20.59
CA ASP A 251 63.41 34.99 20.76
C ASP A 251 64.69 34.64 21.53
N PRO A 252 65.89 34.79 20.92
CA PRO A 252 67.17 34.56 21.55
C PRO A 252 67.71 35.87 22.11
N ASN A 253 67.54 36.10 23.41
CA ASN A 253 68.34 37.08 24.13
C ASN A 253 68.86 36.50 25.44
N ASP A 254 70.19 36.44 25.47
CA ASP A 254 71.06 35.96 26.54
C ASP A 254 70.80 36.66 27.88
N GLU A 255 70.55 35.86 28.92
CA GLU A 255 71.11 36.13 30.24
C GLU A 255 72.18 35.06 30.54
N PRO A 256 73.32 35.43 31.14
CA PRO A 256 74.36 34.47 31.48
C PRO A 256 73.82 33.52 32.55
N VAL A 257 73.61 32.27 32.17
CA VAL A 257 73.25 31.20 33.11
C VAL A 257 74.33 31.12 34.19
N HIS A 258 74.01 31.59 35.38
CA HIS A 258 74.77 31.25 36.58
C HIS A 258 74.70 29.73 36.74
N LEU A 259 75.80 29.03 36.46
CA LEU A 259 75.96 27.59 36.69
C LEU A 259 76.12 27.32 38.19
N ASP A 260 75.08 27.60 38.98
CA ASP A 260 74.84 26.81 40.18
C ASP A 260 74.35 25.45 39.69
N THR A 261 75.32 24.57 39.47
CA THR A 261 75.04 23.26 38.87
C THR A 261 74.40 22.40 39.96
N MET A 262 73.07 22.33 40.00
CA MET A 262 72.38 21.41 40.89
C MET A 262 72.73 19.97 40.51
N LEU A 263 73.48 19.27 41.37
CA LEU A 263 73.65 17.84 41.24
C LEU A 263 72.37 17.16 41.70
N ARG A 264 71.60 16.68 40.73
CA ARG A 264 70.45 15.82 40.97
C ARG A 264 70.91 14.38 41.00
N PHE A 265 70.64 13.68 42.08
CA PHE A 265 71.06 12.30 42.28
C PHE A 265 69.89 11.45 42.76
N ILE A 266 70.03 10.13 42.62
CA ILE A 266 69.11 9.16 43.21
C ILE A 266 69.92 8.23 44.09
N TYR A 267 69.56 8.14 45.37
CA TYR A 267 70.18 7.21 46.30
C TYR A 267 69.09 6.37 46.97
N LYS A 268 69.24 5.04 46.92
CA LYS A 268 68.22 4.07 47.38
C LYS A 268 66.80 4.35 46.87
N GLY A 269 66.70 4.92 45.67
CA GLY A 269 65.43 5.26 45.03
C GLY A 269 64.75 6.53 45.53
N ARG A 270 65.41 7.36 46.35
CA ARG A 270 64.98 8.73 46.67
C ARG A 270 65.74 9.73 45.80
N ALA A 271 65.01 10.66 45.20
CA ALA A 271 65.61 11.75 44.45
C ALA A 271 66.12 12.82 45.42
N GLY A 272 67.36 13.24 45.23
CA GLY A 272 67.96 14.35 45.94
C GLY A 272 68.52 15.39 44.99
N GLU A 273 68.64 16.62 45.47
CA GLU A 273 69.30 17.71 44.77
C GLU A 273 70.21 18.44 45.73
N ILE A 274 71.49 18.54 45.35
CA ILE A 274 72.49 19.29 46.10
C ILE A 274 73.04 20.39 45.19
N PRO A 275 72.97 21.67 45.59
CA PRO A 275 73.55 22.74 44.80
C PRO A 275 75.08 22.56 44.79
N LEU A 276 75.69 22.51 43.60
CA LEU A 276 77.15 22.56 43.47
C LEU A 276 77.58 24.00 43.19
N PRO A 277 78.31 24.63 44.12
CA PRO A 277 79.04 25.85 43.81
C PRO A 277 80.03 25.59 42.68
N SER A 278 80.21 26.54 41.78
CA SER A 278 81.12 26.44 40.63
C SER A 278 82.58 26.09 40.98
N THR A 279 82.99 26.27 42.23
CA THR A 279 84.33 25.94 42.75
C THR A 279 84.44 24.52 43.33
N ARG A 280 83.32 23.83 43.57
CA ARG A 280 83.27 22.56 44.28
C ARG A 280 83.36 21.38 43.30
N LYS A 281 84.48 20.66 43.33
CA LYS A 281 84.73 19.50 42.44
C LYS A 281 84.48 18.13 43.08
N VAL A 282 84.22 18.07 44.38
CA VAL A 282 84.02 16.83 45.14
C VAL A 282 82.80 17.00 46.06
N VAL A 283 81.90 16.02 46.01
CA VAL A 283 80.78 15.87 46.94
C VAL A 283 81.05 14.61 47.75
N LEU A 284 81.00 14.72 49.07
CA LEU A 284 81.19 13.56 49.94
C LEU A 284 79.90 12.74 49.97
N VAL A 285 80.03 11.42 50.16
CA VAL A 285 78.86 10.55 50.22
C VAL A 285 77.99 10.93 51.41
N GLU A 286 78.57 11.28 52.56
CA GLU A 286 77.79 11.71 53.73
C GLU A 286 76.92 12.94 53.45
N GLU A 287 77.38 13.84 52.58
CA GLU A 287 76.62 15.01 52.15
C GLU A 287 75.49 14.63 51.19
N LEU A 288 75.68 13.64 50.32
CA LEU A 288 74.58 13.08 49.52
C LEU A 288 73.54 12.35 50.39
N LEU A 289 73.94 11.86 51.56
CA LEU A 289 73.08 11.13 52.49
C LEU A 289 72.37 12.04 53.49
N ASP A 290 72.65 13.34 53.50
CA ASP A 290 71.92 14.29 54.32
C ASP A 290 70.45 14.33 53.89
N SER A 291 69.54 14.06 54.84
CA SER A 291 68.11 14.01 54.59
C SER A 291 67.56 15.32 54.03
N SER A 292 68.22 16.46 54.30
CA SER A 292 67.83 17.78 53.78
C SER A 292 68.01 17.93 52.27
N HIS A 293 68.84 17.10 51.64
CA HIS A 293 69.04 17.12 50.19
C HIS A 293 68.09 16.19 49.44
N PHE A 294 67.35 15.32 50.12
CA PHE A 294 66.31 14.50 49.48
C PHE A 294 65.01 15.28 49.37
N LYS A 295 64.32 15.12 48.24
CA LYS A 295 62.95 15.64 48.12
C LYS A 295 62.05 14.91 49.10
N GLU A 296 61.24 15.69 49.81
CA GLU A 296 60.18 15.15 50.66
C GLU A 296 59.18 14.38 49.79
N LEU A 297 58.80 13.20 50.28
CA LEU A 297 57.80 12.37 49.62
C LEU A 297 56.40 12.80 50.11
N PRO A 298 55.37 12.80 49.25
CA PRO A 298 54.01 13.15 49.66
C PRO A 298 53.54 12.31 50.85
N GLU A 299 52.90 12.93 51.84
CA GLU A 299 52.38 12.24 53.03
C GLU A 299 51.51 11.02 52.64
N GLY A 300 51.79 9.86 53.24
CA GLY A 300 51.08 8.60 52.98
C GLY A 300 51.64 7.71 51.86
N THR A 301 52.54 8.23 51.01
CA THR A 301 53.24 7.40 49.99
C THR A 301 54.54 6.77 50.50
N ASP A 302 55.10 7.31 51.60
CA ASP A 302 56.34 6.85 52.20
C ASP A 302 56.06 5.82 53.32
N ASN A 303 55.78 4.59 52.91
CA ASN A 303 55.58 3.47 53.82
C ASN A 303 56.65 2.39 53.61
N GLU A 304 56.80 1.50 54.59
CA GLU A 304 57.85 0.46 54.61
C GLU A 304 57.87 -0.39 53.34
N LYS A 305 56.69 -0.64 52.72
CA LYS A 305 56.61 -1.34 51.42
C LYS A 305 57.13 -0.50 50.26
N ALA A 306 56.88 0.80 50.24
CA ALA A 306 57.38 1.70 49.21
C ALA A 306 58.91 1.83 49.30
N ASP A 307 59.47 1.88 50.52
CA ASP A 307 60.91 1.84 50.76
C ASP A 307 61.54 0.53 50.26
N GLU A 308 60.98 -0.62 50.66
CA GLU A 308 61.46 -1.93 50.22
C GLU A 308 61.39 -2.07 48.69
N MET A 309 60.35 -1.52 48.06
CA MET A 309 60.17 -1.53 46.61
C MET A 309 61.13 -0.58 45.88
N ARG A 310 61.48 0.57 46.47
CA ARG A 310 62.48 1.51 45.94
C ARG A 310 63.89 0.94 46.01
N GLU A 311 64.25 0.27 47.10
CA GLU A 311 65.53 -0.42 47.24
C GLU A 311 65.65 -1.58 46.24
N ARG A 312 64.57 -2.34 46.02
CA ARG A 312 64.56 -3.48 45.08
C ARG A 312 64.60 -3.10 43.61
N ARG A 313 63.90 -2.03 43.20
CA ARG A 313 63.63 -1.79 41.76
C ARG A 313 64.87 -1.36 40.98
N GLY A 314 65.86 -0.70 41.60
CA GLY A 314 67.03 -0.16 40.88
C GLY A 314 66.65 0.87 39.81
N TYR A 315 67.64 1.62 39.32
CA TYR A 315 67.45 2.68 38.34
C TYR A 315 68.47 2.54 37.22
N HIS A 316 68.09 2.92 36.01
CA HIS A 316 68.99 3.04 34.87
C HIS A 316 68.84 4.43 34.25
N VAL A 317 69.90 4.93 33.62
CA VAL A 317 69.80 6.16 32.82
C VAL A 317 69.03 5.83 31.55
N SER A 318 67.90 6.49 31.35
CA SER A 318 67.10 6.41 30.14
C SER A 318 67.17 7.73 29.39
N ASN A 319 67.40 7.64 28.08
CA ASN A 319 67.40 8.81 27.20
C ASN A 319 65.99 9.03 26.66
N PHE A 320 65.49 10.26 26.72
CA PHE A 320 64.26 10.68 26.04
C PHE A 320 64.54 11.93 25.20
N GLY A 321 64.77 11.73 23.90
CA GLY A 321 65.30 12.78 23.03
C GLY A 321 66.75 13.13 23.41
N VAL A 322 67.04 14.41 23.61
CA VAL A 322 68.34 14.92 24.07
C VAL A 322 68.51 14.90 25.59
N SER A 323 67.43 14.64 26.33
CA SER A 323 67.43 14.66 27.80
C SER A 323 67.74 13.28 28.36
N GLN A 324 68.67 13.20 29.32
CA GLN A 324 68.96 11.99 30.09
C GLN A 324 68.31 12.10 31.47
N GLY A 325 67.65 11.03 31.91
CA GLY A 325 67.03 10.97 33.23
C GLY A 325 67.17 9.58 33.83
N TRP A 326 67.23 9.50 35.16
CA TRP A 326 67.23 8.22 35.86
C TRP A 326 65.80 7.69 35.95
N THR A 327 65.57 6.51 35.40
CA THR A 327 64.26 5.86 35.33
C THR A 327 64.32 4.55 36.13
N PRO A 328 63.31 4.25 36.99
CA PRO A 328 63.26 2.98 37.69
C PRO A 328 63.30 1.81 36.69
N ASN A 329 63.97 0.70 37.03
CA ASN A 329 63.94 -0.46 36.13
C ASN A 329 62.51 -0.97 35.95
N GLY A 330 62.15 -1.25 34.70
CA GLY A 330 60.79 -1.59 34.29
C GLY A 330 59.88 -0.38 34.00
N SER A 331 60.37 0.85 34.15
CA SER A 331 59.67 2.08 33.73
C SER A 331 60.30 2.67 32.47
N THR A 332 59.51 3.43 31.68
CA THR A 332 59.99 4.11 30.47
C THR A 332 59.58 5.58 30.49
N ASN A 333 60.48 6.48 30.08
CA ASN A 333 60.17 7.90 29.99
C ASN A 333 59.18 8.14 28.84
N ASN A 334 58.09 8.88 29.10
CA ASN A 334 57.15 9.35 28.09
C ASN A 334 57.04 10.87 28.17
N ALA A 335 56.90 11.54 27.02
CA ALA A 335 56.55 12.96 27.00
C ALA A 335 55.13 13.17 27.54
N SER A 336 54.91 14.28 28.24
CA SER A 336 53.61 14.66 28.82
C SER A 336 52.50 14.74 27.76
N ASN A 337 52.80 15.23 26.54
CA ASN A 337 51.85 15.24 25.43
C ASN A 337 51.43 13.82 24.99
N LYS A 338 52.36 12.86 24.97
CA LYS A 338 52.05 11.44 24.71
C LYS A 338 51.24 10.81 25.83
N GLN A 339 51.41 11.27 27.06
CA GLN A 339 50.59 10.82 28.18
C GLN A 339 49.14 11.30 28.03
N SER A 340 48.91 12.57 27.74
CA SER A 340 47.57 13.11 27.45
C SER A 340 46.90 12.36 26.28
N THR A 341 47.60 12.12 25.16
CA THR A 341 47.04 11.32 24.05
C THR A 341 46.71 9.89 24.46
N LYS A 342 47.52 9.26 25.33
CA LYS A 342 47.25 7.92 25.85
C LYS A 342 46.07 7.90 26.81
N GLU A 343 45.91 8.93 27.64
CA GLU A 343 44.77 9.10 28.54
C GLU A 343 43.48 9.28 27.74
N ASP A 344 43.49 10.13 26.70
CA ASP A 344 42.35 10.31 25.78
C ASP A 344 42.01 9.01 25.03
N SER A 345 43.03 8.33 24.50
CA SER A 345 42.84 7.04 23.81
C SER A 345 42.29 5.97 24.76
N HIS A 346 42.80 5.94 26.00
CA HIS A 346 42.32 5.04 27.03
C HIS A 346 40.87 5.36 27.42
N ALA A 347 40.52 6.63 27.54
CA ALA A 347 39.16 7.08 27.82
C ALA A 347 38.19 6.66 26.71
N ILE A 348 38.56 6.84 25.44
CA ILE A 348 37.76 6.40 24.28
C ILE A 348 37.58 4.89 24.29
N VAL A 349 38.66 4.12 24.46
CA VAL A 349 38.60 2.65 24.50
C VAL A 349 37.74 2.18 25.68
N THR A 350 37.86 2.82 26.83
CA THR A 350 37.05 2.51 28.01
C THR A 350 35.57 2.80 27.75
N ALA A 351 35.25 3.95 27.15
CA ALA A 351 33.89 4.29 26.75
C ALA A 351 33.31 3.26 25.75
N ILE A 352 34.10 2.80 24.77
CA ILE A 352 33.69 1.73 23.86
C ILE A 352 33.41 0.45 24.64
N ARG A 353 34.31 0.02 25.54
CA ARG A 353 34.08 -1.18 26.38
C ARG A 353 32.82 -1.04 27.22
N ASP A 354 32.58 0.12 27.81
CA ASP A 354 31.44 0.38 28.68
C ASP A 354 30.09 0.27 27.95
N LEU A 355 30.05 0.60 26.66
CA LEU A 355 28.87 0.40 25.81
C LEU A 355 28.48 -1.08 25.69
N PHE A 356 29.46 -2.00 25.76
CA PHE A 356 29.25 -3.45 25.56
C PHE A 356 29.33 -4.27 26.85
N GLY A 357 29.84 -3.71 27.96
CA GLY A 357 29.88 -4.39 29.27
C GLY A 357 28.51 -4.54 29.97
N GLY A 358 27.42 -4.08 29.35
CA GLY A 358 26.07 -4.18 29.89
C GLY A 358 25.32 -5.46 29.49
N LYS A 359 24.14 -5.68 30.10
CA LYS A 359 23.18 -6.71 29.64
C LYS A 359 22.22 -6.19 28.55
N GLN A 360 22.27 -4.89 28.27
CA GLN A 360 21.41 -4.18 27.34
C GLN A 360 22.21 -3.12 26.61
N CYS A 361 21.79 -2.81 25.39
CA CYS A 361 22.28 -1.73 24.54
C CYS A 361 22.25 -0.38 25.29
N LYS A 362 23.40 0.31 25.38
CA LYS A 362 23.59 1.58 26.10
C LYS A 362 23.81 2.81 25.20
N PHE A 363 23.67 2.66 23.88
CA PHE A 363 23.78 3.81 22.96
C PHE A 363 22.78 4.91 23.34
N ASP A 364 23.21 6.16 23.21
CA ASP A 364 22.36 7.32 23.46
C ASP A 364 21.24 7.45 22.42
N GLU A 365 20.29 8.37 22.66
CA GLU A 365 19.13 8.52 21.79
C GLU A 365 19.48 8.98 20.36
N GLU A 366 20.51 9.81 20.20
CA GLU A 366 20.94 10.33 18.91
C GLU A 366 21.58 9.23 18.06
N SER A 367 22.51 8.48 18.64
CA SER A 367 23.09 7.26 18.08
C SER A 367 22.01 6.27 17.65
N LEU A 368 20.97 6.09 18.48
CA LEU A 368 19.85 5.21 18.16
C LEU A 368 18.94 5.75 17.04
N ARG A 369 18.86 7.07 16.83
CA ARG A 369 18.19 7.67 15.66
C ARG A 369 18.97 7.38 14.38
N TYR A 370 20.30 7.48 14.41
CA TYR A 370 21.15 7.05 13.30
C TYR A 370 20.87 5.59 12.91
N PHE A 371 20.89 4.67 13.89
CA PHE A 371 20.55 3.27 13.63
C PHE A 371 19.16 3.11 12.98
N ALA A 372 18.13 3.78 13.50
CA ALA A 372 16.79 3.69 12.93
C ALA A 372 16.68 4.26 11.52
N ALA A 373 17.36 5.37 11.22
CA ALA A 373 17.34 6.00 9.91
C ALA A 373 18.09 5.16 8.86
N PHE A 374 19.30 4.68 9.19
CA PHE A 374 20.08 3.83 8.30
C PHE A 374 19.37 2.50 8.01
N THR A 375 18.80 1.86 9.04
CA THR A 375 18.07 0.59 8.87
C THR A 375 16.77 0.77 8.06
N SER A 376 16.16 1.95 8.10
CA SER A 376 14.99 2.29 7.28
C SER A 376 15.30 2.38 5.78
N GLN A 377 16.57 2.51 5.37
CA GLN A 377 16.99 2.36 3.96
C GLN A 377 16.82 0.92 3.48
N ALA A 378 16.93 -0.06 4.38
CA ALA A 378 16.72 -1.47 4.12
C ALA A 378 15.30 -1.91 4.52
N TYR A 379 14.27 -1.18 4.07
CA TYR A 379 12.88 -1.42 4.47
C TYR A 379 12.30 -2.79 4.06
N GLY A 380 12.99 -3.54 3.19
CA GLY A 380 12.72 -4.93 2.85
C GLY A 380 13.50 -5.98 3.68
N ALA A 381 14.43 -5.56 4.54
CA ALA A 381 15.18 -6.46 5.40
C ALA A 381 14.38 -6.85 6.66
N SER A 382 14.57 -8.09 7.12
CA SER A 382 14.04 -8.54 8.41
C SER A 382 14.86 -7.93 9.56
N ASP A 383 14.25 -7.77 10.74
CA ASP A 383 14.96 -7.26 11.92
C ASP A 383 16.16 -8.14 12.28
N GLU A 384 16.05 -9.44 12.02
CA GLU A 384 17.14 -10.41 12.24
C GLU A 384 18.30 -10.17 11.29
N ALA A 385 18.02 -9.94 10.00
CA ALA A 385 19.07 -9.62 9.04
C ALA A 385 19.79 -8.33 9.43
N VAL A 386 19.03 -7.31 9.87
CA VAL A 386 19.60 -6.05 10.36
C VAL A 386 20.47 -6.27 11.60
N GLU A 387 19.99 -6.99 12.60
CA GLU A 387 20.73 -7.30 13.83
C GLU A 387 22.05 -8.04 13.50
N MET A 388 22.01 -9.02 12.59
CA MET A 388 23.18 -9.77 12.18
C MET A 388 24.18 -8.94 11.36
N ILE A 389 23.71 -8.04 10.50
CA ILE A 389 24.59 -7.12 9.75
C ILE A 389 25.34 -6.20 10.72
N ILE A 390 24.63 -5.62 11.70
CA ILE A 390 25.27 -4.75 12.70
C ILE A 390 26.27 -5.57 13.54
N ALA A 391 25.90 -6.78 13.98
CA ALA A 391 26.80 -7.63 14.74
C ALA A 391 28.07 -8.02 13.98
N GLY A 392 27.93 -8.38 12.70
CA GLY A 392 29.06 -8.70 11.84
C GLY A 392 29.99 -7.50 11.66
N TRP A 393 29.43 -6.31 11.40
CA TRP A 393 30.22 -5.10 11.24
C TRP A 393 30.94 -4.69 12.55
N THR A 394 30.25 -4.73 13.69
CA THR A 394 30.84 -4.43 14.99
C THR A 394 31.97 -5.41 15.35
N LYS A 395 31.79 -6.72 15.12
CA LYS A 395 32.87 -7.69 15.37
C LYS A 395 34.06 -7.46 14.44
N ALA A 396 33.82 -7.16 13.16
CA ALA A 396 34.89 -6.84 12.21
C ALA A 396 35.66 -5.59 12.65
N LEU A 397 34.96 -4.53 13.09
CA LEU A 397 35.59 -3.32 13.61
C LEU A 397 36.44 -3.62 14.85
N PHE A 398 35.88 -4.32 15.84
CA PHE A 398 36.60 -4.66 17.08
C PHE A 398 37.83 -5.51 16.84
N HIS A 399 37.74 -6.47 15.91
CA HIS A 399 38.90 -7.23 15.49
C HIS A 399 39.98 -6.34 14.87
N GLN A 400 39.59 -5.43 13.97
CA GLN A 400 40.51 -4.54 13.28
C GLN A 400 41.22 -3.55 14.23
N VAL A 401 40.55 -3.10 15.29
CA VAL A 401 41.12 -2.16 16.27
C VAL A 401 41.78 -2.85 17.48
N GLY A 402 41.86 -4.18 17.49
CA GLY A 402 42.49 -4.94 18.58
C GLY A 402 41.68 -5.03 19.88
N LEU A 403 40.35 -4.85 19.83
CA LEU A 403 39.42 -5.04 20.94
C LEU A 403 38.84 -6.46 20.96
N ASP A 404 39.70 -7.46 20.78
CA ASP A 404 39.30 -8.87 20.75
C ASP A 404 38.91 -9.42 22.13
N ASP A 405 39.17 -8.67 23.21
CA ASP A 405 38.73 -8.97 24.56
C ASP A 405 37.22 -8.81 24.76
N ILE A 406 36.54 -8.06 23.89
CA ILE A 406 35.08 -7.97 23.89
C ILE A 406 34.50 -9.28 23.32
N SER A 407 33.85 -10.07 24.17
CA SER A 407 33.36 -11.38 23.77
C SER A 407 32.18 -11.28 22.79
N ALA A 408 31.92 -12.34 22.04
CA ALA A 408 30.72 -12.42 21.20
C ALA A 408 29.43 -12.21 22.01
N ARG A 409 29.44 -12.56 23.31
CA ARG A 409 28.30 -12.33 24.20
C ARG A 409 28.14 -10.85 24.55
N ASP A 410 29.23 -10.13 24.76
CA ASP A 410 29.20 -8.69 25.04
C ASP A 410 28.72 -7.91 23.83
N ILE A 411 29.19 -8.28 22.63
CA ILE A 411 28.66 -7.77 21.36
C ILE A 411 27.14 -8.02 21.29
N ALA A 412 26.69 -9.26 21.49
CA ALA A 412 25.26 -9.58 21.45
C ALA A 412 24.42 -8.79 22.49
N ASN A 413 24.98 -8.46 23.66
CA ASN A 413 24.28 -7.68 24.67
C ASN A 413 24.27 -6.16 24.38
N GLY A 414 25.34 -5.63 23.77
CA GLY A 414 25.50 -4.21 23.45
C GLY A 414 24.71 -3.75 22.23
N LEU A 415 24.28 -4.68 21.38
CA LEU A 415 23.53 -4.38 20.15
C LEU A 415 22.02 -4.24 20.37
N PRO A 416 21.33 -3.48 19.50
CA PRO A 416 19.90 -3.31 19.61
C PRO A 416 19.14 -4.59 19.24
N SER A 417 18.45 -5.18 20.23
CA SER A 417 17.52 -6.31 20.00
C SER A 417 16.39 -5.95 19.02
N LYS A 418 15.76 -6.95 18.39
CA LYS A 418 14.53 -6.78 17.57
C LYS A 418 13.45 -5.91 18.24
N SER A 419 13.22 -6.10 19.54
CA SER A 419 12.27 -5.30 20.32
C SER A 419 12.69 -3.85 20.52
N LEU A 420 13.99 -3.58 20.59
CA LEU A 420 14.51 -2.22 20.60
C LEU A 420 14.36 -1.59 19.22
N LEU A 421 14.81 -2.25 18.14
CA LEU A 421 14.64 -1.77 16.75
C LEU A 421 13.19 -1.38 16.45
N ALA A 422 12.22 -2.24 16.80
CA ALA A 422 10.80 -1.95 16.66
C ALA A 422 10.34 -0.68 17.42
N ARG A 423 10.90 -0.41 18.61
CA ARG A 423 10.62 0.82 19.37
C ARG A 423 11.32 2.04 18.77
N LEU A 424 12.51 1.86 18.21
CA LEU A 424 13.25 2.95 17.58
C LEU A 424 12.56 3.46 16.33
N GLU A 425 12.02 2.59 15.49
CA GLU A 425 11.20 3.02 14.33
C GLU A 425 10.02 3.89 14.78
N VAL A 426 9.31 3.47 15.84
CA VAL A 426 8.17 4.24 16.36
C VAL A 426 8.60 5.58 16.97
N ARG A 427 9.77 5.64 17.63
CA ARG A 427 10.34 6.88 18.16
C ARG A 427 10.78 7.82 17.04
N LEU A 428 11.52 7.32 16.06
CA LEU A 428 11.98 8.10 14.91
C LEU A 428 10.78 8.60 14.10
N ALA A 429 9.72 7.82 13.94
CA ALA A 429 8.48 8.28 13.31
C ALA A 429 7.80 9.41 14.10
N ALA A 430 7.84 9.38 15.44
CA ALA A 430 7.34 10.49 16.26
C ALA A 430 8.22 11.74 16.11
N ASP A 431 9.55 11.59 16.06
CA ASP A 431 10.49 12.67 15.77
C ASP A 431 10.23 13.28 14.37
N CYS A 432 9.96 12.44 13.38
CA CYS A 432 9.61 12.85 12.02
C CYS A 432 8.30 13.67 11.99
N LEU A 433 7.25 13.20 12.67
CA LEU A 433 5.98 13.93 12.75
C LEU A 433 6.13 15.26 13.49
N ALA A 434 6.87 15.29 14.60
CA ALA A 434 7.15 16.53 15.34
C ALA A 434 7.88 17.55 14.46
N THR A 435 8.88 17.10 13.69
CA THR A 435 9.63 17.95 12.76
C THR A 435 8.74 18.48 11.63
N ARG A 436 7.82 17.66 11.11
CA ARG A 436 6.86 18.12 10.09
C ARG A 436 5.81 19.07 10.65
N LEU A 437 5.37 18.87 11.88
CA LEU A 437 4.48 19.81 12.56
C LEU A 437 5.16 21.17 12.74
N MET A 438 6.45 21.18 13.12
CA MET A 438 7.24 22.41 13.20
C MET A 438 7.39 23.08 11.83
N GLU A 439 7.66 22.32 10.77
CA GLU A 439 7.74 22.86 9.41
C GLU A 439 6.41 23.50 8.96
N ILE A 440 5.28 22.87 9.27
CA ILE A 440 3.95 23.44 8.99
C ILE A 440 3.75 24.79 9.71
N ILE A 441 4.23 24.91 10.94
CA ILE A 441 4.20 26.17 11.72
C ILE A 441 5.12 27.21 11.08
N ASP A 442 6.35 26.83 10.77
CA ASP A 442 7.36 27.71 10.16
C ASP A 442 6.91 28.20 8.77
N ASP A 443 6.16 27.38 8.01
CA ASP A 443 5.54 27.77 6.73
C ASP A 443 4.29 28.65 6.90
N GLY A 444 3.72 28.75 8.11
CA GLY A 444 2.46 29.46 8.36
C GLY A 444 1.25 28.83 7.67
N ALA A 445 1.26 27.51 7.49
CA ALA A 445 0.23 26.82 6.70
C ALA A 445 -1.07 26.61 7.50
N THR A 446 -2.17 27.16 6.99
CA THR A 446 -3.53 27.02 7.54
C THR A 446 -4.41 26.11 6.68
N PHE A 447 -4.18 26.10 5.37
CA PHE A 447 -4.98 25.34 4.41
C PHE A 447 -4.27 24.07 3.95
N PHE A 448 -5.03 22.98 3.93
CA PHE A 448 -4.50 21.66 3.62
C PHE A 448 -5.38 20.89 2.63
N ALA A 449 -4.73 20.14 1.75
CA ALA A 449 -5.37 19.13 0.93
C ALA A 449 -5.06 17.74 1.47
N LEU A 450 -6.07 16.88 1.51
CA LEU A 450 -5.92 15.49 1.90
C LEU A 450 -5.99 14.59 0.66
N VAL A 451 -4.98 13.75 0.45
CA VAL A 451 -4.99 12.73 -0.61
C VAL A 451 -5.08 11.36 0.03
N THR A 452 -6.04 10.56 -0.40
CA THR A 452 -6.24 9.23 0.18
C THR A 452 -6.34 8.15 -0.88
N ASP A 453 -5.60 7.06 -0.70
CA ASP A 453 -5.66 5.90 -1.59
C ASP A 453 -5.79 4.62 -0.77
N HIS A 454 -6.69 3.74 -1.21
CA HIS A 454 -6.96 2.46 -0.58
C HIS A 454 -6.49 1.33 -1.49
N GLY A 455 -5.41 0.67 -1.08
CA GLY A 455 -4.78 -0.41 -1.83
C GLY A 455 -4.89 -1.75 -1.12
N LYS A 456 -5.00 -2.83 -1.90
CA LYS A 456 -4.82 -4.20 -1.41
C LYS A 456 -3.75 -4.93 -2.21
N ARG A 457 -2.63 -5.26 -1.57
CA ARG A 457 -1.51 -5.99 -2.19
C ARG A 457 -1.01 -7.10 -1.28
N ALA A 458 -0.61 -8.24 -1.86
CA ALA A 458 -0.17 -9.42 -1.13
C ALA A 458 -1.14 -9.87 -0.01
N GLY A 459 -2.45 -9.67 -0.23
CA GLY A 459 -3.49 -9.96 0.76
C GLY A 459 -3.57 -8.95 1.91
N MET A 460 -2.68 -7.97 2.02
CA MET A 460 -2.72 -6.90 3.02
C MET A 460 -3.37 -5.64 2.44
N GLU A 461 -4.08 -4.95 3.31
CA GLU A 461 -4.73 -3.69 2.98
C GLU A 461 -3.85 -2.54 3.48
N HIS A 462 -3.94 -1.42 2.78
CA HIS A 462 -3.22 -0.19 3.08
C HIS A 462 -4.16 0.97 2.76
N PHE A 463 -4.32 1.91 3.68
CA PHE A 463 -5.07 3.13 3.41
C PHE A 463 -4.19 4.33 3.71
N VAL A 464 -3.53 4.79 2.64
CA VAL A 464 -2.54 5.87 2.66
C VAL A 464 -3.28 7.20 2.78
N LYS A 465 -2.83 8.06 3.69
CA LYS A 465 -3.26 9.45 3.81
C LYS A 465 -2.05 10.36 3.66
N LEU A 466 -2.08 11.24 2.66
CA LEU A 466 -1.12 12.31 2.48
C LEU A 466 -1.76 13.64 2.78
N LEU A 467 -1.06 14.47 3.54
CA LEU A 467 -1.41 15.87 3.74
C LEU A 467 -0.54 16.72 2.80
N CYS A 468 -1.13 17.71 2.14
CA CYS A 468 -0.44 18.64 1.25
C CYS A 468 -0.71 20.09 1.68
N TRP A 469 0.31 20.94 1.62
CA TRP A 469 0.21 22.35 1.99
C TRP A 469 1.19 23.20 1.16
N PHE A 470 0.93 24.50 1.10
CA PHE A 470 1.82 25.48 0.49
C PHE A 470 2.91 25.89 1.47
N GLY A 471 4.15 25.97 1.02
CA GLY A 471 5.28 26.39 1.85
C GLY A 471 6.49 26.79 1.01
N LYS A 472 7.66 26.90 1.65
CA LYS A 472 8.91 27.26 0.95
C LYS A 472 9.91 26.12 0.96
N ASP A 473 10.63 25.93 -0.14
CA ASP A 473 11.77 25.01 -0.19
C ASP A 473 12.96 25.57 0.61
N LYS A 474 14.04 24.80 0.72
CA LYS A 474 15.27 25.20 1.44
C LYS A 474 15.94 26.46 0.87
N ASN A 475 15.64 26.84 -0.37
CA ASN A 475 16.17 28.03 -1.03
C ASN A 475 15.21 29.23 -0.89
N GLY A 476 14.07 29.05 -0.22
CA GLY A 476 13.04 30.07 -0.08
C GLY A 476 12.05 30.15 -1.24
N ASN A 477 12.14 29.26 -2.24
CA ASN A 477 11.21 29.24 -3.36
C ASN A 477 9.86 28.68 -2.93
N GLU A 478 8.78 29.25 -3.47
CA GLU A 478 7.42 28.76 -3.25
C GLU A 478 7.23 27.35 -3.83
N THR A 479 6.62 26.46 -3.07
CA THR A 479 6.38 25.07 -3.48
C THR A 479 5.20 24.47 -2.75
N ILE A 480 4.69 23.35 -3.27
CA ILE A 480 3.80 22.46 -2.52
C ILE A 480 4.63 21.42 -1.76
N LYS A 481 4.38 21.29 -0.47
CA LYS A 481 4.93 20.25 0.40
C LYS A 481 3.87 19.18 0.66
N TYR A 482 4.34 17.99 1.03
CA TYR A 482 3.45 16.88 1.33
C TYR A 482 4.09 15.91 2.32
N HIS A 483 3.24 15.27 3.12
CA HIS A 483 3.70 14.30 4.12
C HIS A 483 2.72 13.13 4.25
N CYS A 484 3.27 11.92 4.34
CA CYS A 484 2.49 10.72 4.64
C CYS A 484 2.23 10.62 6.14
N ILE A 485 1.03 10.98 6.56
CA ILE A 485 0.65 10.99 7.98
C ILE A 485 0.31 9.59 8.49
N ASP A 486 -0.19 8.71 7.62
CA ASP A 486 -0.63 7.37 8.02
C ASP A 486 -0.87 6.43 6.81
N VAL A 487 -0.68 5.12 6.98
CA VAL A 487 -1.01 4.06 5.99
C VAL A 487 -1.89 2.95 6.54
N ASP A 488 -2.43 3.13 7.76
CA ASP A 488 -3.27 2.15 8.44
C ASP A 488 -4.50 1.76 7.65
N THR A 489 -4.92 0.51 7.83
CA THR A 489 -6.12 -0.07 7.23
C THR A 489 -7.42 0.56 7.72
N SER A 490 -8.45 0.48 6.86
CA SER A 490 -9.84 0.83 7.16
C SER A 490 -10.77 -0.22 6.55
N ASN A 491 -11.96 -0.45 7.11
CA ASN A 491 -12.90 -1.48 6.65
C ASN A 491 -13.59 -1.17 5.30
N HIS A 492 -12.96 -0.39 4.41
CA HIS A 492 -13.46 0.04 3.09
C HIS A 492 -14.78 0.80 3.10
N THR A 493 -15.42 1.03 4.24
CA THR A 493 -16.63 1.85 4.31
C THR A 493 -16.25 3.31 4.44
N GLY A 494 -16.95 4.21 3.75
CA GLY A 494 -16.70 5.66 3.84
C GLY A 494 -16.70 6.16 5.29
N ARG A 495 -17.57 5.60 6.15
CA ARG A 495 -17.60 5.93 7.59
C ARG A 495 -16.33 5.52 8.33
N ASP A 496 -15.85 4.30 8.11
CA ASP A 496 -14.66 3.80 8.80
C ASP A 496 -13.39 4.47 8.26
N CYS A 497 -13.35 4.78 6.96
CA CYS A 497 -12.30 5.59 6.35
C CYS A 497 -12.27 7.00 6.95
N ALA A 498 -13.42 7.67 7.08
CA ALA A 498 -13.52 9.01 7.66
C ALA A 498 -13.02 9.04 9.12
N ARG A 499 -13.39 8.03 9.93
CA ARG A 499 -12.88 7.89 11.31
C ARG A 499 -11.39 7.56 11.38
N ALA A 500 -10.84 6.88 10.37
CA ALA A 500 -9.41 6.66 10.29
C ALA A 500 -8.69 7.99 10.03
N ILE A 501 -9.17 8.77 9.05
CA ILE A 501 -8.64 10.09 8.70
C ILE A 501 -8.73 11.06 9.88
N GLU A 502 -9.89 11.21 10.49
CA GLU A 502 -10.11 12.07 11.68
C GLU A 502 -9.06 11.78 12.77
N ARG A 503 -8.81 10.50 13.04
CA ARG A 503 -7.79 10.08 14.01
C ARG A 503 -6.39 10.45 13.57
N SER A 504 -6.03 10.25 12.30
CA SER A 504 -4.72 10.63 11.76
C SER A 504 -4.50 12.15 11.79
N LEU A 505 -5.56 12.93 11.55
CA LEU A 505 -5.52 14.40 11.56
C LEU A 505 -5.45 14.98 12.96
N ALA A 506 -5.90 14.27 14.00
CA ALA A 506 -5.94 14.75 15.38
C ALA A 506 -4.57 15.22 15.94
N ILE A 507 -3.45 14.84 15.31
CA ILE A 507 -2.11 15.34 15.65
C ILE A 507 -1.93 16.81 15.23
N PHE A 508 -2.61 17.24 14.16
CA PHE A 508 -2.45 18.55 13.54
C PHE A 508 -3.57 19.52 13.93
N THR A 509 -4.75 19.02 14.33
CA THR A 509 -5.93 19.84 14.69
C THR A 509 -5.76 20.73 15.93
N GLY A 510 -4.61 20.68 16.62
CA GLY A 510 -4.27 21.58 17.72
C GLY A 510 -3.61 22.89 17.28
N GLN A 511 -3.35 23.06 15.98
CA GLN A 511 -2.82 24.30 15.42
C GLN A 511 -3.94 25.29 15.10
N ASP A 512 -3.72 26.56 15.43
CA ASP A 512 -4.65 27.63 15.09
C ASP A 512 -4.81 27.73 13.57
N GLY A 513 -6.06 27.68 13.10
CA GLY A 513 -6.39 27.78 11.68
C GLY A 513 -6.13 26.52 10.85
N PHE A 514 -5.84 25.35 11.45
CA PHE A 514 -5.69 24.10 10.70
C PHE A 514 -7.01 23.67 10.04
N GLU A 515 -7.07 23.70 8.71
CA GLU A 515 -8.27 23.34 7.96
C GLU A 515 -7.97 22.55 6.68
N VAL A 516 -8.61 21.39 6.56
CA VAL A 516 -8.56 20.60 5.32
C VAL A 516 -9.66 21.08 4.37
N THR A 517 -9.28 21.79 3.32
CA THR A 517 -10.18 22.44 2.35
C THR A 517 -10.43 21.61 1.10
N CYS A 518 -9.67 20.54 0.88
CA CYS A 518 -9.91 19.61 -0.20
C CYS A 518 -9.59 18.17 0.20
N ILE A 519 -10.36 17.25 -0.36
CA ILE A 519 -10.03 15.84 -0.41
C ILE A 519 -9.93 15.34 -1.84
N THR A 520 -8.83 14.65 -2.15
CA THR A 520 -8.62 13.93 -3.40
C THR A 520 -8.63 12.43 -3.15
N GLY A 521 -9.48 11.71 -3.89
CA GLY A 521 -9.70 10.27 -3.77
C GLY A 521 -9.86 9.57 -5.13
N ASP A 522 -9.77 8.24 -5.14
CA ASP A 522 -10.25 7.45 -6.27
C ASP A 522 -11.77 7.61 -6.45
N ALA A 523 -12.26 7.45 -7.68
CA ALA A 523 -13.67 7.60 -8.04
C ALA A 523 -14.49 6.31 -7.86
N GLY A 524 -13.90 5.24 -7.30
CA GLY A 524 -14.51 3.91 -7.21
C GLY A 524 -14.36 3.24 -5.84
N GLY A 525 -15.33 2.39 -5.48
CA GLY A 525 -15.30 1.58 -4.25
C GLY A 525 -15.96 2.24 -3.03
N GLY A 526 -15.95 1.54 -1.89
CA GLY A 526 -16.61 2.01 -0.67
C GLY A 526 -15.93 3.20 0.02
N ALA A 527 -14.67 3.50 -0.37
CA ALA A 527 -13.88 4.64 0.09
C ALA A 527 -13.77 5.75 -0.98
N ALA A 528 -14.57 5.69 -2.05
CA ALA A 528 -14.57 6.72 -3.08
C ALA A 528 -14.85 8.11 -2.49
N VAL A 529 -14.21 9.14 -3.04
CA VAL A 529 -14.24 10.50 -2.48
C VAL A 529 -15.67 11.03 -2.28
N GLN A 530 -16.57 10.71 -3.21
CA GLN A 530 -17.97 11.13 -3.20
C GLN A 530 -18.74 10.58 -1.99
N HIS A 531 -18.36 9.39 -1.51
CA HIS A 531 -18.96 8.76 -0.34
C HIS A 531 -18.24 9.13 0.96
N LEU A 532 -16.95 9.44 0.87
CA LEU A 532 -16.09 9.74 2.01
C LEU A 532 -16.32 11.15 2.55
N LEU A 533 -16.39 12.16 1.68
CA LEU A 533 -16.50 13.57 2.08
C LEU A 533 -17.69 13.85 3.03
N PRO A 534 -18.93 13.38 2.78
CA PRO A 534 -20.06 13.62 3.69
C PRO A 534 -19.88 13.01 5.08
N HIS A 535 -19.01 11.99 5.23
CA HIS A 535 -18.67 11.45 6.55
C HIS A 535 -17.60 12.30 7.24
N LEU A 536 -16.63 12.84 6.51
CA LEU A 536 -15.60 13.72 7.05
C LEU A 536 -16.19 15.05 7.55
N GLN A 537 -17.06 15.67 6.76
CA GLN A 537 -17.77 16.90 7.15
C GLN A 537 -18.58 16.69 8.44
N ARG A 538 -19.29 15.56 8.55
CA ARG A 538 -20.06 15.21 9.77
C ARG A 538 -19.19 14.98 11.01
N LEU A 539 -17.94 14.57 10.83
CA LEU A 539 -16.98 14.42 11.92
C LEU A 539 -16.25 15.74 12.25
N GLY A 540 -16.43 16.79 11.44
CA GLY A 540 -15.62 18.01 11.55
C GLY A 540 -14.14 17.78 11.22
N ALA A 541 -13.82 16.72 10.48
CA ALA A 541 -12.44 16.38 10.11
C ALA A 541 -11.91 17.20 8.92
N VAL A 542 -12.82 17.87 8.20
CA VAL A 542 -12.54 18.73 7.04
C VAL A 542 -13.49 19.94 7.08
N ALA A 543 -13.18 20.98 6.32
CA ALA A 543 -14.02 22.17 6.16
C ALA A 543 -15.45 21.80 5.73
N ILE A 544 -16.43 22.62 6.11
CA ILE A 544 -17.83 22.42 5.68
C ILE A 544 -17.93 22.56 4.16
N ASP A 545 -17.22 23.53 3.58
CA ASP A 545 -17.13 23.80 2.15
C ASP A 545 -15.97 23.05 1.46
N CYS A 546 -15.43 22.01 2.11
CA CYS A 546 -14.34 21.20 1.58
C CYS A 546 -14.65 20.67 0.17
N SER A 547 -13.76 20.94 -0.77
CA SER A 547 -13.88 20.54 -2.17
C SER A 547 -13.54 19.06 -2.33
N LYS A 548 -14.30 18.35 -3.17
CA LYS A 548 -13.96 16.98 -3.58
C LYS A 548 -13.32 17.02 -4.96
N ILE A 549 -12.19 16.34 -5.11
CA ILE A 549 -11.56 16.12 -6.42
C ILE A 549 -11.38 14.61 -6.58
N ASN A 550 -11.77 14.06 -7.71
CA ASN A 550 -11.37 12.70 -8.04
C ASN A 550 -10.00 12.69 -8.71
N CYS A 551 -9.25 11.61 -8.51
CA CYS A 551 -8.01 11.37 -9.23
C CYS A 551 -8.27 11.39 -10.75
N ASN A 552 -7.73 12.37 -11.48
CA ASN A 552 -7.91 12.47 -12.93
C ASN A 552 -7.22 11.35 -13.69
N LEU A 553 -6.06 10.90 -13.20
CA LEU A 553 -5.41 9.71 -13.80
C LEU A 553 -6.33 8.50 -13.69
N HIS A 554 -6.99 8.31 -12.54
CA HIS A 554 -7.97 7.23 -12.39
C HIS A 554 -9.16 7.45 -13.31
N ALA A 555 -9.71 8.66 -13.39
CA ALA A 555 -10.85 8.99 -14.25
C ALA A 555 -10.55 8.73 -15.73
N LEU A 556 -9.42 9.21 -16.25
CA LEU A 556 -9.01 8.96 -17.64
C LEU A 556 -8.74 7.49 -17.90
N ASN A 557 -8.02 6.81 -17.00
CA ASN A 557 -7.84 5.36 -17.09
C ASN A 557 -9.19 4.64 -17.11
N LYS A 558 -10.20 5.12 -16.36
CA LYS A 558 -11.54 4.54 -16.34
C LYS A 558 -12.31 4.77 -17.64
N CYS A 559 -12.12 5.93 -18.28
CA CYS A 559 -12.67 6.24 -19.60
C CYS A 559 -12.20 5.18 -20.61
N LEU A 560 -10.88 4.98 -20.68
CA LEU A 560 -10.26 4.01 -21.57
C LEU A 560 -10.61 2.56 -21.19
N GLU A 561 -10.61 2.24 -19.90
CA GLU A 561 -10.97 0.90 -19.42
C GLU A 561 -12.36 0.49 -19.85
N SER A 562 -13.32 1.38 -19.57
CA SER A 562 -14.72 1.06 -19.72
C SER A 562 -15.11 1.05 -21.20
N SER A 563 -14.59 1.98 -22.01
CA SER A 563 -14.87 2.01 -23.45
C SER A 563 -14.27 0.81 -24.17
N LEU A 564 -13.00 0.50 -23.92
CA LEU A 564 -12.33 -0.61 -24.60
C LEU A 564 -12.83 -1.97 -24.12
N GLN A 565 -13.08 -2.17 -22.81
CA GLN A 565 -13.65 -3.45 -22.36
C GLN A 565 -15.07 -3.70 -22.85
N ASP A 566 -15.87 -2.64 -23.01
CA ASP A 566 -17.25 -2.76 -23.48
C ASP A 566 -17.30 -3.09 -24.98
N VAL A 567 -16.32 -2.64 -25.77
CA VAL A 567 -16.25 -2.86 -27.22
C VAL A 567 -15.38 -4.06 -27.62
N LEU A 568 -14.15 -4.17 -27.08
CA LEU A 568 -13.16 -5.19 -27.45
C LEU A 568 -13.10 -6.37 -26.47
N GLY A 569 -13.92 -6.33 -25.42
CA GLY A 569 -14.02 -7.38 -24.42
C GLY A 569 -12.97 -7.31 -23.32
N LYS A 570 -13.05 -8.26 -22.38
CA LYS A 570 -12.15 -8.33 -21.21
C LYS A 570 -11.01 -9.32 -21.44
N GLN A 571 -9.92 -9.16 -20.70
CA GLN A 571 -8.92 -10.24 -20.55
C GLN A 571 -9.46 -11.39 -19.70
N GLY A 572 -8.84 -12.56 -19.80
CA GLY A 572 -9.11 -13.73 -18.98
C GLY A 572 -8.80 -15.02 -19.72
N ILE A 573 -8.44 -16.07 -18.99
CA ILE A 573 -8.19 -17.40 -19.57
C ILE A 573 -9.41 -17.82 -20.41
N GLY A 574 -9.16 -18.19 -21.67
CA GLY A 574 -10.18 -18.59 -22.64
C GLY A 574 -10.87 -17.43 -23.37
N ARG A 575 -10.49 -16.17 -23.11
CA ARG A 575 -10.98 -15.02 -23.88
C ARG A 575 -10.20 -14.86 -25.18
N ARG A 576 -10.88 -14.48 -26.26
CA ARG A 576 -10.26 -14.14 -27.55
C ARG A 576 -10.41 -12.65 -27.82
N THR A 577 -9.60 -11.87 -27.12
CA THR A 577 -9.59 -10.39 -27.14
C THR A 577 -8.16 -9.89 -27.33
N PRO A 578 -7.94 -8.66 -27.85
CA PRO A 578 -6.60 -8.08 -27.97
C PRO A 578 -5.90 -7.99 -26.61
N PHE A 579 -6.63 -7.81 -25.51
CA PHE A 579 -6.02 -7.77 -24.19
C PHE A 579 -5.56 -9.12 -23.66
N GLN A 580 -6.23 -10.22 -24.04
CA GLN A 580 -5.73 -11.55 -23.71
C GLN A 580 -4.42 -11.82 -24.46
N LEU A 581 -4.28 -11.33 -25.70
CA LEU A 581 -3.04 -11.41 -26.46
C LEU A 581 -1.89 -10.70 -25.72
N LEU A 582 -2.10 -9.44 -25.32
CA LEU A 582 -1.12 -8.68 -24.55
C LEU A 582 -0.75 -9.37 -23.23
N PHE A 583 -1.74 -9.92 -22.52
CA PHE A 583 -1.50 -10.66 -21.28
C PHE A 583 -0.65 -11.91 -21.51
N VAL A 584 -1.00 -12.75 -22.50
CA VAL A 584 -0.27 -13.99 -22.81
C VAL A 584 1.16 -13.67 -23.25
N PHE A 585 1.36 -12.63 -24.08
CA PHE A 585 2.68 -12.15 -24.46
C PHE A 585 3.52 -11.78 -23.23
N ASN A 586 2.99 -10.93 -22.33
CA ASN A 586 3.73 -10.52 -21.14
C ASN A 586 4.05 -11.71 -20.20
N GLN A 587 3.13 -12.69 -20.07
CA GLN A 587 3.41 -13.92 -19.31
C GLN A 587 4.50 -14.77 -19.96
N LEU A 588 4.49 -14.92 -21.28
CA LEU A 588 5.53 -15.63 -22.02
C LEU A 588 6.89 -14.96 -21.80
N TRP A 589 6.98 -13.65 -21.98
CA TRP A 589 8.20 -12.87 -21.82
C TRP A 589 8.77 -12.96 -20.40
N LYS A 590 7.90 -12.84 -19.39
CA LYS A 590 8.28 -13.00 -17.99
C LYS A 590 8.81 -14.39 -17.69
N ARG A 591 8.14 -15.42 -18.20
CA ARG A 591 8.53 -16.80 -17.92
C ARG A 591 9.88 -17.13 -18.55
N LEU A 592 10.13 -16.69 -19.77
CA LEU A 592 11.45 -16.83 -20.41
C LEU A 592 12.55 -16.12 -19.58
N LYS A 593 12.27 -14.91 -19.11
CA LYS A 593 13.19 -14.16 -18.23
C LYS A 593 13.43 -14.88 -16.89
N GLU A 594 12.40 -15.46 -16.27
CA GLU A 594 12.52 -16.19 -15.01
C GLU A 594 13.31 -17.49 -15.15
N GLU A 595 13.16 -18.22 -16.25
CA GLU A 595 13.80 -19.52 -16.44
C GLU A 595 15.28 -19.42 -16.83
N ALA A 596 15.67 -18.40 -17.61
CA ALA A 596 16.99 -18.35 -18.22
C ALA A 596 17.70 -16.98 -18.13
N GLY A 597 17.08 -15.98 -17.50
CA GLY A 597 17.66 -14.65 -17.28
C GLY A 597 17.53 -13.69 -18.48
N ASP A 598 17.96 -12.44 -18.28
CA ASP A 598 17.81 -11.38 -19.28
C ASP A 598 18.64 -11.64 -20.55
N LYS A 599 19.88 -12.16 -20.39
CA LYS A 599 20.81 -12.43 -21.51
C LYS A 599 20.27 -13.48 -22.48
N TYR A 600 19.63 -14.53 -21.96
CA TYR A 600 19.04 -15.58 -22.79
C TYR A 600 17.91 -15.04 -23.67
N LEU A 601 17.10 -14.14 -23.13
CA LEU A 601 16.00 -13.54 -23.88
C LEU A 601 16.50 -12.57 -24.97
N ASP A 602 17.60 -11.85 -24.71
CA ASP A 602 18.29 -11.05 -25.73
C ASP A 602 18.85 -11.96 -26.84
N GLU A 603 19.49 -13.09 -26.48
CA GLU A 603 20.01 -14.07 -27.43
C GLU A 603 18.89 -14.71 -28.29
N ILE A 604 17.76 -15.13 -27.71
CA ILE A 604 16.61 -15.65 -28.46
C ILE A 604 16.07 -14.59 -29.44
N PHE A 605 15.94 -13.35 -28.98
CA PHE A 605 15.43 -12.26 -29.80
C PHE A 605 16.35 -12.01 -30.99
N ALA A 606 17.67 -11.92 -30.75
CA ALA A 606 18.67 -11.74 -31.79
C ALA A 606 18.69 -12.89 -32.79
N LEU A 607 18.61 -14.15 -32.33
CA LEU A 607 18.50 -15.31 -33.20
C LEU A 607 17.24 -15.27 -34.07
N THR A 608 16.10 -14.88 -33.48
CA THR A 608 14.84 -14.74 -34.21
C THR A 608 14.94 -13.66 -35.29
N MET A 609 15.56 -12.53 -34.98
CA MET A 609 15.78 -11.43 -35.93
C MET A 609 16.73 -11.84 -37.06
N ASN A 610 17.82 -12.54 -36.73
CA ASN A 610 18.75 -13.06 -37.72
C ASN A 610 18.07 -14.09 -38.66
N GLU A 611 17.28 -15.01 -38.12
CA GLU A 611 16.49 -15.94 -38.94
C GLU A 611 15.48 -15.19 -39.81
N LEU A 612 14.76 -14.19 -39.30
CA LEU A 612 13.87 -13.36 -40.12
C LEU A 612 14.60 -12.63 -41.25
N ALA A 613 15.84 -12.20 -41.01
CA ALA A 613 16.64 -11.50 -42.01
C ALA A 613 17.28 -12.43 -43.07
N THR A 614 17.48 -13.72 -42.75
CA THR A 614 18.27 -14.64 -43.60
C THR A 614 17.50 -15.84 -44.14
N ASN A 615 16.38 -16.22 -43.51
CA ASN A 615 15.61 -17.40 -43.84
C ASN A 615 14.39 -17.05 -44.70
N ASP A 616 14.48 -17.34 -45.99
CA ASP A 616 13.42 -17.01 -46.96
C ASP A 616 12.07 -17.65 -46.59
N VAL A 617 12.05 -18.81 -45.93
CA VAL A 617 10.80 -19.46 -45.49
C VAL A 617 10.11 -18.62 -44.41
N TRP A 618 10.87 -18.04 -43.48
CA TRP A 618 10.31 -17.18 -42.43
C TRP A 618 9.86 -15.84 -43.00
N LYS A 619 10.60 -15.28 -43.96
CA LYS A 619 10.18 -14.08 -44.70
C LYS A 619 8.89 -14.31 -45.46
N ASP A 620 8.80 -15.39 -46.22
CA ASP A 620 7.60 -15.77 -46.98
C ASP A 620 6.40 -15.97 -46.04
N GLU A 621 6.59 -16.63 -44.89
CA GLU A 621 5.54 -16.79 -43.89
C GLU A 621 5.14 -15.43 -43.28
N ALA A 622 6.10 -14.58 -42.94
CA ALA A 622 5.86 -13.25 -42.37
C ALA A 622 5.12 -12.34 -43.35
N GLU A 623 5.57 -12.28 -44.60
CA GLU A 623 4.96 -11.48 -45.67
C GLU A 623 3.56 -11.98 -45.98
N LYS A 624 3.35 -13.30 -46.03
CA LYS A 624 2.03 -13.88 -46.28
C LYS A 624 1.04 -13.64 -45.13
N LYS A 625 1.47 -13.81 -43.88
CA LYS A 625 0.58 -13.72 -42.72
C LYS A 625 0.41 -12.30 -42.19
N PHE A 626 1.44 -11.49 -42.29
CA PHE A 626 1.56 -10.18 -41.66
C PHE A 626 2.17 -9.14 -42.62
N PRO A 627 1.65 -8.98 -43.85
CA PRO A 627 2.30 -8.19 -44.90
C PRO A 627 2.59 -6.75 -44.48
N GLN A 628 1.68 -6.13 -43.71
CA GLN A 628 1.88 -4.77 -43.20
C GLN A 628 2.98 -4.71 -42.14
N ALA A 629 2.88 -5.50 -41.07
CA ALA A 629 3.85 -5.47 -39.97
C ALA A 629 5.25 -5.88 -40.43
N PHE A 630 5.34 -6.82 -41.37
CA PHE A 630 6.61 -7.23 -41.97
C PHE A 630 7.21 -6.12 -42.81
N ARG A 631 6.41 -5.45 -43.66
CA ARG A 631 6.89 -4.31 -44.45
C ARG A 631 7.35 -3.17 -43.55
N GLU A 632 6.61 -2.82 -42.51
CA GLU A 632 7.02 -1.79 -41.54
C GLU A 632 8.35 -2.14 -40.83
N LEU A 633 8.56 -3.42 -40.50
CA LEU A 633 9.83 -3.89 -39.96
C LEU A 633 10.97 -3.74 -40.98
N MET A 634 10.73 -4.11 -42.24
CA MET A 634 11.73 -4.01 -43.32
C MET A 634 12.01 -2.55 -43.74
N ASP A 635 11.00 -1.69 -43.74
CA ASP A 635 11.14 -0.25 -44.01
C ASP A 635 12.02 0.38 -42.93
N LYS A 636 11.81 0.00 -41.66
CA LYS A 636 12.65 0.45 -40.53
C LYS A 636 14.08 -0.07 -40.63
N PHE A 637 14.28 -1.28 -41.14
CA PHE A 637 15.63 -1.78 -41.45
C PHE A 637 16.31 -0.92 -42.52
N ALA A 638 15.61 -0.65 -43.62
CA ALA A 638 16.14 0.16 -44.71
C ALA A 638 16.42 1.61 -44.28
N GLU A 639 15.58 2.20 -43.44
CA GLU A 639 15.77 3.54 -42.85
C GLU A 639 17.06 3.57 -42.02
N LEU A 640 17.21 2.66 -41.05
CA LEU A 640 18.41 2.59 -40.20
C LEU A 640 19.68 2.21 -40.96
N GLU A 641 19.59 1.39 -42.00
CA GLU A 641 20.73 1.10 -42.89
C GLU A 641 21.13 2.29 -43.76
N SER A 642 20.19 3.21 -44.05
CA SER A 642 20.46 4.42 -44.83
C SER A 642 21.05 5.56 -43.99
N GLU A 643 20.88 5.51 -42.67
CA GLU A 643 21.52 6.40 -41.71
C GLU A 643 22.99 5.97 -41.53
N GLU A 644 23.90 6.58 -42.30
CA GLU A 644 25.34 6.26 -42.25
C GLU A 644 26.06 6.76 -40.98
N ASP A 645 25.35 7.39 -40.04
CA ASP A 645 25.93 7.89 -38.80
C ASP A 645 25.95 6.84 -37.67
N ASP A 646 26.68 7.15 -36.60
CA ASP A 646 26.80 6.27 -35.44
C ASP A 646 25.42 5.96 -34.82
N ASP A 647 24.47 6.91 -34.92
CA ASP A 647 23.11 6.77 -34.38
C ASP A 647 22.27 5.75 -35.19
N GLY A 648 22.37 5.76 -36.52
CA GLY A 648 21.75 4.77 -37.42
C GLY A 648 22.30 3.37 -37.22
N ILE A 649 23.63 3.23 -37.12
CA ILE A 649 24.30 1.94 -36.85
C ILE A 649 23.90 1.41 -35.46
N ASP A 650 23.93 2.26 -34.42
CA ASP A 650 23.52 1.87 -33.07
C ASP A 650 22.03 1.50 -33.03
N GLY A 651 21.19 2.22 -33.78
CA GLY A 651 19.77 1.94 -33.94
C GLY A 651 19.52 0.58 -34.60
N LEU A 652 20.25 0.26 -35.67
CA LEU A 652 20.20 -1.02 -36.37
C LEU A 652 20.67 -2.18 -35.49
N VAL A 653 21.81 -2.01 -34.82
CA VAL A 653 22.33 -3.00 -33.86
C VAL A 653 21.34 -3.21 -32.73
N SER A 654 20.75 -2.14 -32.20
CA SER A 654 19.72 -2.22 -31.16
C SER A 654 18.48 -2.97 -31.66
N LEU A 655 17.99 -2.66 -32.86
CA LEU A 655 16.85 -3.36 -33.46
C LEU A 655 17.11 -4.86 -33.66
N LEU A 656 18.33 -5.23 -34.05
CA LEU A 656 18.72 -6.62 -34.31
C LEU A 656 19.02 -7.41 -33.03
N THR A 657 19.59 -6.78 -32.01
CA THR A 657 20.17 -7.49 -30.86
C THR A 657 19.45 -7.25 -29.55
N GLU A 658 18.74 -6.12 -29.42
CA GLU A 658 18.07 -5.75 -28.17
C GLU A 658 16.57 -6.04 -28.24
N ARG A 659 16.13 -6.96 -27.40
CA ARG A 659 14.70 -7.15 -27.18
C ARG A 659 14.04 -5.87 -26.62
N PRO A 660 12.71 -5.78 -26.68
CA PRO A 660 11.98 -4.76 -25.95
C PRO A 660 12.25 -4.81 -24.44
N LYS A 661 12.88 -3.75 -23.92
CA LYS A 661 13.19 -3.59 -22.48
C LYS A 661 12.03 -2.90 -21.76
N ASN A 662 12.00 -3.02 -20.43
CA ASN A 662 11.03 -2.35 -19.55
C ASN A 662 9.55 -2.72 -19.79
N LEU A 663 9.27 -3.94 -20.27
CA LEU A 663 7.90 -4.44 -20.32
C LEU A 663 7.27 -4.39 -18.92
N GLN A 664 6.17 -3.66 -18.82
CA GLN A 664 5.39 -3.57 -17.58
C GLN A 664 4.23 -4.55 -17.66
N ASP A 665 3.84 -5.09 -16.50
CA ASP A 665 2.62 -5.88 -16.42
C ASP A 665 1.44 -5.06 -16.94
N PRO A 666 0.63 -5.60 -17.89
CA PRO A 666 -0.58 -4.94 -18.33
C PRO A 666 -1.60 -4.96 -17.18
N VAL A 667 -1.60 -3.90 -16.38
CA VAL A 667 -2.51 -3.72 -15.27
C VAL A 667 -3.67 -2.87 -15.76
N PHE A 668 -4.88 -3.44 -15.79
CA PHE A 668 -6.10 -2.78 -16.27
C PHE A 668 -6.54 -1.56 -15.48
N SER A 669 -6.05 -1.39 -14.25
CA SER A 669 -6.21 -0.14 -13.50
C SER A 669 -5.15 0.92 -13.85
N ARG A 670 -4.21 0.62 -14.76
CA ARG A 670 -3.10 1.48 -15.19
C ARG A 670 -2.90 1.36 -16.70
N TRP A 671 -3.76 2.01 -17.48
CA TRP A 671 -3.77 1.81 -18.92
C TRP A 671 -2.50 2.23 -19.63
N GLN A 672 -1.71 3.17 -19.09
CA GLN A 672 -0.37 3.45 -19.61
C GLN A 672 0.53 2.20 -19.71
N THR A 673 0.38 1.22 -18.82
CA THR A 673 1.10 -0.06 -18.91
C THR A 673 0.63 -0.89 -20.10
N ILE A 674 -0.68 -0.90 -20.36
CA ILE A 674 -1.30 -1.59 -21.50
C ILE A 674 -0.91 -0.90 -22.80
N LEU A 675 -0.98 0.43 -22.86
CA LEU A 675 -0.65 1.22 -24.06
C LEU A 675 0.82 1.06 -24.47
N LYS A 676 1.75 1.09 -23.51
CA LYS A 676 3.17 0.79 -23.77
C LYS A 676 3.37 -0.63 -24.31
N LEU A 677 2.65 -1.59 -23.73
CA LEU A 677 2.70 -2.98 -24.19
C LEU A 677 2.07 -3.14 -25.58
N THR A 678 0.96 -2.45 -25.86
CA THR A 678 0.30 -2.39 -27.17
C THR A 678 1.26 -1.87 -28.23
N LYS A 679 1.93 -0.75 -27.96
CA LYS A 679 2.95 -0.17 -28.84
C LYS A 679 4.09 -1.15 -29.09
N THR A 680 4.63 -1.75 -28.03
CA THR A 680 5.71 -2.76 -28.15
C THR A 680 5.27 -3.97 -28.98
N VAL A 681 4.06 -4.48 -28.76
CA VAL A 681 3.54 -5.67 -29.46
C VAL A 681 3.26 -5.38 -30.93
N THR A 682 2.78 -4.19 -31.28
CA THR A 682 2.51 -3.80 -32.66
C THR A 682 3.81 -3.52 -33.42
N GLU A 683 4.78 -2.82 -32.81
CA GLU A 683 6.11 -2.55 -33.39
C GLU A 683 6.92 -3.84 -33.64
N HIS A 684 6.81 -4.83 -32.76
CA HIS A 684 7.54 -6.10 -32.85
C HIS A 684 6.66 -7.29 -33.20
N TRP A 685 5.52 -7.07 -33.87
CA TRP A 685 4.51 -8.10 -34.10
C TRP A 685 5.09 -9.37 -34.76
N VAL A 686 5.85 -9.19 -35.83
CA VAL A 686 6.46 -10.32 -36.57
C VAL A 686 7.49 -11.04 -35.68
N VAL A 687 8.37 -10.30 -35.02
CA VAL A 687 9.43 -10.88 -34.17
C VAL A 687 8.83 -11.67 -33.02
N ILE A 688 7.82 -11.11 -32.33
CA ILE A 688 7.12 -11.77 -31.22
C ILE A 688 6.44 -13.07 -31.68
N TYR A 689 5.84 -13.06 -32.88
CA TYR A 689 5.26 -14.26 -33.46
C TYR A 689 6.31 -15.35 -33.62
N PHE A 690 7.46 -15.05 -34.22
CA PHE A 690 8.51 -16.05 -34.45
C PHE A 690 9.25 -16.46 -33.18
N VAL A 691 9.39 -15.59 -32.17
CA VAL A 691 9.83 -16.01 -30.82
C VAL A 691 8.87 -17.05 -30.25
N ALA A 692 7.56 -16.85 -30.38
CA ALA A 692 6.58 -17.84 -29.92
C ALA A 692 6.63 -19.14 -30.74
N VAL A 693 6.93 -19.09 -32.04
CA VAL A 693 7.20 -20.29 -32.86
C VAL A 693 8.43 -21.04 -32.34
N ALA A 694 9.54 -20.35 -32.13
CA ALA A 694 10.79 -20.94 -31.63
C ALA A 694 10.61 -21.58 -30.25
N VAL A 695 9.98 -20.87 -29.30
CA VAL A 695 9.71 -21.41 -27.95
C VAL A 695 8.77 -22.60 -28.00
N LYS A 696 7.75 -22.58 -28.86
CA LYS A 696 6.85 -23.73 -29.05
C LYS A 696 7.59 -24.96 -29.61
N GLN A 697 8.57 -24.76 -30.48
CA GLN A 697 9.36 -25.84 -31.09
C GLN A 697 10.40 -26.42 -30.12
N ASP A 698 11.01 -25.56 -29.30
CA ASP A 698 12.05 -25.95 -28.34
C ASP A 698 11.49 -26.61 -27.07
N THR A 699 10.28 -26.21 -26.64
CA THR A 699 9.71 -26.68 -25.36
C THR A 699 8.86 -27.95 -25.49
N THR A 700 8.90 -28.80 -24.46
CA THR A 700 8.08 -30.01 -24.40
C THR A 700 6.58 -29.67 -24.50
N SER A 701 5.88 -30.39 -25.37
CA SER A 701 4.42 -30.27 -25.53
C SER A 701 3.70 -30.39 -24.19
N GLY A 702 2.74 -29.49 -23.94
CA GLY A 702 2.00 -29.40 -22.69
C GLY A 702 2.71 -28.70 -21.53
N SER A 703 3.98 -28.29 -21.69
CA SER A 703 4.64 -27.40 -20.72
C SER A 703 3.96 -26.02 -20.70
N TYR A 704 4.15 -25.27 -19.60
CA TYR A 704 3.53 -23.95 -19.47
C TYR A 704 4.00 -22.96 -20.56
N LEU A 705 5.29 -22.96 -20.89
CA LEU A 705 5.85 -22.14 -21.99
C LEU A 705 5.27 -22.54 -23.35
N TRP A 706 5.13 -23.85 -23.60
CA TRP A 706 4.49 -24.36 -24.81
C TRP A 706 3.02 -23.90 -24.91
N GLN A 707 2.26 -23.99 -23.81
CA GLN A 707 0.87 -23.57 -23.76
C GLN A 707 0.72 -22.05 -23.98
N LEU A 708 1.57 -21.24 -23.37
CA LEU A 708 1.59 -19.79 -23.58
C LEU A 708 1.91 -19.44 -25.03
N SER A 709 2.89 -20.11 -25.63
CA SER A 709 3.29 -19.91 -27.03
C SER A 709 2.18 -20.31 -27.99
N CYS A 710 1.54 -21.46 -27.79
CA CYS A 710 0.37 -21.90 -28.56
C CYS A 710 -0.80 -20.90 -28.46
N ALA A 711 -1.10 -20.42 -27.24
CA ALA A 711 -2.15 -19.44 -27.03
C ALA A 711 -1.83 -18.11 -27.73
N LEU A 712 -0.58 -17.64 -27.65
CA LEU A 712 -0.15 -16.40 -28.29
C LEU A 712 -0.27 -16.49 -29.82
N LEU A 713 0.28 -17.56 -30.42
CA LEU A 713 0.19 -17.80 -31.86
C LEU A 713 -1.27 -17.90 -32.34
N SER A 714 -2.14 -18.55 -31.55
CA SER A 714 -3.57 -18.65 -31.86
C SER A 714 -4.27 -17.28 -31.86
N LEU A 715 -3.86 -16.38 -30.98
CA LEU A 715 -4.41 -15.02 -30.91
C LEU A 715 -3.86 -14.15 -32.03
N MET A 716 -2.54 -14.17 -32.29
CA MET A 716 -1.90 -13.37 -33.34
C MET A 716 -2.35 -13.74 -34.75
N ASN A 717 -2.74 -14.99 -34.99
CA ASN A 717 -3.28 -15.44 -36.27
C ASN A 717 -4.79 -15.20 -36.43
N THR A 718 -5.47 -14.53 -35.48
CA THR A 718 -6.92 -14.31 -35.59
C THR A 718 -7.22 -13.32 -36.72
N SER A 719 -7.95 -13.76 -37.74
CA SER A 719 -8.43 -12.94 -38.87
C SER A 719 -9.90 -13.21 -39.14
N ALA A 720 -10.61 -12.23 -39.69
CA ALA A 720 -11.95 -12.43 -40.22
C ALA A 720 -11.89 -13.27 -41.50
N GLU A 721 -12.88 -14.15 -41.69
CA GLU A 721 -13.05 -14.88 -42.94
C GLU A 721 -13.96 -14.07 -43.90
N PRO A 722 -13.60 -13.96 -45.19
CA PRO A 722 -14.47 -13.33 -46.17
C PRO A 722 -15.75 -14.14 -46.32
N ILE A 723 -16.87 -13.46 -46.61
CA ILE A 723 -18.07 -14.15 -47.07
C ILE A 723 -17.71 -14.79 -48.41
N GLU A 724 -17.87 -16.11 -48.53
CA GLU A 724 -17.95 -16.77 -49.83
C GLU A 724 -19.26 -16.32 -50.48
N ASP A 725 -19.23 -15.22 -51.23
CA ASP A 725 -20.39 -14.76 -51.97
C ASP A 725 -20.68 -15.82 -53.06
N GLU A 726 -21.76 -16.59 -52.95
CA GLU A 726 -22.13 -17.59 -53.96
C GLU A 726 -22.28 -16.95 -55.35
N ASN A 727 -22.59 -15.64 -55.42
CA ASN A 727 -22.64 -14.87 -56.66
C ASN A 727 -21.26 -14.61 -57.30
N THR A 728 -20.17 -14.62 -56.51
CA THR A 728 -18.82 -14.52 -57.08
C THR A 728 -18.40 -15.81 -57.75
N LEU A 729 -19.03 -16.96 -57.46
CA LEU A 729 -18.76 -18.18 -58.19
C LEU A 729 -19.32 -18.11 -59.62
N ASP A 730 -20.49 -17.51 -59.80
CA ASP A 730 -21.08 -17.29 -61.13
C ASP A 730 -20.33 -16.19 -61.91
N GLU A 731 -19.93 -15.08 -61.27
CA GLU A 731 -19.05 -14.06 -61.90
C GLU A 731 -17.63 -14.62 -62.19
N TYR A 732 -17.10 -15.49 -61.32
CA TYR A 732 -15.84 -16.19 -61.53
C TYR A 732 -15.95 -17.19 -62.68
N ILE A 733 -17.04 -17.96 -62.78
CA ILE A 733 -17.32 -18.87 -63.90
C ILE A 733 -17.53 -18.08 -65.20
N GLU A 734 -18.22 -16.93 -65.16
CA GLU A 734 -18.37 -16.04 -66.32
C GLU A 734 -17.05 -15.41 -66.77
N SER A 735 -16.11 -15.17 -65.84
CA SER A 735 -14.76 -14.70 -66.15
C SER A 735 -13.87 -15.74 -66.86
N PHE A 736 -14.28 -17.02 -66.89
CA PHE A 736 -13.65 -18.08 -67.69
C PHE A 736 -14.25 -18.23 -69.10
N ASN A 737 -15.20 -17.40 -69.52
CA ASN A 737 -15.65 -17.39 -70.91
C ASN A 737 -14.57 -16.76 -71.82
N ASP A 738 -13.95 -17.59 -72.66
CA ASP A 738 -12.83 -17.31 -73.60
C ASP A 738 -13.02 -16.12 -74.57
N ASN A 739 -14.17 -15.45 -74.59
CA ASN A 739 -14.50 -14.42 -75.59
C ASN A 739 -14.27 -12.97 -75.13
N ASN A 740 -13.76 -12.73 -73.92
CA ASN A 740 -13.44 -11.37 -73.45
C ASN A 740 -12.01 -11.28 -72.88
N THR A 741 -11.03 -11.53 -73.74
CA THR A 741 -9.63 -11.16 -73.49
C THR A 741 -9.39 -9.74 -74.01
N ASN A 742 -9.71 -8.73 -73.21
CA ASN A 742 -9.08 -7.41 -73.35
C ASN A 742 -9.06 -6.68 -71.99
N GLU A 743 -7.84 -6.34 -71.58
CA GLU A 743 -7.45 -5.36 -70.56
C GLU A 743 -7.83 -5.63 -69.09
N GLY A 744 -6.90 -6.30 -68.38
CA GLY A 744 -6.39 -5.83 -67.08
C GLY A 744 -7.40 -5.59 -65.96
N TYR A 745 -8.21 -6.60 -65.61
CA TYR A 745 -8.86 -6.63 -64.30
C TYR A 745 -7.93 -7.34 -63.30
N ASP A 746 -7.22 -6.57 -62.48
CA ASP A 746 -6.62 -7.05 -61.24
C ASP A 746 -7.76 -7.51 -60.32
N LEU A 747 -8.07 -8.81 -60.35
CA LEU A 747 -8.87 -9.45 -59.31
C LEU A 747 -8.18 -9.13 -57.96
N PRO A 748 -8.87 -8.49 -56.99
CA PRO A 748 -8.26 -8.14 -55.71
C PRO A 748 -7.72 -9.41 -55.08
N SER A 749 -6.39 -9.51 -55.00
CA SER A 749 -5.75 -10.74 -54.56
C SER A 749 -6.25 -11.08 -53.15
N THR A 750 -6.99 -12.17 -53.03
CA THR A 750 -7.62 -12.67 -51.81
C THR A 750 -6.61 -13.19 -50.77
N LYS A 751 -5.32 -12.84 -50.91
CA LYS A 751 -4.20 -13.44 -50.16
C LYS A 751 -3.67 -12.60 -49.02
N GLU A 752 -3.71 -11.27 -49.09
CA GLU A 752 -3.20 -10.41 -48.02
C GLU A 752 -4.29 -10.07 -47.02
N LYS A 753 -4.35 -10.79 -45.89
CA LYS A 753 -5.30 -10.53 -44.80
C LYS A 753 -4.56 -9.87 -43.63
N THR A 754 -5.13 -8.79 -43.09
CA THR A 754 -4.65 -8.22 -41.82
C THR A 754 -5.23 -8.98 -40.62
N PRO A 755 -4.41 -9.38 -39.61
CA PRO A 755 -4.95 -9.95 -38.38
C PRO A 755 -5.85 -8.97 -37.63
N THR A 756 -7.01 -9.45 -37.19
CA THR A 756 -8.03 -8.64 -36.52
C THR A 756 -7.49 -7.98 -35.25
N PHE A 757 -6.75 -8.70 -34.40
CA PHE A 757 -6.20 -8.11 -33.17
C PHE A 757 -5.06 -7.13 -33.43
N TYR A 758 -4.31 -7.29 -34.52
CA TYR A 758 -3.30 -6.30 -34.92
C TYR A 758 -3.98 -4.98 -35.30
N ALA A 759 -5.02 -5.02 -36.14
CA ALA A 759 -5.80 -3.82 -36.49
C ALA A 759 -6.46 -3.16 -35.25
N MET A 760 -7.03 -3.94 -34.32
CA MET A 760 -7.58 -3.39 -33.07
C MET A 760 -6.49 -2.68 -32.23
N LEU A 761 -5.30 -3.26 -32.13
CA LEU A 761 -4.19 -2.69 -31.37
C LEU A 761 -3.62 -1.44 -32.02
N LEU A 762 -3.56 -1.38 -33.36
CA LEU A 762 -3.16 -0.17 -34.09
C LEU A 762 -4.15 0.98 -33.87
N TRP A 763 -5.46 0.71 -33.81
CA TRP A 763 -6.42 1.76 -33.46
C TRP A 763 -6.22 2.26 -32.02
N ILE A 764 -6.02 1.34 -31.06
CA ILE A 764 -5.73 1.71 -29.66
C ILE A 764 -4.48 2.58 -29.57
N GLN A 765 -3.42 2.23 -30.31
CA GLN A 765 -2.19 3.01 -30.39
C GLN A 765 -2.45 4.39 -30.98
N GLY A 766 -3.16 4.48 -32.11
CA GLY A 766 -3.50 5.76 -32.74
C GLY A 766 -4.32 6.67 -31.82
N PHE A 767 -5.30 6.12 -31.08
CA PHE A 767 -6.04 6.86 -30.06
C PHE A 767 -5.16 7.31 -28.89
N ALA A 768 -4.25 6.44 -28.45
CA ALA A 768 -3.33 6.76 -27.37
C ALA A 768 -2.41 7.93 -27.74
N GLU A 769 -1.75 7.85 -28.89
CA GLU A 769 -0.78 8.83 -29.36
C GLU A 769 -1.43 10.17 -29.77
N SER A 770 -2.66 10.14 -30.31
CA SER A 770 -3.36 11.35 -30.73
C SER A 770 -4.08 12.10 -29.61
N TYR A 771 -4.48 11.41 -28.53
CA TYR A 771 -5.31 11.99 -27.47
C TYR A 771 -4.85 11.62 -26.07
N PHE A 772 -4.81 10.32 -25.73
CA PHE A 772 -4.68 9.91 -24.33
C PHE A 772 -3.34 10.29 -23.69
N ASP A 773 -2.23 10.11 -24.41
CA ASP A 773 -0.88 10.38 -23.92
C ASP A 773 -0.67 11.85 -23.59
N ASP A 774 -1.15 12.76 -24.44
CA ASP A 774 -1.13 14.21 -24.21
C ASP A 774 -1.86 14.58 -22.91
N MET A 775 -3.02 13.97 -22.67
CA MET A 775 -3.81 14.25 -21.46
C MET A 775 -3.17 13.65 -20.23
N PHE A 776 -2.63 12.44 -20.35
CA PHE A 776 -1.94 11.77 -19.25
C PHE A 776 -0.66 12.53 -18.87
N GLU A 777 0.13 12.96 -19.85
CA GLU A 777 1.37 13.71 -19.64
C GLU A 777 1.11 15.06 -18.98
N PHE A 778 0.07 15.79 -19.43
CA PHE A 778 -0.33 17.04 -18.78
C PHE A 778 -0.65 16.84 -17.30
N LEU A 779 -1.40 15.78 -16.95
CA LEU A 779 -1.74 15.53 -15.55
C LEU A 779 -0.52 15.18 -14.70
N MET A 780 0.50 14.56 -15.29
CA MET A 780 1.72 14.08 -14.63
C MET A 780 2.81 15.14 -14.49
N ARG A 781 2.54 16.40 -14.82
CA ARG A 781 3.56 17.45 -14.77
C ARG A 781 3.51 18.23 -13.45
N SER A 782 4.50 19.08 -13.27
CA SER A 782 4.52 20.10 -12.22
C SER A 782 3.76 21.35 -12.65
N ASP A 783 3.20 22.07 -11.68
CA ASP A 783 2.76 23.43 -11.93
C ASP A 783 3.95 24.28 -12.42
N PRO A 784 3.82 25.01 -13.54
CA PRO A 784 4.93 25.76 -14.13
C PRO A 784 5.45 26.88 -13.21
N VAL A 785 4.60 27.44 -12.34
CA VAL A 785 4.99 28.50 -11.39
C VAL A 785 5.71 27.91 -10.18
N LEU A 786 5.24 26.77 -9.67
CA LEU A 786 5.77 26.15 -8.44
C LEU A 786 6.90 25.12 -8.69
N GLY A 787 7.19 24.81 -9.94
CA GLY A 787 8.30 23.96 -10.36
C GLY A 787 8.23 22.50 -9.89
N ASN A 788 9.36 21.80 -9.87
CA ASN A 788 9.41 20.34 -9.69
C ASN A 788 8.81 19.81 -8.35
N GLY A 789 8.61 20.67 -7.36
CA GLY A 789 7.96 20.31 -6.09
C GLY A 789 6.44 20.12 -6.19
N SER A 790 5.79 20.72 -7.18
CA SER A 790 4.33 20.71 -7.40
C SER A 790 3.88 19.61 -8.37
N TRP A 791 4.61 18.50 -8.43
CA TRP A 791 4.29 17.37 -9.27
C TRP A 791 2.87 16.80 -9.02
N GLY A 792 1.95 16.99 -9.97
CA GLY A 792 0.54 16.63 -9.88
C GLY A 792 -0.36 17.66 -9.20
N GLN A 793 0.10 18.90 -9.04
CA GLN A 793 -0.61 19.99 -8.38
C GLN A 793 -0.93 21.11 -9.38
N THR A 794 -1.60 20.74 -10.48
CA THR A 794 -1.98 21.68 -11.55
C THR A 794 -3.47 22.04 -11.50
N ALA A 795 -4.09 22.06 -10.31
CA ALA A 795 -5.53 22.22 -10.18
C ALA A 795 -6.06 23.53 -10.77
N ARG A 796 -5.31 24.63 -10.64
CA ARG A 796 -5.65 25.93 -11.25
C ARG A 796 -5.75 25.89 -12.79
N LEU A 797 -5.08 24.92 -13.41
CA LEU A 797 -5.08 24.72 -14.87
C LEU A 797 -6.01 23.58 -15.31
N ALA A 798 -6.56 22.80 -14.38
CA ALA A 798 -7.29 21.59 -14.71
C ALA A 798 -8.71 21.85 -15.23
N VAL A 799 -9.32 22.98 -14.84
CA VAL A 799 -10.64 23.39 -15.33
C VAL A 799 -10.60 23.69 -16.82
N GLU A 800 -9.73 24.61 -17.25
CA GLU A 800 -9.50 24.90 -18.67
C GLU A 800 -8.96 23.67 -19.44
N ARG A 801 -8.16 22.80 -18.80
CA ARG A 801 -7.76 21.52 -19.42
C ARG A 801 -8.96 20.62 -19.71
N CYS A 802 -10.00 20.66 -18.89
CA CYS A 802 -11.20 19.86 -19.12
C CYS A 802 -11.87 20.21 -20.46
N TYR A 803 -11.89 21.49 -20.83
CA TYR A 803 -12.36 21.92 -22.15
C TYR A 803 -11.42 21.45 -23.27
N VAL A 804 -10.10 21.57 -23.10
CA VAL A 804 -9.12 21.05 -24.10
C VAL A 804 -9.31 19.56 -24.35
N MET A 805 -9.58 18.78 -23.31
CA MET A 805 -9.94 17.37 -23.42
C MET A 805 -11.26 17.18 -24.18
N HIS A 806 -12.28 17.97 -23.85
CA HIS A 806 -13.58 17.93 -24.52
C HIS A 806 -13.46 18.20 -26.03
N ASP A 807 -12.75 19.27 -26.41
CA ASP A 807 -12.62 19.74 -27.78
C ASP A 807 -11.85 18.74 -28.65
N LYS A 808 -10.69 18.26 -28.19
CA LYS A 808 -9.95 17.19 -28.89
C LYS A 808 -10.76 15.90 -29.00
N LEU A 809 -11.53 15.54 -27.97
CA LEU A 809 -12.39 14.35 -28.04
C LEU A 809 -13.53 14.54 -29.06
N LYS A 810 -14.12 15.74 -29.12
CA LYS A 810 -15.18 16.11 -30.07
C LYS A 810 -14.68 16.07 -31.51
N GLU A 811 -13.44 16.50 -31.76
CA GLU A 811 -12.77 16.35 -33.06
C GLU A 811 -12.72 14.89 -33.49
N LEU A 812 -12.33 13.98 -32.59
CA LEU A 812 -12.31 12.54 -32.88
C LEU A 812 -13.73 11.99 -33.11
N GLU A 813 -14.71 12.35 -32.28
CA GLU A 813 -16.10 11.91 -32.44
C GLU A 813 -16.71 12.29 -33.79
N ASN A 814 -16.33 13.45 -34.33
CA ASN A 814 -16.78 13.94 -35.64
C ASN A 814 -16.04 13.29 -36.82
N GLY A 815 -15.29 12.22 -36.60
CA GLY A 815 -14.53 11.50 -37.62
C GLY A 815 -13.17 12.10 -37.94
N GLY A 816 -12.74 13.15 -37.23
CA GLY A 816 -11.44 13.80 -37.42
C GLY A 816 -10.24 12.87 -37.22
N TRP A 817 -10.41 11.78 -36.47
CA TRP A 817 -9.38 10.74 -36.28
C TRP A 817 -8.88 10.13 -37.60
N LYS A 818 -9.72 10.10 -38.65
CA LYS A 818 -9.35 9.55 -39.97
C LYS A 818 -8.26 10.37 -40.67
N ASN A 819 -8.14 11.65 -40.34
CA ASN A 819 -7.18 12.56 -40.94
C ASN A 819 -5.89 12.69 -40.11
N LYS A 820 -5.86 12.07 -38.92
CA LYS A 820 -4.71 12.17 -38.02
C LYS A 820 -3.65 11.12 -38.41
N PRO A 821 -2.36 11.50 -38.55
CA PRO A 821 -1.30 10.59 -38.99
C PRO A 821 -1.11 9.38 -38.06
N GLN A 822 -1.42 9.55 -36.77
CA GLN A 822 -1.36 8.48 -35.77
C GLN A 822 -2.31 7.29 -36.08
N PHE A 823 -3.36 7.50 -36.88
CA PHE A 823 -4.27 6.44 -37.32
C PHE A 823 -3.94 5.90 -38.72
N ALA A 824 -2.94 6.42 -39.43
CA ALA A 824 -2.58 5.96 -40.76
C ALA A 824 -2.22 4.46 -40.82
N PRO A 825 -1.45 3.89 -39.86
CA PRO A 825 -1.22 2.45 -39.80
C PRO A 825 -2.51 1.64 -39.66
N TYR A 826 -3.46 2.13 -38.86
CA TYR A 826 -4.76 1.49 -38.68
C TYR A 826 -5.61 1.54 -39.96
N LEU A 827 -5.64 2.66 -40.67
CA LEU A 827 -6.40 2.79 -41.92
C LEU A 827 -5.84 1.86 -43.00
N LYS A 828 -4.52 1.78 -43.14
CA LYS A 828 -3.82 0.83 -44.02
C LYS A 828 -4.13 -0.63 -43.65
N ALA A 829 -4.18 -0.94 -42.36
CA ALA A 829 -4.57 -2.25 -41.86
C ALA A 829 -6.01 -2.60 -42.23
N LEU A 830 -6.93 -1.63 -42.10
CA LEU A 830 -8.36 -1.78 -42.35
C LEU A 830 -8.70 -2.03 -43.83
N GLU A 831 -7.92 -1.51 -44.77
CA GLU A 831 -8.09 -1.78 -46.21
C GLU A 831 -8.02 -3.28 -46.53
N LYS A 832 -7.19 -4.01 -45.78
CA LYS A 832 -6.93 -5.45 -45.94
C LYS A 832 -7.75 -6.34 -44.98
N VAL A 833 -8.69 -5.76 -44.23
CA VAL A 833 -9.67 -6.54 -43.45
C VAL A 833 -10.85 -6.87 -44.36
N PRO A 834 -11.21 -8.16 -44.53
CA PRO A 834 -12.31 -8.56 -45.42
C PRO A 834 -13.68 -8.16 -44.84
N ASN A 835 -14.67 -8.01 -45.72
CA ASN A 835 -16.08 -7.99 -45.31
C ASN A 835 -16.48 -9.40 -44.86
N ALA A 836 -17.08 -9.51 -43.68
CA ALA A 836 -17.43 -10.80 -43.09
C ALA A 836 -18.94 -10.94 -42.84
N GLY A 837 -19.75 -10.00 -43.34
CA GLY A 837 -21.22 -10.07 -43.41
C GLY A 837 -21.95 -9.72 -42.13
N ASP A 838 -21.32 -9.95 -40.98
CA ASP A 838 -21.86 -9.60 -39.67
C ASP A 838 -20.73 -9.11 -38.75
N VAL A 839 -21.04 -8.13 -37.90
CA VAL A 839 -20.13 -7.61 -36.86
C VAL A 839 -19.60 -8.73 -35.95
N SER A 840 -20.36 -9.82 -35.77
CA SER A 840 -19.94 -11.00 -35.01
C SER A 840 -18.70 -11.71 -35.55
N ASN A 841 -18.38 -11.50 -36.83
CA ASN A 841 -17.26 -12.15 -37.50
C ASN A 841 -16.00 -11.27 -37.52
N ALA A 842 -16.08 -10.07 -36.92
CA ALA A 842 -14.98 -9.13 -36.78
C ALA A 842 -14.30 -8.72 -38.11
N GLY A 843 -15.08 -8.71 -39.20
CA GLY A 843 -14.70 -8.15 -40.50
C GLY A 843 -14.81 -6.62 -40.55
N LYS A 844 -14.80 -6.05 -41.75
CA LYS A 844 -14.82 -4.59 -41.98
C LYS A 844 -16.02 -3.89 -41.31
N GLU A 845 -17.17 -4.58 -41.22
CA GLU A 845 -18.37 -4.12 -40.54
C GLU A 845 -18.12 -3.82 -39.05
N PHE A 846 -17.35 -4.69 -38.38
CA PHE A 846 -16.95 -4.48 -36.99
C PHE A 846 -16.09 -3.23 -36.83
N PHE A 847 -15.10 -3.04 -37.72
CA PHE A 847 -14.18 -1.91 -37.65
C PHE A 847 -14.80 -0.57 -38.09
N ASN A 848 -15.87 -0.61 -38.87
CA ASN A 848 -16.65 0.59 -39.20
C ASN A 848 -17.42 1.11 -37.97
N GLU A 849 -17.95 0.21 -37.13
CA GLU A 849 -18.70 0.59 -35.93
C GLU A 849 -17.81 0.80 -34.69
N MET A 850 -16.67 0.11 -34.63
CA MET A 850 -15.82 0.06 -33.43
C MET A 850 -15.36 1.45 -32.95
N PRO A 851 -14.79 2.35 -33.77
CA PRO A 851 -14.34 3.67 -33.32
C PRO A 851 -15.47 4.50 -32.70
N GLU A 852 -16.64 4.54 -33.35
CA GLU A 852 -17.80 5.30 -32.87
C GLU A 852 -18.28 4.76 -31.51
N LYS A 853 -18.43 3.44 -31.38
CA LYS A 853 -18.85 2.80 -30.12
C LYS A 853 -17.85 3.03 -28.99
N ILE A 854 -16.55 3.00 -29.28
CA ILE A 854 -15.51 3.31 -28.28
C ILE A 854 -15.58 4.78 -27.86
N LEU A 855 -15.60 5.71 -28.82
CA LEU A 855 -15.60 7.15 -28.53
C LEU A 855 -16.86 7.57 -27.78
N LYS A 856 -18.04 7.10 -28.21
CA LYS A 856 -19.31 7.34 -27.51
C LYS A 856 -19.27 6.83 -26.08
N LYS A 857 -18.72 5.64 -25.83
CA LYS A 857 -18.60 5.13 -24.45
C LYS A 857 -17.55 5.90 -23.65
N PHE A 858 -16.45 6.28 -24.27
CA PHE A 858 -15.41 7.10 -23.64
C PHE A 858 -15.99 8.44 -23.18
N ARG A 859 -16.76 9.13 -24.03
CA ARG A 859 -17.48 10.37 -23.72
C ARG A 859 -18.39 10.25 -22.51
N SER A 860 -19.27 9.25 -22.47
CA SER A 860 -20.16 9.03 -21.31
C SER A 860 -19.37 8.93 -19.99
N ILE A 861 -18.23 8.23 -20.01
CA ILE A 861 -17.39 8.04 -18.81
C ILE A 861 -16.56 9.30 -18.51
N PHE A 862 -16.16 10.06 -19.53
CA PHE A 862 -15.48 11.34 -19.42
C PHE A 862 -16.38 12.41 -18.80
N GLU A 863 -17.63 12.55 -19.27
CA GLU A 863 -18.62 13.45 -18.68
C GLU A 863 -18.85 13.11 -17.20
N LYS A 864 -19.00 11.81 -16.92
CA LYS A 864 -19.24 11.31 -15.56
C LYS A 864 -18.10 11.57 -14.59
N HIS A 865 -16.84 11.41 -15.00
CA HIS A 865 -15.71 11.39 -14.07
C HIS A 865 -14.76 12.58 -14.21
N VAL A 866 -14.68 13.22 -15.37
CA VAL A 866 -13.81 14.38 -15.58
C VAL A 866 -14.65 15.65 -15.52
N VAL A 867 -15.65 15.77 -16.40
CA VAL A 867 -16.45 17.01 -16.53
C VAL A 867 -17.23 17.31 -15.25
N SER A 868 -17.91 16.29 -14.69
CA SER A 868 -18.68 16.46 -13.45
C SER A 868 -17.86 16.92 -12.23
N CYS A 869 -16.53 16.78 -12.28
CA CYS A 869 -15.62 17.30 -11.27
C CYS A 869 -15.17 18.71 -11.63
N TRP A 870 -14.54 18.88 -12.79
CA TRP A 870 -13.86 20.12 -13.16
C TRP A 870 -14.79 21.24 -13.61
N CYS A 871 -16.02 20.92 -13.98
CA CYS A 871 -17.08 21.88 -14.23
C CYS A 871 -18.08 21.94 -13.06
N SER A 872 -17.72 21.44 -11.87
CA SER A 872 -18.57 21.55 -10.69
C SER A 872 -18.44 22.91 -10.04
N ASP A 873 -19.54 23.39 -9.46
CA ASP A 873 -19.62 24.68 -8.77
C ASP A 873 -18.66 24.78 -7.58
N ASP A 874 -18.23 23.62 -7.04
CA ASP A 874 -17.25 23.52 -5.95
C ASP A 874 -15.88 24.06 -6.36
N ILE A 875 -15.47 23.89 -7.62
CA ILE A 875 -14.09 24.19 -8.07
C ILE A 875 -14.00 25.02 -9.36
N LEU A 876 -15.13 25.38 -10.00
CA LEU A 876 -15.12 26.17 -11.24
C LEU A 876 -14.36 27.51 -11.09
N HIS A 877 -14.41 28.12 -9.90
CA HIS A 877 -13.65 29.33 -9.58
C HIS A 877 -12.12 29.18 -9.66
N TYR A 878 -11.58 27.96 -9.83
CA TYR A 878 -10.15 27.75 -10.02
C TYR A 878 -9.62 28.37 -11.32
N ILE A 879 -10.51 28.66 -12.28
CA ILE A 879 -10.18 29.42 -13.51
C ILE A 879 -9.51 30.76 -13.16
N ILE A 880 -9.81 31.36 -12.02
CA ILE A 880 -9.18 32.62 -11.57
C ILE A 880 -7.66 32.51 -11.46
N GLY A 881 -7.13 31.32 -11.11
CA GLY A 881 -5.69 31.05 -11.07
C GLY A 881 -5.11 30.47 -12.37
N GLY A 882 -5.94 30.31 -13.41
CA GLY A 882 -5.61 29.65 -14.67
C GLY A 882 -5.00 30.59 -15.69
N ASN A 883 -5.44 30.49 -16.95
CA ASN A 883 -5.06 31.44 -18.00
C ASN A 883 -5.61 32.85 -17.68
N PRO A 884 -4.78 33.90 -17.74
CA PRO A 884 -5.19 35.27 -17.39
C PRO A 884 -6.40 35.80 -18.17
N THR A 885 -6.51 35.50 -19.47
CA THR A 885 -7.63 35.96 -20.30
C THR A 885 -8.94 35.24 -19.94
N LEU A 886 -8.88 33.92 -19.71
CA LEU A 886 -10.06 33.18 -19.23
C LEU A 886 -10.47 33.63 -17.82
N ALA A 887 -9.51 33.90 -16.94
CA ALA A 887 -9.77 34.44 -15.60
C ALA A 887 -10.51 35.78 -15.66
N LYS A 888 -10.09 36.69 -16.56
CA LYS A 888 -10.76 37.97 -16.79
C LYS A 888 -12.23 37.80 -17.20
N HIS A 889 -12.51 36.96 -18.18
CA HIS A 889 -13.88 36.74 -18.64
C HIS A 889 -14.74 35.95 -17.66
N PHE A 890 -14.15 35.03 -16.89
CA PHE A 890 -14.85 34.38 -15.79
C PHE A 890 -15.22 35.38 -14.70
N ALA A 891 -14.32 36.29 -14.32
CA ALA A 891 -14.59 37.34 -13.35
C ALA A 891 -15.69 38.31 -13.86
N ALA A 892 -15.63 38.73 -15.12
CA ALA A 892 -16.65 39.57 -15.75
C ALA A 892 -18.03 38.90 -15.76
N TRP A 893 -18.08 37.60 -16.04
CA TRP A 893 -19.32 36.81 -15.97
C TRP A 893 -19.92 36.80 -14.55
N LEU A 894 -19.11 36.61 -13.51
CA LEU A 894 -19.57 36.67 -12.11
C LEU A 894 -20.08 38.07 -11.72
N VAL A 895 -19.36 39.13 -12.11
CA VAL A 895 -19.72 40.51 -11.79
C VAL A 895 -20.99 40.96 -12.51
N HIS A 896 -21.14 40.57 -13.78
CA HIS A 896 -22.35 40.83 -14.56
C HIS A 896 -23.58 40.25 -13.89
N TYR A 897 -23.51 38.97 -13.49
CA TYR A 897 -24.60 38.30 -12.80
C TYR A 897 -24.97 39.00 -11.48
N LYS A 898 -23.98 39.27 -10.62
CA LYS A 898 -24.22 39.92 -9.32
C LYS A 898 -24.81 41.33 -9.46
N THR A 899 -24.33 42.10 -10.42
CA THR A 899 -24.84 43.46 -10.68
C THR A 899 -26.32 43.44 -11.09
N ASN A 900 -26.71 42.45 -11.91
CA ASN A 900 -28.09 42.28 -12.33
C ASN A 900 -28.98 41.75 -11.20
N GLU A 901 -28.47 40.85 -10.35
CA GLU A 901 -29.17 40.38 -9.14
C GLU A 901 -29.44 41.54 -8.16
N ASP A 902 -28.44 42.39 -7.93
CA ASP A 902 -28.55 43.58 -7.08
C ASP A 902 -29.54 44.61 -7.66
N ALA A 903 -29.50 44.83 -8.97
CA ALA A 903 -30.45 45.71 -9.66
C ALA A 903 -31.89 45.18 -9.61
N ALA A 904 -32.08 43.87 -9.85
CA ALA A 904 -33.38 43.21 -9.73
C ALA A 904 -33.92 43.27 -8.30
N SER A 905 -33.05 43.07 -7.30
CA SER A 905 -33.41 43.17 -5.89
C SER A 905 -33.84 44.58 -5.47
N LEU A 906 -33.16 45.62 -5.99
CA LEU A 906 -33.53 47.02 -5.77
C LEU A 906 -34.87 47.38 -6.42
N LEU A 907 -35.15 46.88 -7.62
CA LEU A 907 -36.43 47.05 -8.30
C LEU A 907 -37.57 46.33 -7.56
N ALA A 908 -37.33 45.12 -7.08
CA ALA A 908 -38.30 44.34 -6.29
C ALA A 908 -38.60 45.00 -4.93
N ALA A 909 -37.62 45.62 -4.27
CA ALA A 909 -37.82 46.35 -3.02
C ALA A 909 -38.64 47.65 -3.20
N GLY A 910 -38.65 48.23 -4.40
CA GLY A 910 -39.38 49.47 -4.74
C GLY A 910 -40.79 49.29 -5.30
N SER A 911 -41.18 48.06 -5.68
CA SER A 911 -42.43 47.76 -6.37
C SER A 911 -43.14 46.56 -5.73
N SER A 912 -44.22 46.80 -4.99
CA SER A 912 -45.00 45.75 -4.32
C SER A 912 -45.93 44.95 -5.25
N SER A 913 -45.84 45.12 -6.57
CA SER A 913 -46.88 44.60 -7.48
C SER A 913 -46.43 44.01 -8.82
N VAL A 914 -45.16 43.64 -9.01
CA VAL A 914 -44.72 43.07 -10.31
C VAL A 914 -43.90 41.79 -10.08
N ASN A 915 -44.55 40.64 -10.24
CA ASN A 915 -43.92 39.30 -10.38
C ASN A 915 -43.58 39.03 -11.86
N GLU A 916 -42.99 40.00 -12.56
CA GLU A 916 -42.46 39.73 -13.90
C GLU A 916 -41.04 39.21 -13.74
N ASP A 917 -40.78 38.02 -14.27
CA ASP A 917 -39.46 37.42 -14.34
C ASP A 917 -38.55 38.39 -15.11
N ILE A 918 -37.71 39.13 -14.38
CA ILE A 918 -36.72 40.03 -14.99
C ILE A 918 -35.74 39.14 -15.76
N GLU A 919 -35.85 39.12 -17.09
CA GLU A 919 -34.88 38.46 -17.96
C GLU A 919 -33.52 39.15 -17.80
N VAL A 920 -32.64 38.54 -17.02
CA VAL A 920 -31.25 38.97 -16.90
C VAL A 920 -30.56 38.69 -18.23
N GLU A 921 -30.08 39.74 -18.91
CA GLU A 921 -29.32 39.59 -20.15
C GLU A 921 -28.13 38.66 -19.93
N ALA A 922 -27.99 37.63 -20.76
CA ALA A 922 -26.89 36.69 -20.64
C ALA A 922 -25.56 37.37 -21.00
N TYR A 923 -24.53 37.18 -20.18
CA TYR A 923 -23.19 37.68 -20.50
C TYR A 923 -22.66 36.98 -21.76
N GLU A 924 -22.34 37.75 -22.80
CA GLU A 924 -21.77 37.22 -24.04
C GLU A 924 -20.25 37.11 -23.95
N PHE A 925 -19.73 35.88 -23.99
CA PHE A 925 -18.29 35.65 -24.08
C PHE A 925 -17.74 36.06 -25.47
N PRO A 926 -16.52 36.65 -25.54
CA PRO A 926 -15.95 37.10 -26.79
C PRO A 926 -15.58 35.93 -27.70
N ASN A 927 -15.75 36.12 -29.00
CA ASN A 927 -15.43 35.12 -30.03
C ASN A 927 -13.98 35.26 -30.51
N GLU A 928 -13.03 35.07 -29.60
CA GLU A 928 -11.60 35.26 -29.87
C GLU A 928 -10.82 33.99 -29.53
N SER A 929 -9.74 33.73 -30.26
CA SER A 929 -8.85 32.60 -30.01
C SER A 929 -7.65 33.03 -29.18
N ILE A 930 -7.33 32.27 -28.14
CA ILE A 930 -6.20 32.50 -27.25
C ILE A 930 -5.31 31.26 -27.17
N THR A 931 -4.03 31.47 -26.88
CA THR A 931 -3.09 30.38 -26.58
C THR A 931 -3.02 30.15 -25.09
N LEU A 932 -3.25 28.92 -24.67
CA LEU A 932 -3.07 28.48 -23.29
C LEU A 932 -1.58 28.13 -23.06
N GLU A 933 -0.75 29.11 -22.72
CA GLU A 933 0.71 28.98 -22.64
C GLU A 933 1.17 27.81 -21.75
N HIS A 934 0.50 27.65 -20.62
CA HIS A 934 0.76 26.56 -19.70
C HIS A 934 0.08 25.25 -20.10
N HIS A 935 -0.37 25.02 -21.32
CA HIS A 935 -1.02 23.75 -21.70
C HIS A 935 -0.27 22.94 -22.74
N LYS A 936 0.89 23.42 -23.15
CA LYS A 936 1.77 22.77 -24.12
C LYS A 936 2.09 21.33 -23.71
N VAL A 937 1.91 20.42 -24.67
CA VAL A 937 2.23 18.99 -24.61
C VAL A 937 2.93 18.60 -25.92
N ARG A 938 3.07 17.32 -26.24
CA ARG A 938 3.81 16.85 -27.44
C ARG A 938 3.33 17.49 -28.74
N ASN A 939 2.04 17.76 -28.84
CA ASN A 939 1.40 18.32 -30.04
C ASN A 939 1.42 19.85 -30.14
N GLY A 940 2.35 20.53 -29.45
CA GLY A 940 2.54 21.97 -29.57
C GLY A 940 1.62 22.81 -28.69
N ASP A 941 1.44 24.07 -29.09
CA ASP A 941 0.66 25.06 -28.35
C ASP A 941 -0.83 24.73 -28.41
N VAL A 942 -1.56 25.04 -27.34
CA VAL A 942 -3.00 24.75 -27.23
C VAL A 942 -3.76 26.05 -27.43
N VAL A 943 -4.47 26.15 -28.55
CA VAL A 943 -5.31 27.30 -28.89
C VAL A 943 -6.76 26.96 -28.64
N VAL A 944 -7.50 27.84 -27.95
CA VAL A 944 -8.93 27.67 -27.67
C VAL A 944 -9.69 28.94 -28.03
N ASN A 945 -10.95 28.79 -28.44
CA ASN A 945 -11.87 29.92 -28.58
C ASN A 945 -12.49 30.25 -27.21
N ILE A 946 -12.44 31.51 -26.78
CA ILE A 946 -12.91 31.94 -25.45
C ILE A 946 -14.40 31.64 -25.28
N ARG A 947 -15.23 32.00 -26.26
CA ARG A 947 -16.68 31.76 -26.21
C ARG A 947 -16.99 30.28 -26.06
N ASP A 948 -16.45 29.43 -26.93
CA ASP A 948 -16.72 27.99 -26.88
C ASP A 948 -16.23 27.37 -25.56
N CYS A 949 -15.05 27.79 -25.09
CA CYS A 949 -14.47 27.33 -23.83
C CYS A 949 -15.33 27.71 -22.63
N MET A 950 -15.64 29.00 -22.48
CA MET A 950 -16.38 29.50 -21.33
C MET A 950 -17.83 29.04 -21.36
N THR A 951 -18.51 29.06 -22.52
CA THR A 951 -19.87 28.51 -22.65
C THR A 951 -19.93 27.04 -22.24
N TYR A 952 -18.92 26.23 -22.59
CA TYR A 952 -18.88 24.83 -22.15
C TYR A 952 -18.67 24.71 -20.63
N LEU A 953 -17.68 25.42 -20.08
CA LEU A 953 -17.31 25.32 -18.67
C LEU A 953 -18.41 25.84 -17.73
N THR A 954 -19.18 26.86 -18.16
CA THR A 954 -20.24 27.48 -17.35
C THR A 954 -21.64 26.97 -17.68
N ALA A 955 -21.80 26.02 -18.60
CA ALA A 955 -23.11 25.60 -19.13
C ALA A 955 -24.11 25.16 -18.04
N ASN A 956 -23.63 24.53 -16.97
CA ASN A 956 -24.45 23.99 -15.88
C ASN A 956 -24.09 24.60 -14.53
N ALA A 957 -23.42 25.76 -14.52
CA ALA A 957 -22.90 26.35 -13.31
C ALA A 957 -23.98 27.06 -12.49
N ASP A 958 -24.03 26.77 -11.19
CA ASP A 958 -24.83 27.51 -10.21
C ASP A 958 -24.03 28.74 -9.72
N ILE A 959 -24.28 29.88 -10.35
CA ILE A 959 -23.54 31.13 -10.11
C ILE A 959 -23.73 31.59 -8.66
N ASP A 960 -24.94 31.51 -8.11
CA ASP A 960 -25.24 31.86 -6.73
C ASP A 960 -24.40 31.04 -5.75
N TYR A 961 -24.28 29.74 -6.01
CA TYR A 961 -23.45 28.86 -5.20
C TYR A 961 -21.97 29.26 -5.29
N ILE A 962 -21.46 29.55 -6.49
CA ILE A 962 -20.08 30.00 -6.71
C ILE A 962 -19.80 31.32 -5.96
N LEU A 963 -20.70 32.30 -6.05
CA LEU A 963 -20.58 33.59 -5.35
C LEU A 963 -20.58 33.43 -3.82
N LYS A 964 -21.23 32.39 -3.29
CA LYS A 964 -21.26 32.06 -1.87
C LYS A 964 -20.02 31.28 -1.40
N ARG A 965 -19.15 30.80 -2.31
CA ARG A 965 -17.90 30.13 -1.93
C ARG A 965 -17.01 31.08 -1.14
N ARG A 966 -16.40 30.57 -0.07
CA ARG A 966 -15.54 31.36 0.82
C ARG A 966 -14.42 32.08 0.07
N PHE A 967 -13.75 31.38 -0.85
CA PHE A 967 -12.71 31.95 -1.70
C PHE A 967 -13.21 33.19 -2.47
N VAL A 968 -14.30 33.04 -3.23
CA VAL A 968 -14.87 34.11 -4.06
C VAL A 968 -15.33 35.28 -3.19
N LYS A 969 -16.00 35.00 -2.07
CA LYS A 969 -16.48 36.02 -1.14
C LYS A 969 -15.33 36.83 -0.51
N ASN A 970 -14.27 36.15 -0.09
CA ASN A 970 -13.14 36.78 0.60
C ASN A 970 -12.27 37.63 -0.34
N HIS A 971 -12.30 37.34 -1.64
CA HIS A 971 -11.49 38.04 -2.65
C HIS A 971 -12.34 38.76 -3.70
N TRP A 972 -13.58 39.10 -3.35
CA TRP A 972 -14.53 39.71 -4.29
C TRP A 972 -14.03 41.03 -4.88
N GLU A 973 -13.37 41.86 -4.08
CA GLU A 973 -12.85 43.16 -4.54
C GLU A 973 -11.77 42.98 -5.63
N GLN A 974 -10.85 42.03 -5.45
CA GLN A 974 -9.84 41.69 -6.44
C GLN A 974 -10.46 41.04 -7.68
N ILE A 975 -11.44 40.14 -7.52
CA ILE A 975 -12.15 39.53 -8.66
C ILE A 975 -12.87 40.61 -9.47
N MET A 976 -13.49 41.59 -8.80
CA MET A 976 -14.12 42.73 -9.45
C MET A 976 -13.07 43.59 -10.18
N ALA A 977 -11.92 43.86 -9.57
CA ALA A 977 -10.82 44.59 -10.22
C ALA A 977 -10.31 43.88 -11.49
N ILE A 978 -10.15 42.54 -11.46
CA ILE A 978 -9.80 41.73 -12.65
C ILE A 978 -10.85 41.91 -13.76
N SER A 979 -12.14 41.94 -13.41
CA SER A 979 -13.22 42.04 -14.40
C SER A 979 -13.25 43.37 -15.16
N ILE A 980 -12.87 44.47 -14.49
CA ILE A 980 -12.93 45.84 -15.04
C ILE A 980 -11.58 46.32 -15.59
N ALA A 981 -10.50 45.57 -15.37
CA ALA A 981 -9.18 45.93 -15.88
C ALA A 981 -9.21 46.07 -17.41
N GLU A 982 -8.57 47.10 -17.95
CA GLU A 982 -8.48 47.31 -19.40
C GLU A 982 -7.61 46.23 -20.04
N GLU A 983 -6.44 45.98 -19.45
CA GLU A 983 -5.53 44.92 -19.86
C GLU A 983 -5.85 43.59 -19.16
N THR A 984 -5.13 42.53 -19.51
CA THR A 984 -5.29 41.22 -18.86
C THR A 984 -4.36 41.15 -17.66
N VAL A 985 -4.91 40.77 -16.50
CA VAL A 985 -4.17 40.64 -15.25
C VAL A 985 -3.69 39.19 -15.08
N ASP A 986 -2.38 38.98 -15.08
CA ASP A 986 -1.77 37.72 -14.68
C ASP A 986 -1.40 37.78 -13.19
N LEU A 987 -2.04 36.94 -12.38
CA LEU A 987 -1.77 36.86 -10.93
C LEU A 987 -0.33 36.47 -10.59
N PHE A 988 0.44 35.96 -11.54
CA PHE A 988 1.82 35.55 -11.34
C PHE A 988 2.84 36.49 -12.01
N ASP A 989 2.37 37.58 -12.65
CA ASP A 989 3.18 38.65 -13.20
C ASP A 989 2.72 40.01 -12.66
N GLU A 990 3.44 40.52 -11.67
CA GLU A 990 3.12 41.75 -10.95
C GLU A 990 3.14 43.00 -11.85
N ASP A 991 3.85 42.94 -12.97
CA ASP A 991 3.91 44.06 -13.94
C ASP A 991 2.55 44.28 -14.64
N THR A 992 1.68 43.27 -14.64
CA THR A 992 0.33 43.33 -15.26
C THR A 992 -0.75 43.91 -14.35
N TRP A 993 -0.44 44.23 -13.08
CA TRP A 993 -1.44 44.56 -12.06
C TRP A 993 -1.96 46.01 -12.08
N VAL A 994 -1.41 46.84 -12.97
CA VAL A 994 -1.70 48.27 -13.22
C VAL A 994 -2.72 48.91 -12.26
N GLY A 995 -2.22 49.43 -11.13
CA GLY A 995 -3.02 50.23 -10.18
C GLY A 995 -3.76 49.45 -9.09
N HIS A 996 -3.68 48.12 -9.07
CA HIS A 996 -4.30 47.27 -8.06
C HIS A 996 -3.28 46.32 -7.41
N ASP A 997 -3.50 45.95 -6.15
CA ASP A 997 -2.69 44.94 -5.45
C ASP A 997 -3.44 43.61 -5.41
N PHE A 998 -2.91 42.61 -6.11
CA PHE A 998 -3.47 41.27 -6.17
C PHE A 998 -2.73 40.26 -5.28
N THR A 999 -1.79 40.71 -4.42
CA THR A 999 -0.97 39.84 -3.57
C THR A 999 -1.82 38.87 -2.75
N SER A 1000 -2.88 39.36 -2.10
CA SER A 1000 -3.75 38.51 -1.28
C SER A 1000 -4.51 37.46 -2.09
N LEU A 1001 -4.92 37.77 -3.33
CA LEU A 1001 -5.60 36.81 -4.20
C LEU A 1001 -4.60 35.78 -4.77
N LYS A 1002 -3.41 36.23 -5.21
CA LYS A 1002 -2.29 35.35 -5.60
C LYS A 1002 -1.96 34.36 -4.49
N GLU A 1003 -1.77 34.84 -3.26
CA GLU A 1003 -1.51 33.98 -2.11
C GLU A 1003 -2.66 33.00 -1.84
N ALA A 1004 -3.92 33.42 -1.98
CA ALA A 1004 -5.06 32.53 -1.81
C ALA A 1004 -5.11 31.46 -2.90
N VAL A 1005 -4.81 31.78 -4.16
CA VAL A 1005 -4.67 30.79 -5.24
C VAL A 1005 -3.58 29.77 -4.89
N LEU A 1006 -2.44 30.22 -4.38
CA LEU A 1006 -1.34 29.34 -3.98
C LEU A 1006 -1.70 28.43 -2.80
N LYS A 1007 -2.34 29.00 -1.77
CA LYS A 1007 -2.63 28.33 -0.49
C LYS A 1007 -3.93 27.51 -0.50
N GLU A 1008 -4.93 27.90 -1.29
CA GLU A 1008 -6.27 27.27 -1.29
C GLU A 1008 -6.59 26.52 -2.58
N ILE A 1009 -5.86 26.74 -3.68
CA ILE A 1009 -6.15 26.08 -4.98
C ILE A 1009 -4.98 25.19 -5.41
N CYS A 1010 -3.75 25.72 -5.43
CA CYS A 1010 -2.59 24.98 -5.93
C CYS A 1010 -2.20 23.79 -5.05
N ILE A 1011 -2.58 23.79 -3.77
CA ILE A 1011 -2.38 22.64 -2.88
C ILE A 1011 -3.21 21.42 -3.29
N HIS A 1012 -4.24 21.59 -4.13
CA HIS A 1012 -5.15 20.53 -4.53
C HIS A 1012 -4.52 19.66 -5.63
N PRO A 1013 -4.33 18.36 -5.38
CA PRO A 1013 -3.73 17.49 -6.37
C PRO A 1013 -4.76 17.04 -7.40
N VAL A 1014 -4.38 17.06 -8.68
CA VAL A 1014 -5.21 16.54 -9.78
C VAL A 1014 -5.13 15.01 -9.87
N HIS A 1015 -4.17 14.38 -9.18
CA HIS A 1015 -3.97 12.93 -9.18
C HIS A 1015 -3.30 12.38 -7.91
N GLN A 1016 -3.29 11.07 -7.75
CA GLN A 1016 -2.86 10.40 -6.51
C GLN A 1016 -1.59 9.55 -6.62
N GLN A 1017 -0.80 9.70 -7.67
CA GLN A 1017 0.37 8.83 -7.88
C GLN A 1017 1.39 8.90 -6.72
N ARG A 1018 1.45 10.01 -5.97
CA ARG A 1018 2.25 10.07 -4.73
C ARG A 1018 1.77 9.07 -3.68
N CYS A 1019 0.45 8.91 -3.50
CA CYS A 1019 -0.15 7.90 -2.62
C CYS A 1019 0.15 6.49 -3.10
N GLU A 1020 0.03 6.26 -4.42
CA GLU A 1020 0.30 4.95 -5.03
C GLU A 1020 1.74 4.49 -4.77
N ASN A 1021 2.72 5.40 -4.78
CA ASN A 1021 4.10 5.08 -4.39
C ASN A 1021 4.20 4.61 -2.93
N TYR A 1022 3.38 5.15 -2.02
CA TYR A 1022 3.30 4.65 -0.64
C TYR A 1022 2.53 3.33 -0.53
N VAL A 1023 1.54 3.07 -1.38
CA VAL A 1023 0.88 1.76 -1.45
C VAL A 1023 1.89 0.68 -1.86
N GLN A 1024 2.74 0.95 -2.86
CA GLN A 1024 3.79 0.03 -3.29
C GLN A 1024 4.84 -0.18 -2.20
N LEU A 1025 5.25 0.90 -1.53
CA LEU A 1025 6.17 0.83 -0.40
C LEU A 1025 5.57 0.03 0.77
N ALA A 1026 4.32 0.28 1.12
CA ALA A 1026 3.64 -0.43 2.19
C ALA A 1026 3.52 -1.93 1.87
N ALA A 1027 3.31 -2.28 0.60
CA ALA A 1027 3.35 -3.67 0.14
C ALA A 1027 4.75 -4.29 0.30
N LEU A 1028 5.83 -3.59 -0.04
CA LEU A 1028 7.20 -4.07 0.17
C LEU A 1028 7.52 -4.25 1.66
N ILE A 1029 7.21 -3.26 2.50
CA ILE A 1029 7.40 -3.35 3.95
C ILE A 1029 6.60 -4.52 4.52
N SER A 1030 5.41 -4.78 3.99
CA SER A 1030 4.55 -5.84 4.50
C SER A 1030 5.14 -7.25 4.29
N GLN A 1031 6.03 -7.43 3.32
CA GLN A 1031 6.76 -8.69 3.10
C GLN A 1031 7.76 -9.00 4.23
N THR A 1032 8.14 -8.01 5.05
CA THR A 1032 9.02 -8.24 6.21
C THR A 1032 8.28 -8.70 7.46
N HIS A 1033 6.96 -8.97 7.35
CA HIS A 1033 6.09 -9.39 8.45
C HIS A 1033 6.01 -8.42 9.64
N VAL A 1034 6.36 -7.15 9.44
CA VAL A 1034 6.20 -6.14 10.49
C VAL A 1034 4.73 -5.77 10.66
N GLY A 1035 4.31 -5.64 11.93
CA GLY A 1035 2.93 -5.28 12.28
C GLY A 1035 2.54 -3.88 11.77
N GLU A 1036 1.23 -3.61 11.75
CA GLU A 1036 0.65 -2.37 11.18
C GLU A 1036 1.29 -1.08 11.71
N VAL A 1037 1.46 -0.96 13.03
CA VAL A 1037 2.13 0.18 13.68
C VAL A 1037 3.50 0.49 13.06
N ARG A 1038 4.29 -0.55 12.79
CA ARG A 1038 5.64 -0.38 12.24
C ARG A 1038 5.62 -0.03 10.76
N ARG A 1039 4.61 -0.50 10.00
CA ARG A 1039 4.42 -0.07 8.61
C ARG A 1039 4.15 1.43 8.54
N THR A 1040 3.27 1.92 9.40
CA THR A 1040 2.98 3.36 9.52
C THR A 1040 4.21 4.13 9.96
N ALA A 1041 4.95 3.65 10.96
CA ALA A 1041 6.21 4.27 11.38
C ALA A 1041 7.23 4.37 10.22
N ARG A 1042 7.46 3.28 9.47
CA ARG A 1042 8.36 3.26 8.31
C ARG A 1042 7.88 4.18 7.19
N ALA A 1043 6.56 4.25 6.93
CA ALA A 1043 6.01 5.15 5.91
C ALA A 1043 6.26 6.62 6.27
N ILE A 1044 6.06 6.99 7.55
CA ILE A 1044 6.37 8.33 8.07
C ILE A 1044 7.87 8.62 7.93
N ILE A 1045 8.75 7.72 8.38
CA ILE A 1045 10.21 7.87 8.29
C ILE A 1045 10.65 8.06 6.82
N ILE A 1046 10.10 7.28 5.90
CA ILE A 1046 10.42 7.39 4.48
C ILE A 1046 9.94 8.71 3.91
N SER A 1047 8.77 9.20 4.35
CA SER A 1047 8.24 10.50 3.92
C SER A 1047 9.10 11.66 4.39
N THR A 1048 9.63 11.62 5.61
CA THR A 1048 10.37 12.74 6.19
C THR A 1048 11.87 12.67 5.89
N ILE A 1049 12.49 11.50 5.99
CA ILE A 1049 13.95 11.37 5.86
C ILE A 1049 14.31 10.93 4.45
N ILE A 1050 13.88 9.72 4.06
CA ILE A 1050 14.45 9.04 2.89
C ILE A 1050 14.14 9.78 1.58
N ARG A 1051 12.90 10.27 1.40
CA ARG A 1051 12.52 11.00 0.18
C ARG A 1051 13.17 12.38 0.08
N LEU A 1052 13.23 13.13 1.17
CA LEU A 1052 13.91 14.44 1.21
C LEU A 1052 15.41 14.28 0.96
N PHE A 1053 16.05 13.36 1.70
CA PHE A 1053 17.44 13.00 1.49
C PHE A 1053 17.74 12.62 0.03
N ASN A 1054 16.93 11.76 -0.60
CA ASN A 1054 17.19 11.35 -1.98
C ASN A 1054 17.14 12.54 -2.96
N LYS A 1055 16.24 13.50 -2.74
CA LYS A 1055 16.15 14.73 -3.55
C LYS A 1055 17.39 15.60 -3.32
N GLU A 1056 17.69 15.90 -2.05
CA GLU A 1056 18.80 16.79 -1.69
C GLU A 1056 20.16 16.22 -2.05
N ALA A 1057 20.37 14.93 -1.84
CA ALA A 1057 21.61 14.26 -2.20
C ALA A 1057 21.81 14.27 -3.73
N LEU A 1058 20.74 14.12 -4.51
CA LEU A 1058 20.82 14.19 -5.98
C LEU A 1058 21.16 15.61 -6.45
N GLU A 1059 20.56 16.63 -5.86
CA GLU A 1059 20.88 18.04 -6.12
C GLU A 1059 22.35 18.35 -5.75
N GLU A 1060 22.80 17.87 -4.60
CA GLU A 1060 24.19 18.05 -4.17
C GLU A 1060 25.16 17.31 -5.07
N LYS A 1061 24.84 16.08 -5.50
CA LYS A 1061 25.64 15.35 -6.50
C LYS A 1061 25.69 16.10 -7.83
N LYS A 1062 24.57 16.66 -8.28
CA LYS A 1062 24.54 17.50 -9.49
C LYS A 1062 25.42 18.75 -9.31
N ARG A 1063 25.40 19.39 -8.14
CA ARG A 1063 26.26 20.54 -7.81
C ARG A 1063 27.74 20.16 -7.81
N ARG A 1064 28.11 19.03 -7.19
CA ARG A 1064 29.49 18.51 -7.16
C ARG A 1064 30.02 18.14 -8.55
N VAL A 1065 29.15 17.65 -9.43
CA VAL A 1065 29.50 17.22 -10.80
C VAL A 1065 29.40 18.37 -11.81
N ALA A 1066 28.72 19.47 -11.48
CA ALA A 1066 28.61 20.67 -12.31
C ALA A 1066 29.92 21.49 -12.30
N ASP A 1067 31.02 20.87 -12.71
CA ASP A 1067 32.19 21.58 -13.20
C ASP A 1067 31.82 22.27 -14.54
N PRO A 1068 32.15 23.56 -14.74
CA PRO A 1068 31.85 24.29 -15.97
C PRO A 1068 32.27 23.57 -17.26
N ASN A 1069 33.27 22.69 -17.21
CA ASN A 1069 33.74 21.91 -18.36
C ASN A 1069 32.98 20.60 -18.62
N THR A 1070 32.03 20.18 -17.77
CA THR A 1070 31.33 18.87 -17.90
C THR A 1070 29.83 18.92 -17.58
N LYS A 1071 29.10 19.90 -18.12
CA LYS A 1071 27.63 20.03 -17.97
C LYS A 1071 26.84 18.74 -18.30
N ASP A 1072 27.34 17.90 -19.22
CA ASP A 1072 26.69 16.63 -19.57
C ASP A 1072 26.73 15.58 -18.46
N LYS A 1073 27.77 15.58 -17.62
CA LYS A 1073 27.87 14.65 -16.49
C LYS A 1073 26.84 14.96 -15.41
N ALA A 1074 26.53 16.25 -15.18
CA ALA A 1074 25.51 16.68 -14.23
C ALA A 1074 24.09 16.27 -14.68
N LYS A 1075 23.80 16.34 -16.00
CA LYS A 1075 22.54 15.84 -16.57
C LYS A 1075 22.43 14.31 -16.47
N LYS A 1076 23.55 13.59 -16.62
CA LYS A 1076 23.61 12.12 -16.52
C LYS A 1076 23.55 11.59 -15.08
N ALA A 1077 23.71 12.43 -14.05
CA ALA A 1077 23.61 12.02 -12.65
C ALA A 1077 22.15 11.64 -12.30
N ARG A 1078 21.86 10.33 -12.29
CA ARG A 1078 20.52 9.78 -11.99
C ARG A 1078 20.30 9.42 -10.52
N ARG A 1079 21.34 8.98 -9.80
CA ARG A 1079 21.25 8.56 -8.39
C ARG A 1079 22.57 8.77 -7.62
N VAL A 1080 22.46 8.91 -6.30
CA VAL A 1080 23.60 8.88 -5.37
C VAL A 1080 23.77 7.47 -4.82
N GLU A 1081 24.98 6.93 -4.89
CA GLU A 1081 25.33 5.56 -4.50
C GLU A 1081 26.70 5.52 -3.82
N GLY A 1082 27.03 4.38 -3.20
CA GLY A 1082 28.34 4.17 -2.58
C GLY A 1082 28.66 5.15 -1.44
N ALA A 1083 29.92 5.58 -1.38
CA ALA A 1083 30.44 6.45 -0.32
C ALA A 1083 29.70 7.80 -0.24
N ASP A 1084 29.43 8.43 -1.38
CA ASP A 1084 28.69 9.70 -1.46
C ASP A 1084 27.32 9.61 -0.78
N ARG A 1085 26.62 8.48 -0.98
CA ARG A 1085 25.29 8.28 -0.38
C ARG A 1085 25.39 8.23 1.14
N THR A 1086 26.40 7.55 1.67
CA THR A 1086 26.62 7.44 3.11
C THR A 1086 27.03 8.81 3.70
N GLU A 1087 27.98 9.49 3.08
CA GLU A 1087 28.44 10.83 3.51
C GLU A 1087 27.28 11.83 3.57
N LEU A 1088 26.50 11.92 2.49
CA LEU A 1088 25.40 12.86 2.39
C LEU A 1088 24.25 12.50 3.35
N LEU A 1089 24.02 11.22 3.63
CA LEU A 1089 23.00 10.81 4.58
C LEU A 1089 23.39 11.17 6.02
N ILE A 1090 24.66 11.02 6.39
CA ILE A 1090 25.16 11.45 7.71
C ILE A 1090 24.93 12.95 7.87
N LYS A 1091 25.38 13.76 6.90
CA LYS A 1091 25.19 15.21 6.93
C LYS A 1091 23.71 15.62 7.01
N PHE A 1092 22.85 14.93 6.27
CA PHE A 1092 21.40 15.15 6.35
C PHE A 1092 20.84 14.84 7.75
N LEU A 1093 21.30 13.76 8.37
CA LEU A 1093 20.84 13.33 9.69
C LEU A 1093 21.36 14.23 10.82
N ASP A 1094 22.56 14.82 10.68
CA ASP A 1094 23.06 15.84 11.61
C ASP A 1094 22.08 17.03 11.67
N VAL A 1095 21.72 17.58 10.50
CA VAL A 1095 20.74 18.68 10.40
C VAL A 1095 19.36 18.26 10.91
N PHE A 1096 18.91 17.06 10.55
CA PHE A 1096 17.63 16.53 11.04
C PHE A 1096 17.59 16.36 12.56
N ASN A 1097 18.70 15.97 13.20
CA ASN A 1097 18.77 15.87 14.65
C ASN A 1097 18.61 17.23 15.34
N ASP A 1098 19.22 18.28 14.78
CA ASP A 1098 19.04 19.65 15.26
C ASP A 1098 17.57 20.11 15.11
N ASP A 1099 16.94 19.79 13.98
CA ASP A 1099 15.52 20.06 13.75
C ASP A 1099 14.62 19.33 14.74
N VAL A 1100 14.92 18.07 15.08
CA VAL A 1100 14.19 17.30 16.10
C VAL A 1100 14.31 17.97 17.47
N LEU A 1101 15.49 18.45 17.84
CA LEU A 1101 15.70 19.16 19.11
C LEU A 1101 14.99 20.52 19.12
N LYS A 1102 14.95 21.24 17.99
CA LYS A 1102 14.15 22.47 17.82
C LYS A 1102 12.66 22.17 17.98
N ALA A 1103 12.14 21.14 17.30
CA ALA A 1103 10.74 20.75 17.33
C ALA A 1103 10.30 20.28 18.73
N LYS A 1104 11.10 19.45 19.42
CA LYS A 1104 10.81 19.02 20.80
C LYS A 1104 10.72 20.21 21.76
N ARG A 1105 11.65 21.16 21.66
CA ARG A 1105 11.64 22.38 22.48
C ARG A 1105 10.41 23.25 22.22
N HIS A 1106 10.02 23.39 20.95
CA HIS A 1106 8.88 24.23 20.58
C HIS A 1106 7.53 23.60 20.95
N LEU A 1107 7.35 22.31 20.70
CA LEU A 1107 6.07 21.61 20.93
C LEU A 1107 5.80 21.29 22.40
N GLY A 1108 6.86 21.19 23.21
CA GLY A 1108 6.78 20.73 24.60
C GLY A 1108 6.56 19.23 24.75
N ASP A 1109 6.84 18.72 25.95
CA ASP A 1109 6.83 17.29 26.25
C ASP A 1109 5.44 16.65 26.13
N ASP A 1110 4.38 17.39 26.44
CA ASP A 1110 3.00 16.88 26.39
C ASP A 1110 2.55 16.60 24.95
N THR A 1111 2.76 17.57 24.05
CA THR A 1111 2.43 17.44 22.63
C THR A 1111 3.26 16.35 21.97
N TYR A 1112 4.58 16.33 22.22
CA TYR A 1112 5.44 15.27 21.72
C TYR A 1112 5.06 13.89 22.28
N GLY A 1113 4.68 13.82 23.56
CA GLY A 1113 4.15 12.62 24.21
C GLY A 1113 2.86 12.11 23.56
N ALA A 1114 1.97 13.02 23.16
CA ALA A 1114 0.75 12.71 22.42
C ALA A 1114 1.05 12.15 21.01
N ILE A 1115 1.98 12.74 20.27
CA ILE A 1115 2.45 12.24 18.97
C ILE A 1115 3.00 10.82 19.12
N LYS A 1116 3.92 10.60 20.06
CA LYS A 1116 4.52 9.29 20.32
C LYS A 1116 3.49 8.24 20.73
N LYS A 1117 2.50 8.63 21.55
CA LYS A 1117 1.38 7.76 21.92
C LYS A 1117 0.51 7.44 20.71
N HIS A 1118 0.25 8.40 19.83
CA HIS A 1118 -0.53 8.20 18.60
C HIS A 1118 0.13 7.14 17.69
N VAL A 1119 1.43 7.30 17.40
CA VAL A 1119 2.17 6.35 16.54
C VAL A 1119 2.24 4.95 17.17
N SER A 1120 2.42 4.86 18.50
CA SER A 1120 2.61 3.57 19.19
C SER A 1120 1.32 2.81 19.54
N ASN A 1121 0.15 3.45 19.54
CA ASN A 1121 -1.07 2.87 20.06
C ASN A 1121 -1.62 1.76 19.15
N LYS A 1122 -1.52 0.49 19.57
CA LYS A 1122 -2.11 -0.64 18.85
C LYS A 1122 -3.64 -0.66 18.88
N LYS A 1123 -4.29 -0.05 19.89
CA LYS A 1123 -5.76 -0.10 20.07
C LYS A 1123 -6.52 0.81 19.11
N SER A 1124 -5.87 1.82 18.53
CA SER A 1124 -6.46 2.64 17.47
C SER A 1124 -6.36 1.96 16.09
N LYS A 1125 -5.55 0.89 15.97
CA LYS A 1125 -5.22 0.17 14.73
C LYS A 1125 -6.10 -1.07 14.59
N MET A 1126 -6.60 -1.35 13.39
CA MET A 1126 -7.84 -2.13 13.20
C MET A 1126 -7.62 -3.59 12.77
N SER A 1127 -6.52 -4.26 13.16
CA SER A 1127 -6.13 -5.50 12.49
C SER A 1127 -6.50 -6.85 13.15
N GLU A 1128 -6.95 -6.94 14.40
CA GLU A 1128 -7.12 -8.27 15.05
C GLU A 1128 -8.46 -8.98 14.76
N GLU A 1129 -9.58 -8.26 14.66
CA GLU A 1129 -10.90 -8.87 14.39
C GLU A 1129 -11.06 -9.31 12.92
N GLU A 1130 -10.39 -8.63 11.98
CA GLU A 1130 -10.47 -8.96 10.56
C GLU A 1130 -9.58 -10.13 10.16
N ILE A 1131 -8.42 -10.32 10.80
CA ILE A 1131 -7.58 -11.52 10.59
C ILE A 1131 -8.40 -12.78 10.91
N LYS A 1132 -9.18 -12.76 12.00
CA LYS A 1132 -10.09 -13.87 12.35
C LYS A 1132 -11.21 -14.07 11.32
N LYS A 1133 -11.79 -13.00 10.77
CA LYS A 1133 -12.83 -13.06 9.72
C LYS A 1133 -12.27 -13.45 8.33
N ARG A 1134 -10.99 -13.22 8.06
CA ARG A 1134 -10.30 -13.59 6.81
C ARG A 1134 -9.83 -15.02 6.82
N ILE A 1135 -9.32 -15.54 7.94
CA ILE A 1135 -9.00 -16.96 8.11
C ILE A 1135 -10.27 -17.81 7.87
N GLN A 1136 -11.41 -17.39 8.43
CA GLN A 1136 -12.71 -18.05 8.22
C GLN A 1136 -13.23 -17.98 6.76
N ARG A 1137 -12.87 -16.94 5.99
CA ARG A 1137 -13.17 -16.83 4.55
C ARG A 1137 -12.22 -17.64 3.68
N PHE A 1138 -10.96 -17.75 4.08
CA PHE A 1138 -9.92 -18.51 3.39
C PHE A 1138 -10.14 -20.02 3.55
N GLU A 1139 -10.51 -20.49 4.75
CA GLU A 1139 -10.95 -21.87 5.01
C GLU A 1139 -12.15 -22.31 4.14
N LYS A 1140 -12.97 -21.35 3.71
CA LYS A 1140 -14.12 -21.56 2.82
C LYS A 1140 -13.75 -21.63 1.34
N SER A 1141 -12.60 -21.06 0.96
CA SER A 1141 -12.14 -20.91 -0.43
C SER A 1141 -11.22 -22.04 -0.89
N ILE A 1142 -10.57 -22.75 0.05
CA ILE A 1142 -9.63 -23.87 -0.19
C ILE A 1142 -10.31 -25.16 -0.71
N LYS A 1143 -11.65 -25.19 -0.85
CA LYS A 1143 -12.41 -26.40 -1.24
C LYS A 1143 -12.85 -26.46 -2.72
N MET A 1144 -12.26 -25.65 -3.60
CA MET A 1144 -12.62 -25.63 -5.02
C MET A 1144 -11.50 -26.18 -5.91
N THR A 1145 -11.81 -27.21 -6.69
CA THR A 1145 -10.92 -27.87 -7.66
C THR A 1145 -11.03 -27.20 -9.03
N ARG A 1146 -9.89 -26.93 -9.67
CA ARG A 1146 -9.79 -26.41 -11.04
C ARG A 1146 -9.81 -27.57 -12.05
N THR A 1147 -10.40 -27.33 -13.21
CA THR A 1147 -10.38 -28.23 -14.37
C THR A 1147 -9.95 -27.42 -15.60
N GLU A 1148 -9.05 -27.97 -16.41
CA GLU A 1148 -8.67 -27.43 -17.73
C GLU A 1148 -9.32 -28.26 -18.85
N VAL A 1149 -9.67 -27.59 -19.96
CA VAL A 1149 -10.32 -28.20 -21.14
C VAL A 1149 -9.94 -27.43 -22.41
N LYS A 1150 -9.71 -28.19 -23.50
CA LYS A 1150 -9.78 -27.84 -24.94
C LYS A 1150 -9.22 -26.48 -25.40
N ALA A 1151 -8.13 -25.99 -24.82
CA ALA A 1151 -7.52 -24.71 -25.13
C ALA A 1151 -6.70 -24.65 -26.45
N GLU A 1152 -6.87 -25.58 -27.41
CA GLU A 1152 -5.84 -25.85 -28.43
C GLU A 1152 -6.29 -25.75 -29.91
N GLN A 1153 -7.43 -25.11 -30.22
CA GLN A 1153 -7.89 -24.93 -31.61
C GLN A 1153 -8.17 -23.45 -31.95
N SER A 1154 -7.95 -23.07 -33.22
CA SER A 1154 -8.26 -21.75 -33.77
C SER A 1154 -9.77 -21.47 -33.72
N ALA A 1155 -10.16 -20.23 -33.39
CA ALA A 1155 -11.56 -19.80 -33.27
C ALA A 1155 -11.71 -18.29 -33.51
N GLY A 1156 -12.95 -17.83 -33.74
CA GLY A 1156 -13.26 -16.41 -33.98
C GLY A 1156 -13.01 -15.47 -32.79
N VAL A 1157 -13.32 -14.18 -32.96
CA VAL A 1157 -13.19 -13.14 -31.94
C VAL A 1157 -14.34 -13.19 -30.92
N ASP A 1158 -14.06 -12.90 -29.65
CA ASP A 1158 -15.11 -12.68 -28.64
C ASP A 1158 -15.80 -11.32 -28.87
N VAL A 1159 -16.89 -11.32 -29.64
CA VAL A 1159 -17.68 -10.11 -29.89
C VAL A 1159 -18.53 -9.78 -28.67
N THR A 1160 -18.39 -8.56 -28.14
CA THR A 1160 -19.14 -8.10 -26.96
C THR A 1160 -20.61 -7.86 -27.26
N ALA A 1161 -21.44 -7.78 -26.20
CA ALA A 1161 -22.84 -7.41 -26.35
C ALA A 1161 -23.03 -6.07 -27.08
N THR A 1162 -22.11 -5.11 -26.88
CA THR A 1162 -22.14 -3.79 -27.51
C THR A 1162 -21.88 -3.88 -29.00
N MET A 1163 -20.90 -4.69 -29.41
CA MET A 1163 -20.60 -4.87 -30.83
C MET A 1163 -21.65 -5.75 -31.52
N GLY A 1164 -22.04 -6.87 -30.92
CA GLY A 1164 -22.99 -7.82 -31.52
C GLY A 1164 -24.47 -7.44 -31.41
N GLY A 1165 -24.80 -6.22 -30.96
CA GLY A 1165 -26.19 -5.77 -30.80
C GLY A 1165 -27.02 -6.64 -29.85
N ARG A 1166 -26.42 -7.11 -28.75
CA ARG A 1166 -27.05 -8.05 -27.80
C ARG A 1166 -27.48 -7.35 -26.52
N VAL A 1167 -28.58 -7.81 -25.93
CA VAL A 1167 -29.10 -7.29 -24.67
C VAL A 1167 -28.45 -8.04 -23.50
N THR A 1168 -27.81 -7.30 -22.59
CA THR A 1168 -27.19 -7.91 -21.41
C THR A 1168 -28.24 -8.40 -20.42
N LEU A 1169 -28.03 -9.61 -19.90
CA LEU A 1169 -28.96 -10.25 -18.96
C LEU A 1169 -29.00 -9.54 -17.59
N SER A 1170 -28.06 -8.64 -17.32
CA SER A 1170 -28.08 -7.73 -16.17
C SER A 1170 -29.15 -6.66 -16.27
N LEU A 1171 -29.59 -6.28 -17.47
CA LEU A 1171 -30.69 -5.34 -17.67
C LEU A 1171 -32.07 -5.99 -17.57
N LEU A 1172 -32.13 -7.32 -17.70
CA LEU A 1172 -33.37 -8.08 -17.54
C LEU A 1172 -33.64 -8.36 -16.05
N GLN A 1173 -33.68 -7.30 -15.24
CA GLN A 1173 -33.84 -7.34 -13.79
C GLN A 1173 -35.07 -6.58 -13.32
N LYS A 1174 -35.49 -6.89 -12.09
CA LYS A 1174 -36.69 -6.29 -11.47
C LYS A 1174 -36.58 -4.75 -11.40
N GLN A 1175 -35.38 -4.18 -11.25
CA GLN A 1175 -35.22 -2.73 -11.15
C GLN A 1175 -35.69 -1.98 -12.41
N TYR A 1176 -35.41 -2.54 -13.59
CA TYR A 1176 -35.83 -2.05 -14.92
C TYR A 1176 -37.21 -2.55 -15.36
N THR A 1177 -37.99 -3.09 -14.43
CA THR A 1177 -39.39 -3.45 -14.67
C THR A 1177 -40.28 -2.27 -14.26
N CYS A 1178 -41.27 -1.92 -15.08
CA CYS A 1178 -42.20 -0.84 -14.75
C CYS A 1178 -42.97 -1.12 -13.45
N ALA A 1179 -43.47 -0.08 -12.79
CA ALA A 1179 -44.16 -0.21 -11.50
C ALA A 1179 -45.35 -1.18 -11.56
N SER A 1180 -46.08 -1.20 -12.70
CA SER A 1180 -47.21 -2.11 -12.91
C SER A 1180 -46.77 -3.58 -12.98
N CYS A 1181 -45.75 -3.91 -13.79
CA CYS A 1181 -45.23 -5.28 -13.88
C CYS A 1181 -44.49 -5.75 -12.62
N LYS A 1182 -44.03 -4.82 -11.76
CA LYS A 1182 -43.50 -5.16 -10.44
C LYS A 1182 -44.61 -5.68 -9.51
N LYS A 1183 -45.82 -5.14 -9.61
CA LYS A 1183 -47.00 -5.52 -8.81
C LYS A 1183 -47.72 -6.73 -9.41
N ASP A 1184 -47.86 -6.75 -10.73
CA ASP A 1184 -48.50 -7.81 -11.49
C ASP A 1184 -47.57 -8.27 -12.64
N PRO A 1185 -46.72 -9.26 -12.40
CA PRO A 1185 -45.77 -9.78 -13.40
C PRO A 1185 -46.41 -10.41 -14.63
N ASP A 1186 -47.74 -10.59 -14.67
CA ASP A 1186 -48.48 -11.29 -15.73
C ASP A 1186 -49.18 -10.39 -16.73
N ARG A 1187 -49.32 -9.13 -16.35
CA ARG A 1187 -49.98 -8.13 -17.16
C ARG A 1187 -49.29 -8.03 -18.52
N ASP A 1188 -50.09 -8.05 -19.60
CA ASP A 1188 -49.58 -7.67 -20.91
C ASP A 1188 -49.25 -6.18 -20.88
N CYS A 1189 -47.95 -5.88 -20.86
CA CYS A 1189 -47.44 -4.55 -20.60
C CYS A 1189 -46.97 -3.92 -21.91
N THR A 1190 -47.48 -2.73 -22.18
CA THR A 1190 -47.16 -1.94 -23.36
C THR A 1190 -45.99 -0.97 -23.14
N ALA A 1191 -45.42 -0.91 -21.93
CA ALA A 1191 -44.27 -0.06 -21.67
C ALA A 1191 -43.04 -0.59 -22.42
N GLU A 1192 -42.53 0.26 -23.31
CA GLU A 1192 -41.49 -0.03 -24.29
C GLU A 1192 -40.19 -0.55 -23.65
N HIS A 1193 -39.76 0.05 -22.53
CA HIS A 1193 -38.52 -0.32 -21.83
C HIS A 1193 -38.75 -1.18 -20.57
N CYS A 1194 -39.86 -1.92 -20.50
CA CYS A 1194 -40.12 -2.80 -19.36
C CYS A 1194 -39.40 -4.14 -19.52
N ALA A 1195 -38.39 -4.40 -18.69
CA ALA A 1195 -37.63 -5.66 -18.72
C ALA A 1195 -38.50 -6.92 -18.62
N MET A 1196 -39.57 -6.91 -17.80
CA MET A 1196 -40.49 -8.05 -17.71
C MET A 1196 -41.28 -8.24 -19.01
N ALA A 1197 -41.74 -7.15 -19.63
CA ALA A 1197 -42.51 -7.18 -20.87
C ALA A 1197 -41.65 -7.67 -22.03
N ALA A 1198 -40.41 -7.16 -22.15
CA ALA A 1198 -39.45 -7.61 -23.14
C ALA A 1198 -39.14 -9.10 -22.99
N VAL A 1199 -38.86 -9.59 -21.77
CA VAL A 1199 -38.64 -11.02 -21.52
C VAL A 1199 -39.86 -11.85 -21.90
N HIS A 1200 -41.07 -11.37 -21.62
CA HIS A 1200 -42.31 -12.07 -21.96
C HIS A 1200 -42.52 -12.18 -23.46
N GLU A 1201 -42.31 -11.08 -24.17
CA GLU A 1201 -42.45 -11.01 -25.61
C GLU A 1201 -41.39 -11.84 -26.31
N GLU A 1202 -40.13 -11.77 -25.86
CA GLU A 1202 -39.03 -12.57 -26.41
C GLU A 1202 -39.27 -14.07 -26.28
N ILE A 1203 -39.73 -14.53 -25.10
CA ILE A 1203 -40.08 -15.95 -24.89
C ILE A 1203 -41.24 -16.37 -25.82
N ARG A 1204 -42.22 -15.50 -26.02
CA ARG A 1204 -43.38 -15.74 -26.89
C ARG A 1204 -42.96 -15.78 -28.37
N PHE A 1205 -42.17 -14.80 -28.80
CA PHE A 1205 -41.69 -14.63 -30.16
C PHE A 1205 -40.80 -15.80 -30.59
N ARG A 1206 -39.85 -16.20 -29.73
CA ARG A 1206 -38.99 -17.37 -29.94
C ARG A 1206 -39.69 -18.72 -29.76
N GLN A 1207 -40.98 -18.72 -29.37
CA GLN A 1207 -41.78 -19.92 -29.13
C GLN A 1207 -41.15 -20.91 -28.13
N ILE A 1208 -40.48 -20.40 -27.09
CA ILE A 1208 -39.72 -21.25 -26.15
C ILE A 1208 -40.69 -22.07 -25.27
N LYS A 1209 -40.63 -23.40 -25.39
CA LYS A 1209 -41.45 -24.31 -24.59
C LYS A 1209 -41.04 -24.29 -23.11
N THR A 1210 -41.86 -23.67 -22.26
CA THR A 1210 -41.70 -23.70 -20.80
C THR A 1210 -42.43 -24.89 -20.19
N LYS A 1211 -41.81 -25.59 -19.22
CA LYS A 1211 -42.45 -26.71 -18.50
C LYS A 1211 -43.71 -26.32 -17.71
N ASN A 1212 -43.88 -25.03 -17.42
CA ASN A 1212 -44.99 -24.51 -16.65
C ASN A 1212 -45.98 -23.78 -17.58
N LYS A 1213 -47.23 -24.23 -17.66
CA LYS A 1213 -48.28 -23.57 -18.47
C LYS A 1213 -48.60 -22.15 -17.99
N ASN A 1214 -48.36 -21.85 -16.71
CA ASN A 1214 -48.53 -20.54 -16.08
C ASN A 1214 -47.18 -19.84 -15.78
N TRP A 1215 -46.16 -20.06 -16.62
CA TRP A 1215 -44.81 -19.53 -16.40
C TRP A 1215 -44.75 -18.01 -16.24
N LYS A 1216 -45.70 -17.26 -16.82
CA LYS A 1216 -45.82 -15.82 -16.59
C LYS A 1216 -46.02 -15.54 -15.10
N LYS A 1217 -46.91 -16.27 -14.42
CA LYS A 1217 -47.35 -15.99 -13.04
C LYS A 1217 -46.34 -16.49 -12.02
N GLU A 1218 -45.87 -17.71 -12.26
CA GLU A 1218 -45.19 -18.51 -11.25
C GLU A 1218 -43.67 -18.36 -11.30
N LEU A 1219 -43.11 -17.86 -12.40
CA LEU A 1219 -41.67 -17.64 -12.52
C LEU A 1219 -41.28 -16.21 -12.18
N THR A 1220 -40.29 -16.08 -11.30
CA THR A 1220 -39.58 -14.81 -11.09
C THR A 1220 -38.90 -14.37 -12.38
N ILE A 1221 -38.64 -13.07 -12.54
CA ILE A 1221 -37.90 -12.55 -13.70
C ILE A 1221 -36.56 -13.25 -13.90
N GLN A 1222 -35.89 -13.63 -12.81
CA GLN A 1222 -34.66 -14.41 -12.85
C GLN A 1222 -34.86 -15.79 -13.49
N LYS A 1223 -35.90 -16.53 -13.10
CA LYS A 1223 -36.20 -17.85 -13.72
C LYS A 1223 -36.64 -17.71 -15.18
N LYS A 1224 -37.37 -16.65 -15.54
CA LYS A 1224 -37.74 -16.35 -16.94
C LYS A 1224 -36.49 -16.03 -17.78
N ARG A 1225 -35.56 -15.27 -17.21
CA ARG A 1225 -34.25 -15.00 -17.81
C ARG A 1225 -33.44 -16.28 -18.00
N ASP A 1226 -33.48 -17.21 -17.05
CA ASP A 1226 -32.80 -18.51 -17.19
C ASP A 1226 -33.43 -19.37 -18.30
N VAL A 1227 -34.72 -19.19 -18.61
CA VAL A 1227 -35.36 -19.80 -19.78
C VAL A 1227 -34.77 -19.24 -21.07
N LEU A 1228 -34.66 -17.90 -21.20
CA LEU A 1228 -34.00 -17.26 -22.35
C LEU A 1228 -32.54 -17.68 -22.48
N ARG A 1229 -31.78 -17.77 -21.37
CA ARG A 1229 -30.40 -18.27 -21.37
C ARG A 1229 -30.29 -19.69 -21.93
N LYS A 1230 -31.22 -20.57 -21.55
CA LYS A 1230 -31.21 -21.97 -22.03
C LYS A 1230 -31.50 -22.05 -23.52
N ASP A 1231 -32.38 -21.19 -24.00
CA ASP A 1231 -32.71 -21.11 -25.42
C ASP A 1231 -31.55 -20.53 -26.23
N GLU A 1232 -30.98 -19.42 -25.79
CA GLU A 1232 -29.79 -18.84 -26.40
C GLU A 1232 -28.62 -19.83 -26.40
N LEU A 1233 -28.41 -20.58 -25.31
CA LEU A 1233 -27.40 -21.64 -25.26
C LEU A 1233 -27.64 -22.71 -26.32
N LYS A 1234 -28.89 -23.07 -26.63
CA LYS A 1234 -29.19 -24.02 -27.70
C LYS A 1234 -28.89 -23.44 -29.07
N LEU A 1235 -29.22 -22.18 -29.31
CA LEU A 1235 -28.89 -21.48 -30.56
C LEU A 1235 -27.37 -21.41 -30.74
N VAL A 1236 -26.65 -21.03 -29.69
CA VAL A 1236 -25.18 -21.01 -29.66
C VAL A 1236 -24.57 -22.41 -29.78
N ALA A 1237 -25.23 -23.45 -29.27
CA ALA A 1237 -24.78 -24.83 -29.43
C ALA A 1237 -25.18 -25.45 -30.78
N ALA A 1238 -26.09 -24.83 -31.53
CA ALA A 1238 -26.41 -25.20 -32.91
C ALA A 1238 -25.43 -24.53 -33.90
N ASP A 1239 -24.91 -23.35 -33.53
CA ASP A 1239 -23.77 -22.69 -34.15
C ASP A 1239 -22.50 -23.55 -33.92
N GLY A 1240 -22.18 -24.40 -34.90
CA GLY A 1240 -21.34 -25.62 -34.76
C GLY A 1240 -19.93 -25.41 -34.20
N ASP A 1241 -19.42 -24.18 -34.17
CA ASP A 1241 -18.11 -23.86 -33.61
C ASP A 1241 -18.14 -23.49 -32.12
N LYS A 1242 -19.26 -22.97 -31.61
CA LYS A 1242 -19.44 -22.68 -30.18
C LYS A 1242 -19.97 -23.88 -29.40
N ALA A 1243 -20.71 -24.77 -30.07
CA ALA A 1243 -21.13 -26.07 -29.54
C ALA A 1243 -19.97 -26.90 -28.96
N LYS A 1244 -18.78 -26.78 -29.59
CA LYS A 1244 -17.56 -27.54 -29.25
C LYS A 1244 -16.86 -27.03 -27.97
N GLN A 1245 -17.21 -25.83 -27.48
CA GLN A 1245 -16.51 -25.12 -26.39
C GLN A 1245 -17.02 -25.47 -24.98
N GLY A 1246 -18.00 -26.38 -24.84
CA GLY A 1246 -18.49 -26.80 -23.52
C GLY A 1246 -19.15 -25.67 -22.71
N ILE A 1247 -19.76 -24.71 -23.42
CA ILE A 1247 -20.41 -23.52 -22.86
C ILE A 1247 -21.47 -23.93 -21.83
N LYS A 1248 -21.38 -23.42 -20.61
CA LYS A 1248 -22.35 -23.63 -19.55
C LYS A 1248 -23.43 -22.56 -19.61
N LEU A 1249 -24.56 -22.84 -18.99
CA LEU A 1249 -25.69 -21.90 -18.93
C LEU A 1249 -25.33 -20.53 -18.34
N ASP A 1250 -24.40 -20.49 -17.37
CA ASP A 1250 -23.95 -19.26 -16.72
C ASP A 1250 -22.99 -18.43 -17.58
N ASP A 1251 -22.45 -19.01 -18.66
CA ASP A 1251 -21.58 -18.31 -19.61
C ASP A 1251 -22.38 -17.42 -20.57
N ILE A 1252 -23.69 -17.68 -20.74
CA ILE A 1252 -24.60 -16.83 -21.50
C ILE A 1252 -24.94 -15.59 -20.68
N LYS A 1253 -24.29 -14.46 -21.02
CA LYS A 1253 -24.44 -13.16 -20.33
C LYS A 1253 -25.27 -12.15 -21.09
N ASP A 1254 -25.53 -12.40 -22.36
CA ASP A 1254 -26.36 -11.59 -23.26
C ASP A 1254 -27.22 -12.49 -24.15
N ILE A 1255 -28.20 -11.88 -24.84
CA ILE A 1255 -29.07 -12.56 -25.81
C ILE A 1255 -29.24 -11.69 -27.05
N LYS A 1256 -29.31 -12.30 -28.24
CA LYS A 1256 -29.62 -11.58 -29.49
C LYS A 1256 -31.11 -11.22 -29.51
N PRO A 1257 -31.51 -9.94 -29.47
CA PRO A 1257 -32.91 -9.56 -29.42
C PRO A 1257 -33.65 -9.95 -30.70
N GLN A 1258 -34.80 -10.61 -30.60
CA GLN A 1258 -35.64 -10.97 -31.75
C GLN A 1258 -36.98 -10.22 -31.75
N SER A 1259 -37.60 -10.02 -30.58
CA SER A 1259 -38.83 -9.26 -30.42
C SER A 1259 -38.58 -7.75 -30.38
N ASP A 1260 -39.58 -6.97 -30.79
CA ASP A 1260 -39.49 -5.51 -30.85
C ASP A 1260 -39.27 -4.89 -29.46
N LYS A 1261 -39.90 -5.39 -28.39
CA LYS A 1261 -39.62 -4.90 -27.03
C LYS A 1261 -38.23 -5.30 -26.53
N MET A 1262 -37.69 -6.43 -26.97
CA MET A 1262 -36.30 -6.77 -26.63
C MET A 1262 -35.30 -5.92 -27.42
N LYS A 1263 -35.60 -5.55 -28.67
CA LYS A 1263 -34.82 -4.55 -29.42
C LYS A 1263 -34.94 -3.15 -28.79
N ALA A 1264 -36.11 -2.77 -28.30
CA ALA A 1264 -36.29 -1.54 -27.53
C ALA A 1264 -35.52 -1.58 -26.20
N MET A 1265 -35.30 -2.75 -25.60
CA MET A 1265 -34.39 -2.91 -24.47
C MET A 1265 -32.91 -2.78 -24.85
N LEU A 1266 -32.52 -3.06 -26.10
CA LEU A 1266 -31.18 -2.75 -26.61
C LEU A 1266 -30.99 -1.24 -26.73
N GLN A 1267 -31.97 -0.53 -27.28
CA GLN A 1267 -31.96 0.94 -27.32
C GLN A 1267 -31.96 1.52 -25.91
N HIS A 1268 -32.75 0.98 -24.98
CA HIS A 1268 -32.73 1.40 -23.59
C HIS A 1268 -31.40 1.06 -22.90
N GLN A 1269 -30.75 -0.06 -23.26
CA GLN A 1269 -29.40 -0.38 -22.80
C GLN A 1269 -28.40 0.70 -23.23
N GLU A 1270 -28.49 1.16 -24.48
CA GLU A 1270 -27.66 2.22 -25.03
C GLU A 1270 -27.97 3.58 -24.39
N GLN A 1271 -29.24 3.89 -24.16
CA GLN A 1271 -29.68 5.09 -23.45
C GLN A 1271 -29.20 5.09 -21.99
N LEU A 1272 -29.46 4.00 -21.24
CA LEU A 1272 -28.96 3.85 -19.87
C LEU A 1272 -27.44 3.92 -19.83
N ARG A 1273 -26.73 3.44 -20.87
CA ARG A 1273 -25.27 3.55 -20.97
C ARG A 1273 -24.79 4.98 -21.23
N ALA A 1274 -25.61 5.80 -21.88
CA ALA A 1274 -25.34 7.22 -22.11
C ALA A 1274 -25.68 8.06 -20.86
N GLU A 1275 -26.76 7.72 -20.16
CA GLU A 1275 -27.21 8.36 -18.92
C GLU A 1275 -26.38 7.96 -17.69
N SER A 1276 -25.77 6.76 -17.68
CA SER A 1276 -24.93 6.24 -16.60
C SER A 1276 -23.49 6.69 -16.68
#